data_AF-C8ND82-F1
#
_entry.id   AF-C8ND82-F1
#
_cell.length_a   1.000
_cell.length_b   1.000
_cell.length_c   1.000
_cell.angle_alpha   90.00
_cell.angle_beta   90.00
_cell.angle_gamma   90.00
#
_symmetry.space_group_name_H-M   'P 1'
#
loop_
_entity.id
_entity.type
_entity.pdbx_description
1 polymer ?
#
loop_
_entity_poly.entity_id
_entity_poly.type
_entity_poly.pdbx_seq_one_letter_code
_entity_poly.pdbx_strand_id
1 'polypeptide(L)'
;MQFITNGPNIPDELLQAHEEGRLVFFCGAGISYPAGLPGFKGLVENIYNFCGTGRLDIEEDAFKRGQYDIVLELLERRLPGGRIKVRQALVETLKPNLDREGAINTHISLLKLARDKERKLRLVTTNFDRLFHIAASFTNQQFQTYAAPNLPVPKKSRWDGVVYLHGLLPDGSGGLKDNLLNQLIISSGDFGLAYLIERWAARFVSDLLHNYDVCFVGYSINDPVLRYMVDAMAAERTLGENTPQTWAFVSHNPGQETQITGEWKAKGVTPILYRTEGNDHLLLHDTLHKWAEIYYNGILGKEYIVATHALTHPSRSTQQDDFVGRVLWALSDPSGLSAKRFAELNPAPPLDWLFEVFSNKDLCSRILIYFGFPSCTKDKELPLKFNLVHRPTSQLNSQPIFLVSWKANNSKWDKVIDHIARWLTDHYLDDPRLILWIAKQGGELHESWRELIENRLNKLAELNKENKNDELDDIRQRSPKAIPRPIMRTLWSFYLSKRVGLSFDDYDLFRWKERVKQDGLTAMLRMELRELLTPRLLIRDSFFLYERDMEPQNNIEDIWQYLNWNWGLAIEHQALYCSYFSDDVWKNCLPKLISELQQLLLEALDLMRELDDADDFKYKSFIHMQSISPHRQNSDSHGWTLLIELLRDTWQEINIGNIEQAAWIAQSWFNIPYPTFKRLAFFAASKNEEISSQQWVDWLLQDNAWWLWHIGVQREKFRLLVERGMSLTDDMQKKLENTILAGPPRKMYPEDLDESEWKEIKERNVWLHLAKLQSSGLALGADAIQQLNALSDNHPEWKLANNERDEFSIWTTGTGDPDFEENLYIEEAPQTQDELVCWLRQSHADSQLFYKDNWKEVCRLNFSHAFSALCTLAENNEWPIARWRDALYVWSEDNLIINSWENVAPVIISIPDDVLKELLHSVAWWLEKSSKIYKENKDILLILCCRILGLSSTIETEDFITQYSFDKAINHPVGLITEALINIQSSHHPEDNEGILPEIKPMFTDICNTNKVNLQAGRVILSTQLVFLFRLDPSWTKAHLLLLLDWSNSEEARAAWTGFLFSPRPYIPLWQEIKPQFLETAKHCAELIEHPKQYAIFLTHMALDHMDGYKLDDFSQAMAHLPKERLEECARTLLQAFDSIAEVQRKAYWEEHIIPFWQKVWPKKRELATPEISAILFRMILIEPEIFPDTFDLIKDWLQPHKCRSGLLELSRSGLCKQYPNLVLELLNLIIPEEITGFYGLADYLRACLDEIRSTDANLVNDPRYRRLDEFERKNRL
;
A
#
# COMPACT_ATOMS: atom_id res chain seq x y z
N MET A 1 8.48 21.19 4.25
CA MET A 1 9.66 20.30 4.29
C MET A 1 10.81 20.91 5.10
N GLN A 2 11.31 20.21 6.12
CA GLN A 2 12.58 20.54 6.80
C GLN A 2 13.70 19.65 6.27
N PHE A 3 14.82 20.25 5.87
CA PHE A 3 15.99 19.53 5.34
C PHE A 3 16.98 19.08 6.42
N ILE A 4 16.99 19.78 7.56
CA ILE A 4 17.81 19.47 8.73
C ILE A 4 16.95 19.58 9.99
N THR A 5 17.35 18.89 11.07
CA THR A 5 16.65 18.94 12.36
C THR A 5 16.59 20.37 12.90
N ASN A 6 15.40 20.81 13.33
CA ASN A 6 15.15 22.17 13.82
C ASN A 6 15.40 23.30 12.82
N GLY A 7 15.69 22.99 11.54
CA GLY A 7 15.85 23.98 10.47
C GLY A 7 14.52 24.60 10.01
N PRO A 8 14.56 25.65 9.17
CA PRO A 8 13.37 26.24 8.57
C PRO A 8 12.52 25.19 7.81
N ASN A 9 11.20 25.24 8.03
CA ASN A 9 10.24 24.42 7.31
C ASN A 9 9.87 25.08 5.97
N ILE A 10 10.46 24.61 4.88
CA ILE A 10 10.26 25.14 3.52
C ILE A 10 8.87 24.71 2.99
N PRO A 11 7.96 25.64 2.64
CA PRO A 11 6.63 25.28 2.12
C PRO A 11 6.68 24.46 0.83
N ASP A 12 5.73 23.55 0.65
CA ASP A 12 5.65 22.70 -0.55
C ASP A 12 5.45 23.53 -1.83
N GLU A 13 4.72 24.66 -1.73
CA GLU A 13 4.51 25.59 -2.84
C GLU A 13 5.82 26.27 -3.28
N LEU A 14 6.71 26.56 -2.33
CA LEU A 14 8.02 27.16 -2.63
C LEU A 14 8.93 26.16 -3.33
N LEU A 15 8.94 24.90 -2.88
CA LEU A 15 9.66 23.82 -3.55
C LEU A 15 9.13 23.56 -4.96
N GLN A 16 7.81 23.60 -5.15
CA GLN A 16 7.19 23.47 -6.46
C GLN A 16 7.57 24.64 -7.39
N ALA A 17 7.53 25.88 -6.90
CA ALA A 17 7.96 27.04 -7.67
C ALA A 17 9.44 26.95 -8.09
N HIS A 18 10.28 26.40 -7.21
CA HIS A 18 11.70 26.13 -7.49
C HIS A 18 11.86 25.09 -8.60
N GLU A 19 11.19 23.94 -8.48
CA GLU A 19 11.19 22.85 -9.48
C GLU A 19 10.69 23.28 -10.87
N GLU A 20 9.70 24.17 -10.92
CA GLU A 20 9.14 24.71 -12.16
C GLU A 20 9.98 25.86 -12.76
N GLY A 21 11.09 26.22 -12.12
CA GLY A 21 11.96 27.34 -12.53
C GLY A 21 11.27 28.71 -12.45
N ARG A 22 10.24 28.83 -11.61
CA ARG A 22 9.50 30.07 -11.34
C ARG A 22 10.03 30.83 -10.12
N LEU A 23 10.89 30.22 -9.31
CA LEU A 23 11.49 30.84 -8.14
C LEU A 23 12.76 31.63 -8.47
N VAL A 24 12.91 32.80 -7.84
CA VAL A 24 14.14 33.59 -7.82
C VAL A 24 14.58 33.83 -6.38
N PHE A 25 15.86 33.57 -6.10
CA PHE A 25 16.47 33.91 -4.82
C PHE A 25 16.96 35.36 -4.83
N PHE A 26 16.55 36.12 -3.81
CA PHE A 26 16.93 37.50 -3.58
C PHE A 26 17.78 37.55 -2.30
N CYS A 27 19.07 37.89 -2.44
CA CYS A 27 20.08 37.67 -1.42
C CYS A 27 20.64 38.98 -0.83
N GLY A 28 20.52 39.12 0.49
CA GLY A 28 20.96 40.28 1.26
C GLY A 28 22.22 40.04 2.08
N ALA A 29 22.61 41.00 2.91
CA ALA A 29 23.90 40.97 3.62
C ALA A 29 24.06 39.76 4.57
N GLY A 30 22.96 39.18 5.05
CA GLY A 30 23.00 38.04 5.96
C GLY A 30 23.65 36.78 5.38
N ILE A 31 23.67 36.61 4.04
CA ILE A 31 24.34 35.44 3.43
C ILE A 31 25.87 35.51 3.50
N SER A 32 26.43 36.71 3.77
CA SER A 32 27.87 36.95 3.82
C SER A 32 28.46 36.90 5.24
N TYR A 33 27.64 36.62 6.26
CA TYR A 33 28.09 36.51 7.67
C TYR A 33 29.11 35.39 7.90
N PRO A 34 28.99 34.18 7.30
CA PRO A 34 30.02 33.15 7.43
C PRO A 34 31.42 33.60 6.95
N ALA A 35 31.47 34.46 5.93
CA ALA A 35 32.71 35.08 5.42
C ALA A 35 33.23 36.23 6.30
N GLY A 36 32.59 36.51 7.44
CA GLY A 36 32.97 37.56 8.38
C GLY A 36 32.60 38.98 7.96
N LEU A 37 31.73 39.15 6.96
CA LEU A 37 31.27 40.47 6.53
C LEU A 37 30.13 40.97 7.44
N PRO A 38 30.12 42.27 7.79
CA PRO A 38 29.10 42.83 8.69
C PRO A 38 27.78 43.10 7.94
N GLY A 39 26.68 43.09 8.68
CA GLY A 39 25.41 43.67 8.21
C GLY A 39 25.49 45.20 8.11
N PHE A 40 24.44 45.85 7.59
CA PHE A 40 24.49 47.29 7.25
C PHE A 40 24.85 48.20 8.43
N LYS A 41 24.37 47.90 9.64
CA LYS A 41 24.75 48.62 10.87
C LYS A 41 26.26 48.55 11.14
N GLY A 42 26.81 47.34 11.14
CA GLY A 42 28.23 47.09 11.40
C GLY A 42 29.12 47.66 10.27
N LEU A 43 28.62 47.68 9.04
CA LEU A 43 29.28 48.34 7.91
C LEU A 43 29.47 49.83 8.18
N VAL A 44 28.43 50.54 8.62
CA VAL A 44 28.54 51.96 8.98
C VAL A 44 29.51 52.17 10.15
N GLU A 45 29.44 51.36 11.21
CA GLU A 45 30.40 51.39 12.32
C GLU A 45 31.86 51.27 11.84
N ASN A 46 32.13 50.30 10.98
CA ASN A 46 33.47 50.05 10.45
C ASN A 46 33.95 51.17 9.50
N ILE A 47 33.07 51.74 8.69
CA ILE A 47 33.41 52.88 7.81
C ILE A 47 33.82 54.10 8.67
N TYR A 48 33.10 54.39 9.76
CA TYR A 48 33.47 55.47 10.68
C TYR A 48 34.82 55.22 11.36
N ASN A 49 35.06 53.99 11.80
CA ASN A 49 36.35 53.58 12.38
C ASN A 49 37.49 53.76 11.37
N PHE A 50 37.31 53.31 10.12
CA PHE A 50 38.30 53.46 9.05
C PHE A 50 38.56 54.93 8.69
N CYS A 51 37.51 55.76 8.68
CA CYS A 51 37.62 57.19 8.44
C CYS A 51 38.23 57.97 9.63
N GLY A 52 38.39 57.32 10.80
CA GLY A 52 38.97 57.90 12.00
C GLY A 52 38.16 59.07 12.58
N THR A 53 36.83 59.04 12.41
CA THR A 53 35.94 60.15 12.80
C THR A 53 34.76 59.65 13.64
N GLY A 54 34.29 60.47 14.57
CA GLY A 54 33.08 60.19 15.36
C GLY A 54 31.80 60.67 14.68
N ARG A 55 30.65 60.14 15.09
CA ARG A 55 29.32 60.59 14.63
C ARG A 55 28.96 61.94 15.27
N LEU A 56 28.36 62.83 14.48
CA LEU A 56 27.73 64.06 14.99
C LEU A 56 26.35 63.74 15.59
N ASP A 57 25.78 64.64 16.41
CA ASP A 57 24.49 64.39 17.08
C ASP A 57 23.35 64.02 16.10
N ILE A 58 23.31 64.64 14.92
CA ILE A 58 22.32 64.36 13.86
C ILE A 58 22.56 62.97 13.24
N GLU A 59 23.82 62.59 13.05
CA GLU A 59 24.20 61.27 12.53
C GLU A 59 23.93 60.17 13.57
N GLU A 60 24.12 60.47 14.85
CA GLU A 60 23.85 59.54 15.96
C GLU A 60 22.35 59.31 16.17
N ASP A 61 21.51 60.35 16.04
CA ASP A 61 20.05 60.19 16.05
C ASP A 61 19.56 59.34 14.86
N ALA A 62 20.04 59.62 13.65
CA ALA A 62 19.72 58.82 12.46
C ALA A 62 20.21 57.36 12.60
N PHE A 63 21.40 57.14 13.17
CA PHE A 63 21.94 55.80 13.43
C PHE A 63 21.09 55.02 14.42
N LYS A 64 20.64 55.65 15.52
CA LYS A 64 19.73 55.02 16.50
C LYS A 64 18.37 54.67 15.93
N ARG A 65 17.89 55.42 14.93
CA ARG A 65 16.66 55.14 14.19
C ARG A 65 16.82 54.09 13.09
N GLY A 66 18.01 53.54 12.89
CA GLY A 66 18.29 52.53 11.85
C GLY A 66 18.36 53.10 10.42
N GLN A 67 18.50 54.42 10.27
CA GLN A 67 18.57 55.11 8.96
C GLN A 67 20.01 55.19 8.46
N TYR A 68 20.64 54.03 8.28
CA TYR A 68 22.07 53.91 7.98
C TYR A 68 22.50 54.54 6.65
N ASP A 69 21.60 54.56 5.66
CA ASP A 69 21.75 55.20 4.35
C ASP A 69 21.86 56.74 4.47
N ILE A 70 21.06 57.34 5.36
CA ILE A 70 21.11 58.78 5.66
C ILE A 70 22.39 59.13 6.42
N VAL A 71 22.81 58.27 7.35
CA VAL A 71 24.06 58.45 8.12
C VAL A 71 25.26 58.52 7.18
N LEU A 72 25.33 57.61 6.19
CA LEU A 72 26.42 57.62 5.20
C LEU A 72 26.33 58.84 4.27
N GLU A 73 25.14 59.29 3.88
CA GLU A 73 24.97 60.51 3.07
C GLU A 73 25.53 61.77 3.79
N LEU A 74 25.24 61.89 5.10
CA LEU A 74 25.76 62.98 5.93
C LEU A 74 27.29 62.92 6.05
N LEU A 75 27.84 61.71 6.18
CA LEU A 75 29.28 61.48 6.19
C LEU A 75 29.93 61.86 4.84
N GLU A 76 29.35 61.43 3.72
CA GLU A 76 29.82 61.75 2.36
C GLU A 76 29.86 63.26 2.10
N ARG A 77 28.94 64.03 2.71
CA ARG A 77 28.86 65.50 2.57
C ARG A 77 29.90 66.25 3.39
N ARG A 78 30.23 65.78 4.60
CA ARG A 78 31.13 66.52 5.52
C ARG A 78 32.60 66.10 5.46
N LEU A 79 32.90 64.88 5.01
CA LEU A 79 34.26 64.32 5.11
C LEU A 79 35.21 64.96 4.07
N PRO A 80 36.44 65.36 4.43
CA PRO A 80 37.43 65.84 3.46
C PRO A 80 37.86 64.71 2.51
N GLY A 81 37.53 64.83 1.22
CA GLY A 81 37.60 63.75 0.23
C GLY A 81 36.22 63.25 -0.23
N GLY A 82 35.15 63.74 0.41
CA GLY A 82 33.76 63.57 0.04
C GLY A 82 33.33 62.12 -0.13
N ARG A 83 32.41 61.93 -1.08
CA ARG A 83 31.84 60.65 -1.51
C ARG A 83 32.88 59.57 -1.84
N ILE A 84 33.98 59.94 -2.50
CA ILE A 84 35.00 58.98 -2.96
C ILE A 84 35.73 58.34 -1.79
N LYS A 85 36.08 59.12 -0.76
CA LYS A 85 36.81 58.61 0.40
C LYS A 85 35.97 57.65 1.26
N VAL A 86 34.66 57.91 1.38
CA VAL A 86 33.72 56.99 2.04
C VAL A 86 33.60 55.68 1.24
N ARG A 87 33.57 55.75 -0.09
CA ARG A 87 33.53 54.56 -0.97
C ARG A 87 34.83 53.77 -0.97
N GLN A 88 35.98 54.40 -0.78
CA GLN A 88 37.24 53.70 -0.57
C GLN A 88 37.26 52.99 0.80
N ALA A 89 36.73 53.63 1.85
CA ALA A 89 36.55 52.98 3.16
C ALA A 89 35.62 51.76 3.09
N LEU A 90 34.58 51.82 2.24
CA LEU A 90 33.68 50.70 1.96
C LEU A 90 34.42 49.49 1.37
N VAL A 91 35.28 49.71 0.37
CA VAL A 91 36.09 48.64 -0.25
C VAL A 91 36.99 47.96 0.78
N GLU A 92 37.63 48.75 1.65
CA GLU A 92 38.52 48.23 2.69
C GLU A 92 37.77 47.47 3.79
N THR A 93 36.54 47.89 4.09
CA THR A 93 35.69 47.26 5.12
C THR A 93 35.07 45.94 4.64
N LEU A 94 34.78 45.80 3.35
CA LEU A 94 34.10 44.64 2.76
C LEU A 94 35.07 43.56 2.23
N LYS A 95 36.27 43.44 2.83
CA LYS A 95 37.21 42.36 2.50
C LYS A 95 36.78 41.07 3.21
N PRO A 96 36.38 40.02 2.46
CA PRO A 96 35.94 38.77 3.09
C PRO A 96 37.12 38.03 3.73
N ASN A 97 36.87 37.37 4.86
CA ASN A 97 37.83 36.48 5.48
C ASN A 97 37.63 35.06 4.96
N LEU A 98 38.43 34.68 3.96
CA LEU A 98 38.37 33.38 3.31
C LEU A 98 39.05 32.25 4.12
N ASP A 99 39.79 32.59 5.18
CA ASP A 99 40.46 31.61 6.05
C ASP A 99 39.48 30.95 7.04
N ARG A 100 38.23 31.45 7.12
CA ARG A 100 37.17 30.86 7.92
C ARG A 100 36.59 29.62 7.24
N GLU A 101 36.41 28.57 8.03
CA GLU A 101 35.75 27.35 7.59
C GLU A 101 34.32 27.68 7.11
N GLY A 102 33.96 27.19 5.92
CA GLY A 102 32.64 27.39 5.32
C GLY A 102 32.33 28.79 4.77
N ALA A 103 33.29 29.72 4.71
CA ALA A 103 33.08 31.11 4.29
C ALA A 103 32.31 31.28 2.96
N ILE A 104 32.51 30.37 2.00
CA ILE A 104 31.90 30.44 0.66
C ILE A 104 30.75 29.43 0.43
N ASN A 105 30.47 28.54 1.38
CA ASN A 105 29.55 27.42 1.18
C ASN A 105 28.13 27.88 0.83
N THR A 106 27.67 28.99 1.43
CA THR A 106 26.30 29.51 1.19
C THR A 106 26.18 30.08 -0.22
N HIS A 107 27.24 30.72 -0.69
CA HIS A 107 27.31 31.25 -2.05
C HIS A 107 27.34 30.13 -3.08
N ILE A 108 28.10 29.06 -2.83
CA ILE A 108 28.08 27.84 -3.66
C ILE A 108 26.67 27.26 -3.72
N SER A 109 26.01 27.13 -2.56
CA SER A 109 24.68 26.53 -2.45
C SER A 109 23.61 27.34 -3.18
N LEU A 110 23.62 28.67 -3.04
CA LEU A 110 22.70 29.56 -3.74
C LEU A 110 22.94 29.59 -5.26
N LEU A 111 24.19 29.49 -5.72
CA LEU A 111 24.48 29.35 -7.16
C LEU A 111 23.96 28.05 -7.74
N LYS A 112 23.95 26.97 -6.94
CA LYS A 112 23.36 25.69 -7.33
C LYS A 112 21.82 25.78 -7.36
N LEU A 113 21.20 26.30 -6.31
CA LEU A 113 19.74 26.42 -6.18
C LEU A 113 19.14 27.40 -7.19
N ALA A 114 19.82 28.48 -7.53
CA ALA A 114 19.30 29.49 -8.45
C ALA A 114 19.34 29.08 -9.93
N ARG A 115 19.74 27.84 -10.26
CA ARG A 115 19.69 27.31 -11.63
C ARG A 115 18.40 26.54 -11.86
N ASP A 116 17.78 26.76 -13.00
CA ASP A 116 16.62 25.95 -13.43
C ASP A 116 17.06 24.66 -14.17
N LYS A 117 16.08 23.84 -14.58
CA LYS A 117 16.30 22.60 -15.35
C LYS A 117 17.02 22.82 -16.70
N GLU A 118 16.92 24.03 -17.27
CA GLU A 118 17.64 24.43 -18.48
C GLU A 118 19.06 24.94 -18.17
N ARG A 119 19.51 24.82 -16.91
CA ARG A 119 20.78 25.32 -16.35
C ARG A 119 20.95 26.84 -16.37
N LYS A 120 19.87 27.60 -16.63
CA LYS A 120 19.89 29.07 -16.59
C LYS A 120 19.90 29.55 -15.15
N LEU A 121 20.81 30.47 -14.84
CA LEU A 121 20.99 31.03 -13.51
C LEU A 121 20.10 32.27 -13.33
N ARG A 122 19.30 32.32 -12.26
CA ARG A 122 18.47 33.49 -11.91
C ARG A 122 18.63 33.84 -10.45
N LEU A 123 19.57 34.74 -10.18
CA LEU A 123 19.91 35.16 -8.83
C LEU A 123 20.00 36.68 -8.75
N VAL A 124 19.44 37.27 -7.69
CA VAL A 124 19.54 38.71 -7.43
C VAL A 124 20.23 38.90 -6.09
N THR A 125 21.15 39.86 -6.01
CA THR A 125 21.78 40.26 -4.75
C THR A 125 21.90 41.77 -4.63
N THR A 126 21.79 42.26 -3.39
CA THR A 126 22.10 43.65 -3.02
C THR A 126 23.49 43.79 -2.41
N ASN A 127 24.24 42.69 -2.29
CA ASN A 127 25.58 42.69 -1.72
C ASN A 127 26.58 43.21 -2.77
N PHE A 128 27.58 43.94 -2.31
CA PHE A 128 28.61 44.51 -3.19
C PHE A 128 29.83 43.59 -3.37
N ASP A 129 29.96 42.61 -2.47
CA ASP A 129 31.11 41.71 -2.42
C ASP A 129 31.16 40.75 -3.63
N ARG A 130 32.32 40.10 -3.80
CA ARG A 130 32.59 39.17 -4.90
C ARG A 130 32.52 37.71 -4.49
N LEU A 131 31.86 37.38 -3.37
CA LEU A 131 31.83 35.99 -2.87
C LEU A 131 31.16 35.04 -3.88
N PHE A 132 30.19 35.50 -4.68
CA PHE A 132 29.64 34.68 -5.78
C PHE A 132 30.66 34.42 -6.90
N HIS A 133 31.49 35.41 -7.27
CA HIS A 133 32.57 35.19 -8.25
C HIS A 133 33.63 34.24 -7.72
N ILE A 134 33.99 34.36 -6.44
CA ILE A 134 34.94 33.46 -5.77
C ILE A 134 34.37 32.04 -5.71
N ALA A 135 33.12 31.88 -5.26
CA ALA A 135 32.42 30.60 -5.21
C ALA A 135 32.31 29.94 -6.60
N ALA A 136 32.03 30.73 -7.64
CA ALA A 136 31.97 30.24 -9.00
C ALA A 136 33.36 29.82 -9.52
N SER A 137 34.42 30.56 -9.19
CA SER A 137 35.79 30.15 -9.54
C SER A 137 36.20 28.84 -8.85
N PHE A 138 35.82 28.65 -7.58
CA PHE A 138 36.11 27.44 -6.82
C PHE A 138 35.39 26.21 -7.38
N THR A 139 34.21 26.41 -7.97
CA THR A 139 33.38 25.34 -8.54
C THR A 139 33.52 25.21 -10.06
N ASN A 140 34.50 25.91 -10.69
CA ASN A 140 34.68 25.98 -12.14
C ASN A 140 33.41 26.37 -12.93
N GLN A 141 32.57 27.22 -12.34
CA GLN A 141 31.36 27.73 -12.97
C GLN A 141 31.61 29.13 -13.52
N GLN A 142 31.11 29.40 -14.73
CA GLN A 142 31.04 30.75 -15.28
C GLN A 142 29.58 31.21 -15.31
N PHE A 143 29.35 32.50 -15.02
CA PHE A 143 28.04 33.12 -15.11
C PHE A 143 28.14 34.55 -15.63
N GLN A 144 27.08 35.03 -16.29
CA GLN A 144 27.00 36.42 -16.73
C GLN A 144 26.66 37.34 -15.54
N THR A 145 27.41 38.43 -15.41
CA THR A 145 27.20 39.44 -14.36
C THR A 145 26.43 40.63 -14.91
N TYR A 146 25.32 40.99 -14.25
CA TYR A 146 24.58 42.21 -14.53
C TYR A 146 24.66 43.13 -13.32
N ALA A 147 25.40 44.24 -13.43
CA ALA A 147 25.52 45.21 -12.35
C ALA A 147 24.77 46.49 -12.71
N ALA A 148 24.13 47.09 -11.69
CA ALA A 148 23.55 48.42 -11.79
C ALA A 148 24.50 49.44 -12.47
N PRO A 149 24.00 50.32 -13.36
CA PRO A 149 22.59 50.49 -13.75
C PRO A 149 22.13 49.56 -14.90
N ASN A 150 23.00 48.70 -15.44
CA ASN A 150 22.72 47.85 -16.61
C ASN A 150 22.05 46.52 -16.21
N LEU A 151 20.77 46.58 -15.85
CA LEU A 151 19.99 45.42 -15.43
C LEU A 151 19.29 44.71 -16.61
N PRO A 152 19.11 43.38 -16.58
CA PRO A 152 18.36 42.66 -17.60
C PRO A 152 16.85 42.87 -17.42
N VAL A 153 16.06 42.52 -18.44
CA VAL A 153 14.60 42.44 -18.28
C VAL A 153 14.28 41.06 -17.68
N PRO A 154 13.60 40.98 -16.53
CA PRO A 154 13.36 39.71 -15.83
C PRO A 154 12.25 38.92 -16.52
N LYS A 155 12.57 38.34 -17.68
CA LYS A 155 11.71 37.44 -18.48
C LYS A 155 12.48 36.16 -18.82
N LYS A 156 11.79 35.01 -18.88
CA LYS A 156 12.40 33.67 -19.06
C LYS A 156 13.37 33.57 -20.25
N SER A 157 13.12 34.31 -21.33
CA SER A 157 13.93 34.27 -22.56
C SER A 157 15.15 35.19 -22.56
N ARG A 158 15.31 36.10 -21.57
CA ARG A 158 16.28 37.21 -21.65
C ARG A 158 17.20 37.36 -20.44
N TRP A 159 17.06 36.53 -19.42
CA TRP A 159 17.85 36.61 -18.20
C TRP A 159 18.47 35.26 -17.85
N ASP A 160 19.80 35.24 -17.81
CA ASP A 160 20.64 34.13 -17.36
C ASP A 160 21.92 34.71 -16.74
N GLY A 161 21.98 34.82 -15.42
CA GLY A 161 23.10 35.37 -14.68
C GLY A 161 22.75 35.96 -13.33
N VAL A 162 23.76 36.46 -12.62
CA VAL A 162 23.62 37.11 -11.31
C VAL A 162 23.43 38.61 -11.48
N VAL A 163 22.39 39.16 -10.85
CA VAL A 163 22.07 40.58 -10.85
C VAL A 163 22.53 41.23 -9.56
N TYR A 164 23.43 42.20 -9.66
CA TYR A 164 23.90 43.04 -8.56
C TYR A 164 23.13 44.36 -8.57
N LEU A 165 22.02 44.38 -7.82
CA LEU A 165 21.05 45.47 -7.85
C LEU A 165 21.64 46.79 -7.32
N HIS A 166 22.56 46.73 -6.37
CA HIS A 166 23.24 47.89 -5.79
C HIS A 166 24.64 48.14 -6.35
N GLY A 167 25.03 47.40 -7.39
CA GLY A 167 26.36 47.48 -7.99
C GLY A 167 27.35 46.47 -7.39
N LEU A 168 28.51 46.37 -8.02
CA LEU A 168 29.54 45.36 -7.73
C LEU A 168 30.89 46.04 -7.48
N LEU A 169 31.61 45.63 -6.43
CA LEU A 169 32.95 46.16 -6.16
C LEU A 169 33.92 45.80 -7.31
N PRO A 170 34.87 46.68 -7.68
CA PRO A 170 35.84 46.38 -8.75
C PRO A 170 36.85 45.29 -8.34
N ASP A 171 37.37 44.54 -9.32
CA ASP A 171 38.47 43.59 -9.09
C ASP A 171 39.76 44.37 -8.75
N GLY A 172 40.44 43.99 -7.67
CA GLY A 172 41.68 44.65 -7.20
C GLY A 172 42.87 44.59 -8.17
N SER A 173 42.71 44.02 -9.36
CA SER A 173 43.74 43.85 -10.40
C SER A 173 43.88 45.05 -11.35
N GLY A 174 42.93 45.99 -11.34
CA GLY A 174 43.04 47.28 -12.02
C GLY A 174 42.74 48.39 -11.03
N GLY A 175 43.64 49.37 -10.89
CA GLY A 175 43.53 50.43 -9.87
C GLY A 175 42.11 51.01 -9.72
N LEU A 176 41.71 51.28 -8.48
CA LEU A 176 40.37 51.79 -8.11
C LEU A 176 39.95 52.94 -9.02
N LYS A 177 39.09 52.67 -10.00
CA LYS A 177 38.51 53.71 -10.85
C LYS A 177 37.34 54.33 -10.10
N ASP A 178 37.51 55.58 -9.65
CA ASP A 178 36.49 56.33 -8.89
C ASP A 178 35.10 56.32 -9.55
N ASN A 179 35.04 56.25 -10.88
CA ASN A 179 33.79 56.16 -11.65
C ASN A 179 32.97 54.88 -11.37
N LEU A 180 33.62 53.74 -11.14
CA LEU A 180 32.92 52.47 -10.82
C LEU A 180 32.40 52.47 -9.39
N LEU A 181 33.16 53.06 -8.47
CA LEU A 181 32.72 53.23 -7.08
C LEU A 181 31.48 54.13 -7.01
N ASN A 182 31.40 55.16 -7.84
CA ASN A 182 30.23 56.07 -7.91
C ASN A 182 28.94 55.40 -8.41
N GLN A 183 29.00 54.19 -8.97
CA GLN A 183 27.83 53.43 -9.42
C GLN A 183 27.18 52.59 -8.30
N LEU A 184 27.84 52.46 -7.15
CA LEU A 184 27.30 51.73 -6.00
C LEU A 184 26.18 52.52 -5.33
N ILE A 185 25.11 51.82 -4.94
CA ILE A 185 23.99 52.38 -4.18
C ILE A 185 24.19 52.13 -2.70
N ILE A 186 24.49 53.18 -1.92
CA ILE A 186 24.72 53.02 -0.48
C ILE A 186 24.16 54.17 0.37
N SER A 187 24.08 55.39 -0.15
CA SER A 187 23.52 56.55 0.56
C SER A 187 22.08 56.84 0.12
N SER A 188 21.30 57.58 0.93
CA SER A 188 19.88 57.81 0.61
C SER A 188 19.69 58.56 -0.72
N GLY A 189 20.64 59.44 -1.08
CA GLY A 189 20.71 60.06 -2.40
C GLY A 189 20.85 59.06 -3.57
N ASP A 190 21.59 57.97 -3.39
CA ASP A 190 21.72 56.91 -4.41
C ASP A 190 20.43 56.10 -4.55
N PHE A 191 19.79 55.76 -3.42
CA PHE A 191 18.48 55.09 -3.43
C PHE A 191 17.43 55.96 -4.13
N GLY A 192 17.41 57.27 -3.86
CA GLY A 192 16.54 58.22 -4.55
C GLY A 192 16.80 58.27 -6.06
N LEU A 193 18.07 58.26 -6.48
CA LEU A 193 18.44 58.23 -7.89
C LEU A 193 17.93 56.94 -8.57
N ALA A 194 18.20 55.78 -7.99
CA ALA A 194 17.94 54.48 -8.59
C ALA A 194 16.44 54.07 -8.61
N TYR A 195 15.71 54.36 -7.51
CA TYR A 195 14.33 53.93 -7.35
C TYR A 195 13.31 54.99 -7.76
N LEU A 196 13.60 56.29 -7.59
CA LEU A 196 12.60 57.36 -7.81
C LEU A 196 12.85 58.16 -9.09
N ILE A 197 14.10 58.57 -9.34
CA ILE A 197 14.45 59.47 -10.45
C ILE A 197 14.68 58.69 -11.74
N GLU A 198 15.69 57.83 -11.79
CA GLU A 198 16.06 57.04 -12.97
C GLU A 198 15.23 55.75 -13.09
N ARG A 199 14.66 55.28 -11.97
CA ARG A 199 13.67 54.19 -11.87
C ARG A 199 14.10 52.84 -12.43
N TRP A 200 15.35 52.64 -12.83
CA TRP A 200 15.80 51.36 -13.36
C TRP A 200 15.72 50.25 -12.30
N ALA A 201 15.99 50.54 -11.02
CA ALA A 201 15.88 49.57 -9.93
C ALA A 201 14.41 49.25 -9.63
N ALA A 202 13.55 50.26 -9.54
CA ALA A 202 12.12 50.09 -9.31
C ALA A 202 11.43 49.30 -10.43
N ARG A 203 11.79 49.56 -11.70
CA ARG A 203 11.25 48.82 -12.86
C ARG A 203 11.68 47.36 -12.86
N PHE A 204 12.95 47.08 -12.62
CA PHE A 204 13.45 45.71 -12.52
C PHE A 204 12.71 44.91 -11.45
N VAL A 205 12.50 45.52 -10.28
CA VAL A 205 11.84 44.85 -9.16
C VAL A 205 10.35 44.61 -9.41
N SER A 206 9.60 45.58 -9.94
CA SER A 206 8.19 45.37 -10.30
C SER A 206 8.05 44.29 -11.39
N ASP A 207 8.87 44.34 -12.45
CA ASP A 207 8.86 43.30 -13.47
C ASP A 207 9.25 41.92 -12.90
N LEU A 208 10.16 41.86 -11.92
CA LEU A 208 10.57 40.61 -11.26
C LEU A 208 9.39 40.00 -10.48
N LEU A 209 8.75 40.80 -9.64
CA LEU A 209 7.63 40.38 -8.80
C LEU A 209 6.38 40.04 -9.60
N HIS A 210 6.23 40.55 -10.81
CA HIS A 210 5.14 40.19 -11.71
C HIS A 210 5.36 38.84 -12.42
N ASN A 211 6.61 38.48 -12.71
CA ASN A 211 6.94 37.29 -13.54
C ASN A 211 7.44 36.08 -12.73
N TYR A 212 7.92 36.28 -11.50
CA TYR A 212 8.54 35.24 -10.69
C TYR A 212 8.08 35.28 -9.24
N ASP A 213 8.08 34.10 -8.66
CA ASP A 213 8.02 33.86 -7.24
C ASP A 213 9.36 34.26 -6.62
N VAL A 214 9.37 35.02 -5.51
CA VAL A 214 10.62 35.57 -4.93
C VAL A 214 10.84 35.08 -3.50
N CYS A 215 12.02 34.53 -3.22
CA CYS A 215 12.44 34.13 -1.88
C CYS A 215 13.60 34.99 -1.36
N PHE A 216 13.36 35.73 -0.29
CA PHE A 216 14.35 36.57 0.38
C PHE A 216 15.19 35.76 1.37
N VAL A 217 16.52 35.88 1.23
CA VAL A 217 17.50 35.23 2.10
C VAL A 217 18.45 36.28 2.67
N GLY A 218 18.62 36.31 4.00
CA GLY A 218 19.55 37.22 4.67
C GLY A 218 19.09 38.69 4.71
N TYR A 219 17.78 38.92 4.80
CA TYR A 219 17.18 40.26 4.91
C TYR A 219 16.57 40.53 6.29
N SER A 220 16.54 41.81 6.67
CA SER A 220 15.81 42.30 7.83
C SER A 220 14.53 43.02 7.40
N ILE A 221 13.50 43.01 8.25
CA ILE A 221 12.22 43.69 8.02
C ILE A 221 12.35 45.21 7.80
N ASN A 222 13.46 45.80 8.26
CA ASN A 222 13.78 47.23 8.16
C ASN A 222 14.73 47.56 7.01
N ASP A 223 15.03 46.60 6.13
CA ASP A 223 15.87 46.85 4.97
C ASP A 223 15.19 47.87 4.03
N PRO A 224 15.90 48.95 3.60
CA PRO A 224 15.34 49.96 2.72
C PRO A 224 14.78 49.39 1.41
N VAL A 225 15.40 48.34 0.86
CA VAL A 225 14.97 47.72 -0.40
C VAL A 225 13.61 47.08 -0.22
N LEU A 226 13.44 46.24 0.81
CA LEU A 226 12.17 45.56 1.11
C LEU A 226 11.00 46.53 1.25
N ARG A 227 11.22 47.72 1.83
CA ARG A 227 10.18 48.76 1.92
C ARG A 227 9.66 49.17 0.54
N TYR A 228 10.55 49.51 -0.40
CA TYR A 228 10.15 49.91 -1.75
C TYR A 228 9.48 48.78 -2.53
N MET A 229 9.87 47.52 -2.28
CA MET A 229 9.25 46.35 -2.92
C MET A 229 7.83 46.09 -2.40
N VAL A 230 7.66 46.12 -1.07
CA VAL A 230 6.36 45.93 -0.43
C VAL A 230 5.36 47.00 -0.87
N ASP A 231 5.80 48.26 -0.95
CA ASP A 231 4.96 49.36 -1.42
C ASP A 231 4.52 49.15 -2.88
N ALA A 232 5.41 48.64 -3.75
CA ALA A 232 5.07 48.30 -5.14
C ALA A 232 4.04 47.16 -5.22
N MET A 233 4.21 46.12 -4.43
CA MET A 233 3.26 44.98 -4.39
C MET A 233 1.88 45.38 -3.84
N ALA A 234 1.86 46.21 -2.78
CA ALA A 234 0.62 46.72 -2.21
C ALA A 234 -0.18 47.55 -3.23
N ALA A 235 0.52 48.33 -4.06
CA ALA A 235 -0.08 49.07 -5.16
C ALA A 235 -0.70 48.15 -6.23
N GLU A 236 0.01 47.10 -6.66
CA GLU A 236 -0.46 46.13 -7.66
C GLU A 236 -1.68 45.33 -7.17
N ARG A 237 -1.70 44.89 -5.90
CA ARG A 237 -2.85 44.19 -5.29
C ARG A 237 -4.10 45.07 -5.25
N THR A 238 -3.95 46.37 -5.03
CA THR A 238 -5.05 47.34 -5.03
C THR A 238 -5.68 47.48 -6.43
N LEU A 239 -4.91 47.20 -7.49
CA LEU A 239 -5.36 47.21 -8.88
C LEU A 239 -6.03 45.88 -9.32
N GLY A 240 -6.11 44.87 -8.44
CA GLY A 240 -6.79 43.60 -8.70
C GLY A 240 -5.98 42.61 -9.55
N GLU A 241 -4.67 42.82 -9.71
CA GLU A 241 -3.79 41.88 -10.41
C GLU A 241 -3.40 40.70 -9.49
N ASN A 242 -3.36 39.48 -10.05
CA ASN A 242 -2.83 38.31 -9.35
C ASN A 242 -1.31 38.45 -9.23
N THR A 243 -0.83 38.79 -8.03
CA THR A 243 0.61 38.90 -7.76
C THR A 243 1.19 37.54 -7.36
N PRO A 244 2.33 37.12 -7.96
CA PRO A 244 3.13 35.98 -7.51
C PRO A 244 3.42 36.00 -6.00
N GLN A 245 3.73 34.82 -5.44
CA GLN A 245 3.97 34.70 -4.01
C GLN A 245 5.38 35.16 -3.64
N THR A 246 5.52 35.68 -2.42
CA THR A 246 6.81 36.12 -1.87
C THR A 246 7.05 35.46 -0.52
N TRP A 247 8.26 34.96 -0.34
CA TRP A 247 8.70 34.29 0.88
C TRP A 247 9.94 34.96 1.45
N ALA A 248 10.12 34.89 2.77
CA ALA A 248 11.35 35.36 3.40
C ALA A 248 11.78 34.40 4.51
N PHE A 249 13.05 34.03 4.59
CA PHE A 249 13.59 33.32 5.75
C PHE A 249 13.80 34.30 6.91
N VAL A 250 13.14 34.04 8.04
CA VAL A 250 13.12 34.96 9.19
C VAL A 250 13.51 34.23 10.47
N SER A 251 14.52 34.74 11.16
CA SER A 251 14.93 34.25 12.48
C SER A 251 13.95 34.68 13.57
N HIS A 252 13.70 33.84 14.56
CA HIS A 252 12.95 34.21 15.76
C HIS A 252 13.58 33.64 17.04
N ASN A 253 13.34 34.34 18.16
CA ASN A 253 13.59 33.84 19.50
C ASN A 253 12.36 33.06 20.02
N PRO A 254 12.53 32.18 21.03
CA PRO A 254 11.42 31.45 21.64
C PRO A 254 10.31 32.40 22.13
N GLY A 255 9.05 32.14 21.74
CA GLY A 255 7.87 32.90 22.17
C GLY A 255 7.50 34.15 21.34
N GLN A 256 8.23 34.47 20.27
CA GLN A 256 7.96 35.64 19.40
C GLN A 256 7.32 35.30 18.04
N GLU A 257 6.99 34.04 17.80
CA GLU A 257 6.58 33.51 16.48
C GLU A 257 5.33 34.18 15.92
N THR A 258 4.29 34.34 16.74
CA THR A 258 3.01 34.93 16.33
C THR A 258 3.13 36.40 15.98
N GLN A 259 3.92 37.16 16.75
CA GLN A 259 4.19 38.57 16.51
C GLN A 259 4.93 38.77 15.17
N ILE A 260 6.05 38.06 14.98
CA ILE A 260 6.88 38.18 13.77
C ILE A 260 6.08 37.73 12.54
N THR A 261 5.30 36.66 12.66
CA THR A 261 4.43 36.20 11.56
C THR A 261 3.43 37.27 11.15
N GLY A 262 2.79 37.95 12.12
CA GLY A 262 1.87 39.04 11.86
C GLY A 262 2.53 40.23 11.16
N GLU A 263 3.73 40.63 11.60
CA GLU A 263 4.48 41.76 11.03
C GLU A 263 4.87 41.53 9.56
N TRP A 264 5.34 40.33 9.21
CA TRP A 264 5.71 40.00 7.82
C TRP A 264 4.49 39.78 6.91
N LYS A 265 3.45 39.09 7.40
CA LYS A 265 2.20 38.91 6.64
C LYS A 265 1.49 40.24 6.37
N ALA A 266 1.53 41.19 7.31
CA ALA A 266 1.00 42.54 7.10
C ALA A 266 1.70 43.30 5.97
N LYS A 267 2.99 42.99 5.72
CA LYS A 267 3.76 43.48 4.57
C LYS A 267 3.57 42.66 3.29
N GLY A 268 2.68 41.66 3.31
CA GLY A 268 2.35 40.87 2.14
C GLY A 268 3.36 39.80 1.75
N VAL A 269 4.31 39.49 2.64
CA VAL A 269 5.36 38.46 2.47
C VAL A 269 5.10 37.31 3.44
N THR A 270 5.22 36.07 2.97
CA THR A 270 5.04 34.87 3.79
C THR A 270 6.36 34.52 4.49
N PRO A 271 6.45 34.60 5.84
CA PRO A 271 7.69 34.29 6.54
C PRO A 271 7.90 32.77 6.67
N ILE A 272 9.14 32.32 6.47
CA ILE A 272 9.64 30.97 6.75
C ILE A 272 10.52 31.08 8.00
N LEU A 273 9.95 30.69 9.14
CA LEU A 273 10.56 30.88 10.44
C LEU A 273 11.65 29.85 10.72
N TYR A 274 12.73 30.28 11.37
CA TYR A 274 13.75 29.40 11.96
C TYR A 274 14.28 29.96 13.27
N ARG A 275 14.75 29.07 14.15
CA ARG A 275 15.26 29.44 15.48
C ARG A 275 16.72 29.89 15.40
N THR A 276 17.11 30.79 16.31
CA THR A 276 18.52 31.22 16.48
C THR A 276 18.90 31.21 17.95
N GLU A 277 20.07 30.64 18.29
CA GLU A 277 20.66 30.66 19.63
C GLU A 277 21.91 31.55 19.64
N GLY A 278 21.81 32.75 20.24
CA GLY A 278 22.78 33.81 19.96
C GLY A 278 22.61 34.33 18.52
N ASN A 279 23.35 35.35 18.11
CA ASN A 279 23.26 35.92 16.75
C ASN A 279 23.80 34.98 15.64
N ASP A 280 23.68 33.66 15.82
CA ASP A 280 24.21 32.65 14.91
C ASP A 280 23.09 32.03 14.06
N HIS A 281 23.23 32.12 12.75
CA HIS A 281 22.22 31.74 11.76
C HIS A 281 22.51 30.36 11.14
N LEU A 282 23.28 29.50 11.82
CA LEU A 282 23.75 28.20 11.32
C LEU A 282 22.63 27.37 10.66
N LEU A 283 21.48 27.24 11.34
CA LEU A 283 20.35 26.43 10.86
C LEU A 283 19.84 26.86 9.47
N LEU A 284 19.90 28.15 9.15
CA LEU A 284 19.55 28.64 7.81
C LEU A 284 20.60 28.21 6.78
N HIS A 285 21.88 28.43 7.09
CA HIS A 285 22.99 28.13 6.18
C HIS A 285 23.07 26.62 5.89
N ASP A 286 22.98 25.79 6.91
CA ASP A 286 22.99 24.33 6.80
C ASP A 286 21.79 23.81 6.00
N THR A 287 20.60 24.44 6.17
CA THR A 287 19.42 24.08 5.38
C THR A 287 19.62 24.40 3.90
N LEU A 288 20.19 25.56 3.57
CA LEU A 288 20.50 25.91 2.20
C LEU A 288 21.56 24.99 1.59
N HIS A 289 22.56 24.55 2.37
CA HIS A 289 23.55 23.56 1.94
C HIS A 289 22.89 22.24 1.59
N LYS A 290 22.08 21.69 2.50
CA LYS A 290 21.43 20.39 2.29
C LYS A 290 20.41 20.45 1.15
N TRP A 291 19.64 21.54 1.05
CA TRP A 291 18.74 21.76 -0.08
C TRP A 291 19.50 21.82 -1.41
N ALA A 292 20.63 22.52 -1.46
CA ALA A 292 21.45 22.61 -2.66
C ALA A 292 22.13 21.29 -3.04
N GLU A 293 22.56 20.50 -2.06
CA GLU A 293 23.16 19.18 -2.26
C GLU A 293 22.15 18.23 -2.92
N ILE A 294 20.94 18.14 -2.35
CA ILE A 294 19.86 17.30 -2.88
C ILE A 294 19.46 17.73 -4.30
N TYR A 295 19.41 19.04 -4.56
CA TYR A 295 19.02 19.57 -5.87
C TYR A 295 20.11 19.44 -6.95
N TYR A 296 21.39 19.66 -6.61
CA TYR A 296 22.50 19.70 -7.56
C TYR A 296 23.09 18.34 -7.90
N ASN A 297 23.04 17.37 -6.97
CA ASN A 297 23.50 16.01 -7.19
C ASN A 297 22.62 15.22 -8.16
N GLY A 298 21.82 15.87 -9.01
CA GLY A 298 21.15 15.31 -10.19
C GLY A 298 20.14 14.19 -9.91
N ILE A 299 19.97 13.80 -8.65
CA ILE A 299 18.84 12.99 -8.24
C ILE A 299 17.64 13.93 -8.32
N LEU A 300 16.79 13.72 -9.33
CA LEU A 300 15.54 14.45 -9.48
C LEU A 300 14.89 14.50 -8.09
N GLY A 301 14.77 15.67 -7.46
CA GLY A 301 14.54 15.77 -6.02
C GLY A 301 13.32 14.95 -5.56
N LYS A 302 12.32 14.81 -6.44
CA LYS A 302 11.16 13.94 -6.29
C LYS A 302 11.46 12.43 -6.45
N GLU A 303 12.26 12.03 -7.43
CA GLU A 303 12.72 10.63 -7.59
C GLU A 303 13.60 10.20 -6.42
N TYR A 304 14.46 11.08 -5.88
CA TYR A 304 15.23 10.80 -4.68
C TYR A 304 14.34 10.52 -3.48
N ILE A 305 13.33 11.38 -3.27
CA ILE A 305 12.34 11.21 -2.20
C ILE A 305 11.66 9.85 -2.34
N VAL A 306 11.26 9.47 -3.57
CA VAL A 306 10.69 8.15 -3.84
C VAL A 306 11.69 7.03 -3.53
N ALA A 307 12.91 7.09 -4.07
CA ALA A 307 13.93 6.06 -3.85
C ALA A 307 14.29 5.87 -2.37
N THR A 308 14.31 6.96 -1.61
CA THR A 308 14.70 6.95 -0.20
C THR A 308 13.56 6.53 0.72
N HIS A 309 12.32 6.96 0.43
CA HIS A 309 11.20 6.83 1.37
C HIS A 309 10.13 5.81 0.93
N ALA A 310 10.00 5.49 -0.36
CA ALA A 310 8.96 4.57 -0.83
C ALA A 310 9.14 3.13 -0.33
N LEU A 311 10.38 2.72 -0.04
CA LEU A 311 10.67 1.38 0.50
C LEU A 311 10.24 1.23 1.97
N THR A 312 10.02 2.33 2.68
CA THR A 312 9.53 2.30 4.07
C THR A 312 8.01 2.14 4.09
N HIS A 313 7.49 1.41 5.08
CA HIS A 313 6.05 1.35 5.29
C HIS A 313 5.54 2.76 5.64
N PRO A 314 4.37 3.18 5.12
CA PRO A 314 3.80 4.50 5.36
C PRO A 314 3.30 4.69 6.81
N SER A 315 4.24 4.77 7.77
CA SER A 315 3.98 4.95 9.19
C SER A 315 3.63 6.40 9.58
N ARG A 316 3.08 6.56 10.80
CA ARG A 316 2.74 7.86 11.39
C ARG A 316 4.00 8.73 11.58
N SER A 317 3.79 10.04 11.47
CA SER A 317 4.86 11.03 11.55
C SER A 317 4.42 12.29 12.29
N THR A 318 5.40 13.02 12.82
CA THR A 318 5.20 14.42 13.26
C THR A 318 5.05 15.33 12.05
N GLN A 319 4.55 16.56 12.24
CA GLN A 319 4.42 17.52 11.14
C GLN A 319 5.76 17.80 10.44
N GLN A 320 6.86 17.74 11.21
CA GLN A 320 8.22 17.95 10.73
C GLN A 320 8.77 16.76 9.94
N ASP A 321 8.23 15.54 10.12
CA ASP A 321 8.67 14.31 9.48
C ASP A 321 7.71 13.78 8.42
N ASP A 322 6.89 14.62 7.80
CA ASP A 322 5.84 14.20 6.85
C ASP A 322 6.42 13.60 5.55
N PHE A 323 6.97 12.40 5.62
CA PHE A 323 7.57 11.68 4.50
C PHE A 323 6.50 11.09 3.58
N VAL A 324 5.37 10.65 4.16
CA VAL A 324 4.20 10.20 3.39
C VAL A 324 3.71 11.33 2.49
N GLY A 325 3.58 12.54 3.03
CA GLY A 325 3.30 13.75 2.28
C GLY A 325 4.34 14.05 1.20
N ARG A 326 5.64 13.92 1.51
CA ARG A 326 6.73 14.10 0.55
C ARG A 326 6.66 13.12 -0.62
N VAL A 327 6.43 11.83 -0.35
CA VAL A 327 6.28 10.79 -1.39
C VAL A 327 5.04 11.07 -2.23
N LEU A 328 3.91 11.43 -1.62
CA LEU A 328 2.71 11.82 -2.36
C LEU A 328 2.97 13.02 -3.29
N TRP A 329 3.60 14.08 -2.77
CA TRP A 329 3.98 15.25 -3.57
C TRP A 329 4.95 14.90 -4.72
N ALA A 330 5.86 13.96 -4.49
CA ALA A 330 6.76 13.44 -5.52
C ALA A 330 5.99 12.67 -6.60
N LEU A 331 5.08 11.77 -6.21
CA LEU A 331 4.25 10.97 -7.11
C LEU A 331 3.26 11.80 -7.92
N SER A 332 2.84 12.96 -7.40
CA SER A 332 1.98 13.92 -8.12
C SER A 332 2.67 14.64 -9.28
N ASP A 333 3.94 14.34 -9.60
CA ASP A 333 4.63 14.90 -10.77
C ASP A 333 3.94 14.52 -12.10
N PRO A 334 3.43 15.51 -12.87
CA PRO A 334 2.76 15.26 -14.16
C PRO A 334 3.64 14.57 -15.19
N SER A 335 4.98 14.62 -15.05
CA SER A 335 5.91 13.92 -15.94
C SER A 335 5.76 12.39 -15.89
N GLY A 336 5.29 11.87 -14.75
CA GLY A 336 5.20 10.44 -14.44
C GLY A 336 6.54 9.79 -14.06
N LEU A 337 7.67 10.52 -14.10
CA LEU A 337 9.00 9.94 -13.84
C LEU A 337 9.15 9.43 -12.40
N SER A 338 8.66 10.20 -11.41
CA SER A 338 8.69 9.78 -10.01
C SER A 338 7.81 8.55 -9.74
N ALA A 339 6.65 8.47 -10.40
CA ALA A 339 5.78 7.29 -10.33
C ALA A 339 6.40 6.07 -11.05
N LYS A 340 7.09 6.29 -12.17
CA LYS A 340 7.87 5.27 -12.86
C LYS A 340 8.94 4.71 -11.94
N ARG A 341 9.71 5.57 -11.27
CA ARG A 341 10.71 5.15 -10.28
C ARG A 341 10.09 4.35 -9.16
N PHE A 342 8.98 4.81 -8.58
CA PHE A 342 8.26 4.07 -7.55
C PHE A 342 7.91 2.65 -8.00
N ALA A 343 7.44 2.50 -9.23
CA ALA A 343 7.07 1.22 -9.81
C ALA A 343 8.26 0.31 -10.17
N GLU A 344 9.44 0.87 -10.44
CA GLU A 344 10.65 0.14 -10.83
C GLU A 344 11.58 -0.16 -9.65
N LEU A 345 11.27 0.33 -8.45
CA LEU A 345 12.06 0.07 -7.25
C LEU A 345 12.12 -1.43 -6.94
N ASN A 346 13.31 -1.87 -6.56
CA ASN A 346 13.60 -3.23 -6.14
C ASN A 346 14.40 -3.13 -4.83
N PRO A 347 13.95 -3.70 -3.70
CA PRO A 347 12.65 -4.38 -3.52
C PRO A 347 11.46 -3.45 -3.83
N ALA A 348 10.30 -4.03 -4.16
CA ALA A 348 9.12 -3.23 -4.48
C ALA A 348 8.60 -2.49 -3.23
N PRO A 349 8.11 -1.24 -3.37
CA PRO A 349 7.42 -0.53 -2.28
C PRO A 349 6.26 -1.38 -1.74
N PRO A 350 6.02 -1.42 -0.41
CA PRO A 350 5.02 -2.29 0.21
C PRO A 350 3.60 -1.95 -0.25
N LEU A 351 2.74 -2.97 -0.36
CA LEU A 351 1.35 -2.79 -0.81
C LEU A 351 0.52 -1.88 0.12
N ASP A 352 0.95 -1.67 1.37
CA ASP A 352 0.27 -0.79 2.32
C ASP A 352 0.21 0.68 1.85
N TRP A 353 1.09 1.12 0.94
CA TRP A 353 0.95 2.40 0.24
C TRP A 353 -0.40 2.52 -0.49
N LEU A 354 -0.92 1.41 -1.06
CA LEU A 354 -2.24 1.40 -1.69
C LEU A 354 -3.36 1.62 -0.66
N PHE A 355 -3.29 0.93 0.47
CA PHE A 355 -4.36 0.88 1.46
C PHE A 355 -4.39 2.10 2.37
N GLU A 356 -3.24 2.47 2.96
CA GLU A 356 -3.14 3.50 3.99
C GLU A 356 -3.03 4.91 3.41
N VAL A 357 -2.52 5.04 2.18
CA VAL A 357 -2.19 6.33 1.57
C VAL A 357 -2.99 6.58 0.29
N PHE A 358 -2.84 5.73 -0.73
CA PHE A 358 -3.38 6.02 -2.07
C PHE A 358 -4.91 5.94 -2.11
N SER A 359 -5.50 5.06 -1.29
CA SER A 359 -6.96 4.91 -1.14
C SER A 359 -7.55 5.85 -0.07
N ASN A 360 -6.70 6.53 0.70
CA ASN A 360 -7.12 7.33 1.85
C ASN A 360 -7.82 8.63 1.42
N LYS A 361 -9.05 8.81 1.90
CA LYS A 361 -9.90 9.96 1.57
C LYS A 361 -9.52 11.23 2.34
N ASP A 362 -8.89 11.11 3.50
CA ASP A 362 -8.52 12.27 4.33
C ASP A 362 -7.37 13.08 3.69
N LEU A 363 -6.54 12.40 2.89
CA LEU A 363 -5.46 13.01 2.13
C LEU A 363 -5.94 13.67 0.82
N CYS A 364 -7.23 13.57 0.49
CA CYS A 364 -7.82 14.10 -0.75
C CYS A 364 -7.50 15.59 -0.95
N SER A 365 -7.68 16.41 0.09
CA SER A 365 -7.43 17.86 0.02
C SER A 365 -5.99 18.19 -0.41
N ARG A 366 -5.00 17.48 0.15
CA ARG A 366 -3.58 17.64 -0.17
C ARG A 366 -3.27 17.17 -1.58
N ILE A 367 -3.79 16.01 -1.96
CA ILE A 367 -3.59 15.43 -3.30
C ILE A 367 -4.13 16.38 -4.38
N LEU A 368 -5.32 16.95 -4.16
CA LEU A 368 -5.91 17.92 -5.09
C LEU A 368 -5.05 19.18 -5.26
N ILE A 369 -4.47 19.70 -4.16
CA ILE A 369 -3.53 20.83 -4.22
C ILE A 369 -2.31 20.48 -5.08
N TYR A 370 -1.71 19.31 -4.87
CA TYR A 370 -0.53 18.87 -5.64
C TYR A 370 -0.82 18.69 -7.13
N PHE A 371 -2.07 18.39 -7.52
CA PHE A 371 -2.51 18.33 -8.92
C PHE A 371 -2.93 19.70 -9.50
N GLY A 372 -2.74 20.80 -8.76
CA GLY A 372 -2.99 22.16 -9.23
C GLY A 372 -4.44 22.62 -9.11
N PHE A 373 -5.29 21.92 -8.32
CA PHE A 373 -6.61 22.42 -7.99
C PHE A 373 -6.51 23.45 -6.84
N PRO A 374 -7.17 24.62 -6.92
CA PRO A 374 -7.13 25.61 -5.86
C PRO A 374 -7.68 25.03 -4.55
N SER A 375 -7.14 25.48 -3.41
CA SER A 375 -7.62 25.08 -2.09
C SER A 375 -9.12 25.38 -1.98
N CYS A 376 -9.96 24.37 -2.19
CA CYS A 376 -11.38 24.52 -1.98
C CYS A 376 -11.57 24.77 -0.48
N THR A 377 -12.05 25.98 -0.16
CA THR A 377 -12.57 26.28 1.18
C THR A 377 -13.58 25.20 1.55
N LYS A 378 -13.59 24.80 2.83
CA LYS A 378 -14.43 23.73 3.41
C LYS A 378 -15.95 23.85 3.11
N ASP A 379 -16.40 24.93 2.48
CA ASP A 379 -17.79 25.30 2.26
C ASP A 379 -18.39 24.82 0.91
N LYS A 380 -17.66 24.07 0.08
CA LYS A 380 -18.26 23.37 -1.06
C LYS A 380 -18.13 21.87 -0.86
N GLU A 381 -19.28 21.23 -0.61
CA GLU A 381 -19.47 19.78 -0.61
C GLU A 381 -19.08 19.17 -1.98
N LEU A 382 -17.79 19.05 -2.25
CA LEU A 382 -17.31 18.06 -3.20
C LEU A 382 -17.58 16.69 -2.58
N PRO A 383 -18.06 15.70 -3.35
CA PRO A 383 -18.23 14.37 -2.80
C PRO A 383 -16.86 13.89 -2.31
N LEU A 384 -16.79 13.48 -1.03
CA LEU A 384 -15.66 12.88 -0.30
C LEU A 384 -15.16 11.55 -0.93
N LYS A 385 -15.00 11.51 -2.25
CA LYS A 385 -14.76 10.30 -3.06
C LYS A 385 -13.43 10.31 -3.81
N PHE A 386 -12.66 11.40 -3.82
CA PHE A 386 -11.37 11.44 -4.54
C PHE A 386 -10.19 11.04 -3.63
N ASN A 387 -9.21 10.36 -4.21
CA ASN A 387 -7.93 9.97 -3.63
C ASN A 387 -6.89 9.80 -4.78
N LEU A 388 -5.72 9.20 -4.54
CA LEU A 388 -4.69 9.11 -5.60
C LEU A 388 -5.12 8.21 -6.77
N VAL A 389 -5.81 7.10 -6.47
CA VAL A 389 -6.23 6.04 -7.41
C VAL A 389 -7.64 6.26 -7.99
N HIS A 390 -8.37 7.25 -7.48
CA HIS A 390 -9.63 7.75 -7.98
C HIS A 390 -9.59 9.28 -7.94
N ARG A 391 -9.16 9.93 -9.03
CA ARG A 391 -8.88 11.38 -9.05
C ARG A 391 -9.64 12.14 -10.13
N PRO A 392 -9.91 13.45 -9.94
CA PRO A 392 -10.52 14.25 -10.98
C PRO A 392 -9.53 14.51 -12.11
N THR A 393 -10.07 14.66 -13.31
CA THR A 393 -9.36 15.20 -14.48
C THR A 393 -9.17 16.71 -14.37
N SER A 394 -8.19 17.26 -15.11
CA SER A 394 -7.86 18.71 -15.15
C SER A 394 -9.05 19.63 -15.49
N GLN A 395 -10.15 19.08 -16.00
CA GLN A 395 -11.45 19.74 -16.08
C GLN A 395 -12.41 19.05 -15.09
N LEU A 396 -12.97 19.83 -14.14
CA LEU A 396 -13.92 19.35 -13.12
C LEU A 396 -15.20 18.70 -13.70
N ASN A 397 -15.49 18.93 -14.99
CA ASN A 397 -16.66 18.40 -15.69
C ASN A 397 -16.38 17.15 -16.55
N SER A 398 -15.13 16.66 -16.63
CA SER A 398 -14.81 15.40 -17.34
C SER A 398 -14.81 14.20 -16.39
N GLN A 399 -14.88 12.99 -16.96
CA GLN A 399 -14.93 11.75 -16.18
C GLN A 399 -13.65 11.57 -15.35
N PRO A 400 -13.75 11.15 -14.08
CA PRO A 400 -12.58 10.93 -13.23
C PRO A 400 -11.71 9.78 -13.74
N ILE A 401 -10.43 9.81 -13.35
CA ILE A 401 -9.47 8.74 -13.60
C ILE A 401 -9.58 7.72 -12.46
N PHE A 402 -9.67 6.44 -12.79
CA PHE A 402 -9.77 5.35 -11.81
C PHE A 402 -9.00 4.11 -12.26
N LEU A 403 -8.50 3.34 -11.29
CA LEU A 403 -8.00 1.98 -11.50
C LEU A 403 -9.13 0.94 -11.57
N VAL A 404 -10.13 1.09 -10.69
CA VAL A 404 -11.29 0.19 -10.54
C VAL A 404 -12.56 1.03 -10.47
N SER A 405 -13.65 0.54 -11.07
CA SER A 405 -14.96 1.20 -11.02
C SER A 405 -16.11 0.20 -10.87
N TRP A 406 -17.30 0.73 -10.57
CA TRP A 406 -18.56 -0.02 -10.55
C TRP A 406 -19.22 -0.13 -11.94
N LYS A 407 -18.73 0.62 -12.93
CA LYS A 407 -19.22 0.60 -14.32
C LYS A 407 -18.06 0.79 -15.29
N ALA A 408 -18.10 0.08 -16.41
CA ALA A 408 -17.18 0.25 -17.54
C ALA A 408 -17.17 1.72 -17.99
N ASN A 409 -16.10 2.43 -17.67
CA ASN A 409 -15.83 3.77 -18.14
C ASN A 409 -14.42 3.78 -18.74
N ASN A 410 -14.28 4.32 -19.94
CA ASN A 410 -13.00 4.39 -20.66
C ASN A 410 -12.36 5.77 -20.45
N SER A 411 -12.08 6.13 -19.19
CA SER A 411 -11.38 7.38 -18.91
C SER A 411 -9.90 7.26 -19.24
N LYS A 412 -9.34 8.25 -19.91
CA LYS A 412 -7.93 8.20 -20.32
C LYS A 412 -7.02 8.34 -19.10
N TRP A 413 -6.20 7.32 -18.83
CA TRP A 413 -5.17 7.37 -17.80
C TRP A 413 -4.09 8.41 -18.11
N ASP A 414 -3.55 9.02 -17.07
CA ASP A 414 -2.30 9.76 -17.13
C ASP A 414 -1.11 8.84 -16.81
N LYS A 415 0.10 9.38 -16.93
CA LYS A 415 1.33 8.60 -16.73
C LYS A 415 1.50 8.09 -15.29
N VAL A 416 0.98 8.81 -14.31
CA VAL A 416 1.14 8.45 -12.90
C VAL A 416 0.27 7.23 -12.57
N ILE A 417 -1.00 7.20 -12.99
CA ILE A 417 -1.84 6.00 -12.82
C ILE A 417 -1.30 4.80 -13.60
N ASP A 418 -0.78 5.00 -14.83
CA ASP A 418 -0.17 3.93 -15.61
C ASP A 418 0.98 3.25 -14.84
N HIS A 419 1.88 4.03 -14.23
CA HIS A 419 2.98 3.49 -13.44
C HIS A 419 2.52 2.85 -12.13
N ILE A 420 1.51 3.39 -11.45
CA ILE A 420 0.93 2.74 -10.25
C ILE A 420 0.28 1.40 -10.62
N ALA A 421 -0.42 1.32 -11.76
CA ALA A 421 -0.99 0.06 -12.25
C ALA A 421 0.09 -0.98 -12.56
N ARG A 422 1.20 -0.57 -13.20
CA ARG A 422 2.36 -1.42 -13.45
C ARG A 422 2.98 -1.94 -12.16
N TRP A 423 3.14 -1.09 -11.15
CA TRP A 423 3.63 -1.51 -9.83
C TRP A 423 2.77 -2.63 -9.23
N LEU A 424 1.45 -2.49 -9.24
CA LEU A 424 0.55 -3.53 -8.74
C LEU A 424 0.65 -4.83 -9.57
N THR A 425 0.71 -4.70 -10.90
CA THR A 425 0.76 -5.84 -11.83
C THR A 425 2.11 -6.57 -11.82
N ASP A 426 3.22 -5.87 -11.67
CA ASP A 426 4.55 -6.49 -11.74
C ASP A 426 4.97 -7.13 -10.40
N HIS A 427 4.38 -6.71 -9.28
CA HIS A 427 4.85 -7.09 -7.94
C HIS A 427 3.83 -7.83 -7.05
N TYR A 428 2.51 -7.68 -7.26
CA TYR A 428 1.49 -8.07 -6.26
C TYR A 428 0.36 -8.98 -6.78
N LEU A 429 0.53 -9.65 -7.92
CA LEU A 429 -0.51 -10.53 -8.47
C LEU A 429 -0.84 -11.75 -7.58
N ASP A 430 0.04 -12.16 -6.66
CA ASP A 430 -0.20 -13.27 -5.74
C ASP A 430 -0.76 -12.85 -4.36
N ASP A 431 -0.95 -11.55 -4.11
CA ASP A 431 -1.46 -11.04 -2.83
C ASP A 431 -3.00 -11.00 -2.81
N PRO A 432 -3.68 -11.78 -1.93
CA PRO A 432 -5.15 -11.82 -1.87
C PRO A 432 -5.77 -10.48 -1.43
N ARG A 433 -5.03 -9.62 -0.70
CA ARG A 433 -5.53 -8.31 -0.26
C ARG A 433 -5.80 -7.38 -1.45
N LEU A 434 -5.05 -7.53 -2.54
CA LEU A 434 -5.27 -6.75 -3.77
C LEU A 434 -6.61 -7.12 -4.43
N ILE A 435 -6.93 -8.42 -4.51
CA ILE A 435 -8.21 -8.91 -5.04
C ILE A 435 -9.38 -8.39 -4.20
N LEU A 436 -9.28 -8.50 -2.87
CA LEU A 436 -10.31 -7.98 -1.96
C LEU A 436 -10.51 -6.47 -2.13
N TRP A 437 -9.43 -5.72 -2.27
CA TRP A 437 -9.50 -4.28 -2.53
C TRP A 437 -10.21 -3.97 -3.84
N ILE A 438 -9.91 -4.68 -4.94
CA ILE A 438 -10.62 -4.52 -6.22
C ILE A 438 -12.11 -4.80 -6.04
N ALA A 439 -12.49 -5.88 -5.34
CA ALA A 439 -13.89 -6.19 -5.05
C ALA A 439 -14.59 -5.07 -4.26
N LYS A 440 -13.95 -4.52 -3.22
CA LYS A 440 -14.48 -3.40 -2.41
C LYS A 440 -14.62 -2.09 -3.21
N GLN A 441 -13.82 -1.88 -4.26
CA GLN A 441 -13.87 -0.68 -5.12
C GLN A 441 -14.84 -0.78 -6.30
N GLY A 442 -15.59 -1.89 -6.43
CA GLY A 442 -16.63 -2.07 -7.45
C GLY A 442 -16.40 -3.22 -8.43
N GLY A 443 -15.25 -3.90 -8.36
CA GLY A 443 -15.02 -5.18 -9.04
C GLY A 443 -14.70 -5.11 -10.53
N GLU A 444 -14.92 -3.99 -11.24
CA GLU A 444 -14.56 -3.87 -12.65
C GLU A 444 -13.22 -3.16 -12.86
N LEU A 445 -12.27 -3.87 -13.49
CA LEU A 445 -10.96 -3.32 -13.87
C LEU A 445 -11.08 -2.40 -15.09
N HIS A 446 -10.36 -1.29 -15.06
CA HIS A 446 -10.15 -0.45 -16.23
C HIS A 446 -9.50 -1.23 -17.39
N GLU A 447 -9.86 -0.90 -18.64
CA GLU A 447 -9.41 -1.61 -19.85
C GLU A 447 -7.88 -1.68 -19.96
N SER A 448 -7.18 -0.56 -19.74
CA SER A 448 -5.71 -0.55 -19.76
C SER A 448 -5.08 -1.40 -18.65
N TRP A 449 -5.71 -1.52 -17.47
CA TRP A 449 -5.16 -2.38 -16.41
C TRP A 449 -5.30 -3.85 -16.76
N ARG A 450 -6.45 -4.22 -17.33
CA ARG A 450 -6.73 -5.57 -17.81
C ARG A 450 -5.68 -6.01 -18.84
N GLU A 451 -5.37 -5.16 -19.81
CA GLU A 451 -4.31 -5.44 -20.80
C GLU A 451 -2.93 -5.62 -20.13
N LEU A 452 -2.58 -4.81 -19.12
CA LEU A 452 -1.32 -4.98 -18.39
C LEU A 452 -1.27 -6.34 -17.66
N ILE A 453 -2.34 -6.71 -16.96
CA ILE A 453 -2.42 -7.99 -16.23
C ILE A 453 -2.36 -9.17 -17.22
N GLU A 454 -3.12 -9.12 -18.31
CA GLU A 454 -3.14 -10.16 -19.34
C GLU A 454 -1.75 -10.35 -19.97
N ASN A 455 -1.11 -9.26 -20.38
CA ASN A 455 0.25 -9.30 -20.93
C ASN A 455 1.26 -9.87 -19.92
N ARG A 456 1.13 -9.52 -18.64
CA ARG A 456 1.99 -10.05 -17.58
C ARG A 456 1.79 -11.54 -17.37
N LEU A 457 0.55 -12.01 -17.29
CA LEU A 457 0.22 -13.43 -17.13
C LEU A 457 0.69 -14.25 -18.35
N ASN A 458 0.49 -13.74 -19.57
CA ASN A 458 0.97 -14.37 -20.80
C ASN A 458 2.49 -14.51 -20.81
N LYS A 459 3.21 -13.44 -20.46
CA LYS A 459 4.67 -13.48 -20.33
C LYS A 459 5.13 -14.53 -19.31
N LEU A 460 4.51 -14.59 -18.14
CA LEU A 460 4.83 -15.60 -17.12
C LEU A 460 4.52 -17.03 -17.61
N ALA A 461 3.45 -17.22 -18.37
CA ALA A 461 3.10 -18.50 -18.96
C ALA A 461 4.09 -18.93 -20.07
N GLU A 462 4.54 -18.01 -20.92
CA GLU A 462 5.59 -18.25 -21.91
C GLU A 462 6.90 -18.68 -21.25
N LEU A 463 7.34 -17.98 -20.20
CA LEU A 463 8.54 -18.34 -19.45
C LEU A 463 8.45 -19.74 -18.84
N ASN A 464 7.29 -20.10 -18.29
CA ASN A 464 7.04 -21.43 -17.74
C ASN A 464 7.05 -22.51 -18.84
N LYS A 465 6.44 -22.23 -20.01
CA LYS A 465 6.39 -23.15 -21.15
C LYS A 465 7.77 -23.39 -21.78
N GLU A 466 8.62 -22.36 -21.81
CA GLU A 466 9.99 -22.43 -22.30
C GLU A 466 10.97 -23.02 -21.27
N ASN A 467 10.49 -23.50 -20.11
CA ASN A 467 11.28 -24.00 -18.98
C ASN A 467 12.38 -23.01 -18.53
N LYS A 468 12.11 -21.70 -18.64
CA LYS A 468 13.01 -20.62 -18.20
C LYS A 468 12.90 -20.38 -16.69
N ASN A 469 13.13 -21.44 -15.91
CA ASN A 469 13.03 -21.40 -14.44
C ASN A 469 13.91 -20.31 -13.83
N ASP A 470 15.09 -20.05 -14.39
CA ASP A 470 15.99 -19.01 -13.88
C ASP A 470 15.39 -17.59 -14.00
N GLU A 471 14.58 -17.29 -15.03
CA GLU A 471 13.91 -15.97 -15.15
C GLU A 471 12.74 -15.84 -14.17
N LEU A 472 12.02 -16.94 -13.93
CA LEU A 472 10.97 -16.99 -12.91
C LEU A 472 11.54 -16.83 -11.50
N ASP A 473 12.70 -17.42 -11.24
CA ASP A 473 13.40 -17.29 -9.96
C ASP A 473 13.96 -15.88 -9.76
N ASP A 474 14.51 -15.23 -10.79
CA ASP A 474 14.91 -13.81 -10.72
C ASP A 474 13.69 -12.91 -10.43
N ILE A 475 12.52 -13.16 -11.06
CA ILE A 475 11.28 -12.44 -10.74
C ILE A 475 10.86 -12.65 -9.28
N ARG A 476 10.88 -13.90 -8.78
CA ARG A 476 10.54 -14.21 -7.37
C ARG A 476 11.50 -13.57 -6.38
N GLN A 477 12.80 -13.56 -6.69
CA GLN A 477 13.82 -12.95 -5.85
C GLN A 477 13.61 -11.43 -5.73
N ARG A 478 13.26 -10.76 -6.84
CA ARG A 478 12.95 -9.32 -6.84
C ARG A 478 11.62 -9.02 -6.15
N SER A 479 10.63 -9.90 -6.32
CA SER A 479 9.27 -9.67 -5.86
C SER A 479 8.56 -10.99 -5.56
N PRO A 480 8.55 -11.42 -4.29
CA PRO A 480 8.02 -12.73 -3.90
C PRO A 480 6.57 -12.98 -4.33
N LYS A 481 5.72 -11.94 -4.33
CA LYS A 481 4.29 -12.00 -4.70
C LYS A 481 4.01 -11.64 -6.17
N ALA A 482 5.03 -11.54 -7.02
CA ALA A 482 4.86 -11.17 -8.43
C ALA A 482 4.28 -12.30 -9.30
N ILE A 483 4.52 -13.56 -8.91
CA ILE A 483 4.08 -14.73 -9.66
C ILE A 483 2.87 -15.34 -8.96
N PRO A 484 1.65 -15.21 -9.53
CA PRO A 484 0.46 -15.75 -8.91
C PRO A 484 0.50 -17.28 -8.90
N ARG A 485 0.12 -17.85 -7.74
CA ARG A 485 -0.16 -19.28 -7.54
C ARG A 485 -1.38 -19.71 -8.38
N PRO A 486 -1.59 -21.02 -8.62
CA PRO A 486 -2.62 -21.50 -9.54
C PRO A 486 -4.01 -20.92 -9.28
N ILE A 487 -4.46 -20.94 -8.03
CA ILE A 487 -5.75 -20.39 -7.60
C ILE A 487 -5.85 -18.87 -7.81
N MET A 488 -4.77 -18.11 -7.58
CA MET A 488 -4.75 -16.67 -7.86
C MET A 488 -4.83 -16.40 -9.37
N ARG A 489 -4.22 -17.23 -10.22
CA ARG A 489 -4.38 -17.13 -11.68
C ARG A 489 -5.82 -17.33 -12.09
N THR A 490 -6.50 -18.33 -11.51
CA THR A 490 -7.92 -18.57 -11.74
C THR A 490 -8.75 -17.35 -11.36
N LEU A 491 -8.54 -16.77 -10.17
CA LEU A 491 -9.22 -15.54 -9.75
C LEU A 491 -8.97 -14.36 -10.70
N TRP A 492 -7.73 -14.17 -11.17
CA TRP A 492 -7.44 -13.16 -12.21
C TRP A 492 -8.18 -13.44 -13.51
N SER A 493 -8.27 -14.69 -13.96
CA SER A 493 -9.04 -15.06 -15.15
C SER A 493 -10.52 -14.70 -15.01
N PHE A 494 -11.11 -14.81 -13.81
CA PHE A 494 -12.47 -14.32 -13.55
C PHE A 494 -12.59 -12.79 -13.75
N TYR A 495 -11.64 -12.00 -13.25
CA TYR A 495 -11.63 -10.55 -13.46
C TYR A 495 -11.42 -10.16 -14.93
N LEU A 496 -10.46 -10.79 -15.61
CA LEU A 496 -10.17 -10.54 -17.03
C LEU A 496 -11.39 -10.87 -17.91
N SER A 497 -12.13 -11.92 -17.56
CA SER A 497 -13.34 -12.36 -18.27
C SER A 497 -14.61 -11.58 -17.92
N LYS A 498 -14.53 -10.54 -17.08
CA LYS A 498 -15.70 -9.82 -16.52
C LYS A 498 -16.72 -10.78 -15.88
N ARG A 499 -16.24 -11.73 -15.08
CA ARG A 499 -17.07 -12.70 -14.35
C ARG A 499 -17.12 -12.45 -12.85
N VAL A 500 -16.59 -11.33 -12.36
CA VAL A 500 -16.63 -10.92 -10.94
C VAL A 500 -17.58 -9.74 -10.75
N GLY A 501 -18.28 -9.72 -9.62
CA GLY A 501 -19.16 -8.62 -9.20
C GLY A 501 -20.49 -8.57 -9.93
N LEU A 502 -21.32 -7.59 -9.55
CA LEU A 502 -22.63 -7.31 -10.16
C LEU A 502 -22.47 -6.29 -11.29
N SER A 503 -23.29 -6.39 -12.34
CA SER A 503 -23.19 -5.51 -13.52
C SER A 503 -24.49 -4.77 -13.85
N PHE A 504 -25.63 -5.24 -13.35
CA PHE A 504 -26.95 -4.70 -13.66
C PHE A 504 -27.75 -4.47 -12.39
N ASP A 505 -28.62 -3.47 -12.42
CA ASP A 505 -29.59 -3.20 -11.36
C ASP A 505 -30.94 -3.89 -11.66
N ASP A 506 -31.86 -3.90 -10.69
CA ASP A 506 -33.19 -4.52 -10.86
C ASP A 506 -34.05 -3.81 -11.92
N TYR A 507 -33.74 -2.56 -12.24
CA TYR A 507 -34.47 -1.79 -13.23
C TYR A 507 -34.26 -2.35 -14.65
N ASP A 508 -33.07 -2.87 -14.94
CA ASP A 508 -32.77 -3.51 -16.22
C ASP A 508 -33.64 -4.74 -16.49
N LEU A 509 -33.85 -5.62 -15.49
CA LEU A 509 -34.75 -6.76 -15.63
C LEU A 509 -36.21 -6.33 -15.79
N PHE A 510 -36.66 -5.35 -15.01
CA PHE A 510 -38.01 -4.81 -15.13
C PHE A 510 -38.26 -4.25 -16.53
N ARG A 511 -37.31 -3.47 -17.05
CA ARG A 511 -37.34 -2.91 -18.40
C ARG A 511 -37.39 -4.01 -19.46
N TRP A 512 -36.60 -5.07 -19.29
CA TRP A 512 -36.61 -6.23 -20.17
C TRP A 512 -38.00 -6.91 -20.19
N LYS A 513 -38.61 -7.14 -19.02
CA LYS A 513 -39.94 -7.75 -18.89
C LYS A 513 -41.02 -6.94 -19.62
N GLU A 514 -41.03 -5.62 -19.46
CA GLU A 514 -42.02 -4.77 -20.14
C GLU A 514 -41.86 -4.80 -21.67
N ARG A 515 -40.64 -4.92 -22.19
CA ARG A 515 -40.39 -5.09 -23.62
C ARG A 515 -40.86 -6.46 -24.13
N VAL A 516 -40.71 -7.53 -23.36
CA VAL A 516 -41.27 -8.84 -23.72
C VAL A 516 -42.80 -8.80 -23.80
N LYS A 517 -43.48 -8.06 -22.91
CA LYS A 517 -44.93 -7.87 -22.99
C LYS A 517 -45.38 -7.10 -24.24
N GLN A 518 -44.59 -6.12 -24.67
CA GLN A 518 -44.90 -5.27 -25.83
C GLN A 518 -44.58 -5.96 -27.16
N ASP A 519 -43.38 -6.52 -27.28
CA ASP A 519 -42.81 -6.99 -28.55
C ASP A 519 -42.79 -8.52 -28.70
N GLY A 520 -43.11 -9.26 -27.63
CA GLY A 520 -42.90 -10.71 -27.55
C GLY A 520 -41.43 -11.10 -27.38
N LEU A 521 -41.16 -12.40 -27.20
CA LEU A 521 -39.79 -12.90 -27.03
C LEU A 521 -39.02 -12.92 -28.37
N THR A 522 -38.31 -11.83 -28.66
CA THR A 522 -37.42 -11.70 -29.82
C THR A 522 -36.03 -12.29 -29.56
N ALA A 523 -35.24 -12.50 -30.62
CA ALA A 523 -33.85 -12.96 -30.48
C ALA A 523 -32.98 -12.01 -29.65
N MET A 524 -33.15 -10.69 -29.81
CA MET A 524 -32.43 -9.68 -29.02
C MET A 524 -32.78 -9.77 -27.53
N LEU A 525 -34.06 -9.94 -27.20
CA LEU A 525 -34.50 -10.09 -25.81
C LEU A 525 -34.01 -11.41 -25.20
N ARG A 526 -33.86 -12.50 -25.98
CA ARG A 526 -33.20 -13.73 -25.50
C ARG A 526 -31.73 -13.50 -25.14
N MET A 527 -31.00 -12.76 -25.97
CA MET A 527 -29.59 -12.43 -25.71
C MET A 527 -29.44 -11.53 -24.47
N GLU A 528 -30.29 -10.51 -24.34
CA GLU A 528 -30.31 -9.62 -23.18
C GLU A 528 -30.63 -10.39 -21.88
N LEU A 529 -31.58 -11.33 -21.91
CA LEU A 529 -31.86 -12.20 -20.76
C LEU A 529 -30.64 -13.05 -20.37
N ARG A 530 -29.90 -13.56 -21.36
CA ARG A 530 -28.68 -14.34 -21.10
C ARG A 530 -27.61 -13.49 -20.40
N GLU A 531 -27.46 -12.21 -20.77
CA GLU A 531 -26.53 -11.29 -20.11
C GLU A 531 -26.95 -11.00 -18.67
N LEU A 532 -28.25 -10.77 -18.42
CA LEU A 532 -28.80 -10.54 -17.08
C LEU A 532 -28.63 -11.77 -16.16
N LEU A 533 -28.89 -12.97 -16.68
CA LEU A 533 -28.79 -14.23 -15.95
C LEU A 533 -27.39 -14.88 -16.02
N THR A 534 -26.37 -14.15 -16.48
CA THR A 534 -25.01 -14.68 -16.56
C THR A 534 -24.45 -14.95 -15.14
N PRO A 535 -23.88 -16.14 -14.86
CA PRO A 535 -23.27 -16.45 -13.57
C PRO A 535 -22.06 -15.55 -13.28
N ARG A 536 -21.93 -15.11 -12.01
CA ARG A 536 -20.86 -14.23 -11.54
C ARG A 536 -20.32 -14.68 -10.17
N LEU A 537 -19.01 -14.49 -9.98
CA LEU A 537 -18.32 -14.68 -8.73
C LEU A 537 -18.43 -13.42 -7.85
N LEU A 538 -18.85 -13.59 -6.60
CA LEU A 538 -18.99 -12.51 -5.62
C LEU A 538 -17.96 -12.70 -4.51
N ILE A 539 -16.92 -11.87 -4.50
CA ILE A 539 -15.83 -11.94 -3.53
C ILE A 539 -16.16 -11.05 -2.33
N ARG A 540 -15.94 -11.57 -1.11
CA ARG A 540 -16.18 -10.91 0.17
C ARG A 540 -15.02 -11.14 1.14
N ASP A 541 -15.00 -10.34 2.19
CA ASP A 541 -14.07 -10.54 3.30
C ASP A 541 -14.40 -11.84 4.05
N SER A 542 -13.38 -12.56 4.54
CA SER A 542 -13.59 -13.78 5.33
C SER A 542 -13.94 -13.44 6.78
N PHE A 543 -14.95 -14.10 7.34
CA PHE A 543 -15.39 -13.90 8.73
C PHE A 543 -14.48 -14.62 9.75
N PHE A 544 -13.65 -15.57 9.30
CA PHE A 544 -12.77 -16.35 10.18
C PHE A 544 -11.40 -15.67 10.31
N LEU A 545 -11.32 -14.69 11.23
CA LEU A 545 -10.11 -13.91 11.48
C LEU A 545 -9.17 -14.52 12.53
N TYR A 546 -9.51 -15.68 13.09
CA TYR A 546 -8.84 -16.24 14.27
C TYR A 546 -7.54 -17.00 13.98
N GLU A 547 -7.23 -17.36 12.73
CA GLU A 547 -6.01 -18.11 12.39
C GLU A 547 -5.39 -17.52 11.12
N ARG A 548 -4.70 -16.38 11.24
CA ARG A 548 -3.85 -15.79 10.18
C ARG A 548 -2.39 -16.22 10.37
N ASP A 549 -2.17 -17.46 10.81
CA ASP A 549 -0.87 -17.89 11.35
C ASP A 549 0.09 -18.46 10.29
N MET A 550 -0.27 -18.53 9.00
CA MET A 550 0.56 -19.14 7.96
C MET A 550 0.52 -18.36 6.64
N GLU A 551 1.68 -18.15 6.00
CA GLU A 551 1.70 -17.82 4.57
C GLU A 551 0.94 -18.93 3.83
N PRO A 552 -0.06 -18.58 3.00
CA PRO A 552 -0.91 -19.58 2.40
C PRO A 552 -0.06 -20.51 1.54
N GLN A 553 -0.07 -21.81 1.87
CA GLN A 553 0.48 -22.83 0.98
C GLN A 553 -0.43 -22.90 -0.26
N ASN A 554 -0.07 -23.65 -1.29
CA ASN A 554 -0.78 -23.63 -2.58
C ASN A 554 -2.26 -24.12 -2.51
N ASN A 555 -2.82 -24.33 -1.33
CA ASN A 555 -4.12 -24.91 -1.08
C ASN A 555 -5.22 -23.84 -1.00
N ILE A 556 -6.42 -24.21 -1.44
CA ILE A 556 -7.62 -23.35 -1.42
C ILE A 556 -8.00 -22.98 0.02
N GLU A 557 -7.84 -23.91 0.95
CA GLU A 557 -8.14 -23.73 2.38
C GLU A 557 -7.38 -22.54 3.01
N ASP A 558 -6.14 -22.30 2.56
CA ASP A 558 -5.35 -21.18 3.08
C ASP A 558 -5.81 -19.83 2.53
N ILE A 559 -6.38 -19.79 1.32
CA ILE A 559 -6.96 -18.56 0.76
C ILE A 559 -8.31 -18.24 1.40
N TRP A 560 -9.07 -19.25 1.84
CA TRP A 560 -10.34 -19.06 2.54
C TRP A 560 -10.19 -18.31 3.87
N GLN A 561 -8.99 -18.31 4.47
CA GLN A 561 -8.65 -17.48 5.62
C GLN A 561 -8.61 -15.97 5.27
N TYR A 562 -8.35 -15.62 4.01
CA TYR A 562 -8.21 -14.24 3.54
C TYR A 562 -9.40 -13.76 2.69
N LEU A 563 -10.01 -14.64 1.90
CA LEU A 563 -11.06 -14.34 0.92
C LEU A 563 -12.18 -15.36 1.05
N ASN A 564 -13.43 -14.90 1.18
CA ASN A 564 -14.60 -15.75 1.01
C ASN A 564 -15.28 -15.40 -0.32
N TRP A 565 -15.85 -16.37 -1.03
CA TRP A 565 -16.59 -16.10 -2.27
C TRP A 565 -17.89 -16.87 -2.34
N ASN A 566 -18.88 -16.23 -2.97
CA ASN A 566 -20.19 -16.78 -3.23
C ASN A 566 -20.50 -16.70 -4.73
N TRP A 567 -21.52 -17.46 -5.16
CA TRP A 567 -21.96 -17.50 -6.55
C TRP A 567 -23.31 -16.80 -6.71
N GLY A 568 -23.37 -15.84 -7.64
CA GLY A 568 -24.58 -15.10 -7.98
C GLY A 568 -24.79 -15.00 -9.49
N LEU A 569 -25.73 -14.14 -9.88
CA LEU A 569 -25.99 -13.76 -11.27
C LEU A 569 -25.56 -12.30 -11.48
N ALA A 570 -25.55 -11.81 -12.72
CA ALA A 570 -25.13 -10.44 -13.03
C ALA A 570 -26.04 -9.34 -12.45
N ILE A 571 -27.22 -9.72 -11.96
CA ILE A 571 -28.24 -8.90 -11.33
C ILE A 571 -28.21 -8.97 -9.79
N GLU A 572 -28.65 -7.89 -9.13
CA GLU A 572 -28.43 -7.65 -7.69
C GLU A 572 -29.41 -8.38 -6.74
N HIS A 573 -30.73 -8.36 -6.96
CA HIS A 573 -31.70 -8.83 -5.95
C HIS A 573 -32.61 -9.98 -6.36
N GLN A 574 -32.20 -11.23 -6.12
CA GLN A 574 -32.93 -12.45 -6.54
C GLN A 574 -34.33 -12.63 -5.92
N ALA A 575 -34.60 -12.11 -4.72
CA ALA A 575 -35.89 -12.30 -4.05
C ALA A 575 -37.09 -11.66 -4.79
N LEU A 576 -36.84 -10.64 -5.63
CA LEU A 576 -37.89 -9.99 -6.42
C LEU A 576 -38.30 -10.83 -7.65
N TYR A 577 -37.52 -11.85 -8.02
CA TYR A 577 -37.68 -12.60 -9.27
C TYR A 577 -38.95 -13.47 -9.26
N CYS A 578 -39.28 -14.12 -8.14
CA CYS A 578 -40.50 -14.92 -8.00
C CYS A 578 -41.78 -14.10 -8.30
N SER A 579 -41.75 -12.79 -8.00
CA SER A 579 -42.84 -11.86 -8.33
C SER A 579 -42.89 -11.47 -9.82
N TYR A 580 -41.76 -11.51 -10.52
CA TYR A 580 -41.68 -11.13 -11.93
C TYR A 580 -41.96 -12.30 -12.89
N PHE A 581 -41.71 -13.54 -12.48
CA PHE A 581 -41.79 -14.75 -13.32
C PHE A 581 -43.05 -15.61 -13.09
N SER A 582 -44.13 -15.02 -12.59
CA SER A 582 -45.39 -15.73 -12.31
C SER A 582 -46.54 -15.40 -13.27
N ASP A 583 -46.35 -14.48 -14.22
CA ASP A 583 -47.38 -14.03 -15.17
C ASP A 583 -47.62 -15.02 -16.33
N ASP A 584 -48.83 -15.05 -16.90
CA ASP A 584 -49.18 -15.92 -18.05
C ASP A 584 -48.32 -15.68 -19.31
N VAL A 585 -47.79 -14.46 -19.47
CA VAL A 585 -46.84 -14.12 -20.54
C VAL A 585 -45.55 -14.93 -20.40
N TRP A 586 -45.12 -15.20 -19.16
CA TRP A 586 -43.92 -15.96 -18.87
C TRP A 586 -44.06 -17.44 -19.19
N LYS A 587 -45.19 -18.06 -18.79
CA LYS A 587 -45.49 -19.47 -19.11
C LYS A 587 -45.42 -19.77 -20.61
N ASN A 588 -45.89 -18.83 -21.43
CA ASN A 588 -45.82 -18.94 -22.89
C ASN A 588 -44.41 -18.76 -23.49
N CYS A 589 -43.50 -18.11 -22.76
CA CYS A 589 -42.12 -17.86 -23.19
C CYS A 589 -41.16 -18.96 -22.73
N LEU A 590 -41.38 -19.54 -21.54
CA LEU A 590 -40.53 -20.52 -20.89
C LEU A 590 -40.07 -21.66 -21.83
N PRO A 591 -40.95 -22.41 -22.54
CA PRO A 591 -40.53 -23.50 -23.42
C PRO A 591 -39.50 -23.11 -24.49
N LYS A 592 -39.46 -21.83 -24.89
CA LYS A 592 -38.54 -21.31 -25.91
C LYS A 592 -37.14 -20.99 -25.36
N LEU A 593 -36.97 -21.00 -24.04
CA LEU A 593 -35.74 -20.64 -23.31
C LEU A 593 -35.00 -21.85 -22.71
N ILE A 594 -35.51 -23.07 -22.89
CA ILE A 594 -34.93 -24.29 -22.30
C ILE A 594 -33.43 -24.43 -22.59
N SER A 595 -33.03 -24.18 -23.84
CA SER A 595 -31.63 -24.30 -24.27
C SER A 595 -30.73 -23.24 -23.63
N GLU A 596 -31.17 -21.99 -23.55
CA GLU A 596 -30.43 -20.91 -22.90
C GLU A 596 -30.25 -21.15 -21.40
N LEU A 597 -31.31 -21.54 -20.70
CA LEU A 597 -31.28 -21.75 -19.25
C LEU A 597 -30.41 -22.97 -18.90
N GLN A 598 -30.51 -24.04 -19.69
CA GLN A 598 -29.64 -25.20 -19.54
C GLN A 598 -28.17 -24.82 -19.73
N GLN A 599 -27.87 -24.01 -20.75
CA GLN A 599 -26.51 -23.57 -21.03
C GLN A 599 -25.97 -22.65 -19.93
N LEU A 600 -26.78 -21.73 -19.40
CA LEU A 600 -26.39 -20.86 -18.28
C LEU A 600 -26.12 -21.66 -16.99
N LEU A 601 -26.94 -22.68 -16.70
CA LEU A 601 -26.71 -23.56 -15.55
C LEU A 601 -25.43 -24.37 -15.72
N LEU A 602 -25.17 -24.89 -16.92
CA LEU A 602 -23.91 -25.59 -17.22
C LEU A 602 -22.71 -24.66 -17.06
N GLU A 603 -22.78 -23.44 -17.61
CA GLU A 603 -21.75 -22.41 -17.44
C GLU A 603 -21.51 -22.09 -15.96
N ALA A 604 -22.56 -22.01 -15.13
CA ALA A 604 -22.40 -21.78 -13.69
C ALA A 604 -21.60 -22.90 -13.01
N LEU A 605 -21.92 -24.15 -13.33
CA LEU A 605 -21.27 -25.33 -12.74
C LEU A 605 -19.84 -25.50 -13.24
N ASP A 606 -19.57 -25.21 -14.52
CA ASP A 606 -18.22 -25.19 -15.09
C ASP A 606 -17.35 -24.13 -14.41
N LEU A 607 -17.89 -22.93 -14.16
CA LEU A 607 -17.16 -21.88 -13.44
C LEU A 607 -16.90 -22.27 -11.97
N MET A 608 -17.84 -22.94 -11.30
CA MET A 608 -17.64 -23.43 -9.93
C MET A 608 -16.55 -24.50 -9.85
N ARG A 609 -16.44 -25.34 -10.87
CA ARG A 609 -15.39 -26.36 -10.98
C ARG A 609 -13.99 -25.76 -11.03
N GLU A 610 -13.82 -24.60 -11.66
CA GLU A 610 -12.53 -23.90 -11.71
C GLU A 610 -12.01 -23.47 -10.32
N LEU A 611 -12.91 -23.29 -9.33
CA LEU A 611 -12.57 -22.96 -7.94
C LEU A 611 -12.73 -24.15 -6.96
N ASP A 612 -12.86 -25.38 -7.49
CA ASP A 612 -13.09 -26.61 -6.70
C ASP A 612 -14.39 -26.59 -5.85
N ASP A 613 -15.33 -25.69 -6.19
CA ASP A 613 -16.66 -25.63 -5.57
C ASP A 613 -17.62 -26.69 -6.14
N ALA A 614 -17.27 -27.29 -7.29
CA ALA A 614 -18.05 -28.33 -7.98
C ALA A 614 -17.19 -29.39 -8.68
N ASP A 615 -17.52 -30.66 -8.50
CA ASP A 615 -16.92 -31.79 -9.21
C ASP A 615 -18.02 -32.80 -9.67
N ASP A 616 -17.63 -33.82 -10.43
CA ASP A 616 -18.48 -34.91 -10.91
C ASP A 616 -19.19 -35.66 -9.77
N PHE A 617 -18.58 -35.71 -8.58
CA PHE A 617 -19.09 -36.42 -7.41
C PHE A 617 -19.20 -35.58 -6.13
N LYS A 618 -18.47 -34.46 -6.03
CA LYS A 618 -18.55 -33.54 -4.89
C LYS A 618 -19.24 -32.26 -5.33
N TYR A 619 -20.49 -32.06 -4.95
CA TYR A 619 -21.13 -30.77 -5.17
C TYR A 619 -22.14 -30.40 -4.09
N LYS A 620 -22.09 -29.13 -3.65
CA LYS A 620 -22.94 -28.53 -2.62
C LYS A 620 -24.30 -28.04 -3.14
N SER A 621 -24.75 -28.40 -4.37
CA SER A 621 -26.08 -27.91 -4.84
C SER A 621 -27.22 -28.30 -3.93
N PHE A 622 -27.18 -29.47 -3.30
CA PHE A 622 -28.20 -29.88 -2.34
C PHE A 622 -28.16 -29.07 -1.04
N ILE A 623 -27.05 -28.37 -0.78
CA ILE A 623 -26.91 -27.40 0.33
C ILE A 623 -27.50 -26.05 -0.09
N HIS A 624 -27.19 -25.58 -1.30
CA HIS A 624 -27.66 -24.29 -1.82
C HIS A 624 -29.15 -24.30 -2.22
N MET A 625 -29.64 -25.44 -2.72
CA MET A 625 -31.04 -25.70 -3.08
C MET A 625 -31.41 -27.14 -2.73
N GLN A 626 -32.17 -27.31 -1.65
CA GLN A 626 -32.38 -28.60 -0.99
C GLN A 626 -33.36 -29.53 -1.73
N SER A 627 -34.31 -28.97 -2.50
CA SER A 627 -35.27 -29.71 -3.33
C SER A 627 -35.44 -29.05 -4.69
N ILE A 628 -35.38 -29.84 -5.78
CA ILE A 628 -35.75 -29.34 -7.11
C ILE A 628 -37.23 -28.92 -7.13
N SER A 629 -38.12 -29.76 -6.60
CA SER A 629 -39.53 -29.38 -6.42
C SER A 629 -39.65 -28.16 -5.49
N PRO A 630 -40.60 -27.24 -5.72
CA PRO A 630 -40.91 -26.19 -4.76
C PRO A 630 -41.14 -26.78 -3.37
N HIS A 631 -40.34 -26.35 -2.40
CA HIS A 631 -40.39 -26.85 -1.04
C HIS A 631 -39.95 -25.74 -0.09
N ARG A 632 -40.53 -25.68 1.10
CA ARG A 632 -40.21 -24.67 2.14
C ARG A 632 -38.74 -24.66 2.59
N GLN A 633 -38.05 -25.78 2.37
CA GLN A 633 -36.64 -25.97 2.70
C GLN A 633 -35.69 -25.35 1.66
N ASN A 634 -36.20 -24.90 0.51
CA ASN A 634 -35.39 -24.17 -0.45
C ASN A 634 -35.10 -22.76 0.09
N SER A 635 -33.83 -22.34 0.05
CA SER A 635 -33.41 -21.00 0.45
C SER A 635 -33.14 -20.11 -0.75
N ASP A 636 -33.61 -18.85 -0.70
CA ASP A 636 -33.36 -17.84 -1.74
C ASP A 636 -31.99 -17.15 -1.59
N SER A 637 -31.11 -17.68 -0.75
CA SER A 637 -29.84 -17.05 -0.35
C SER A 637 -28.71 -17.19 -1.39
N HIS A 638 -28.86 -18.05 -2.39
CA HIS A 638 -27.82 -18.37 -3.37
C HIS A 638 -28.28 -18.07 -4.79
N GLY A 639 -27.86 -16.94 -5.35
CA GLY A 639 -28.48 -16.43 -6.56
C GLY A 639 -28.44 -17.27 -7.82
N TRP A 640 -27.42 -18.09 -7.97
CA TRP A 640 -27.29 -18.96 -9.13
C TRP A 640 -28.36 -20.07 -9.15
N THR A 641 -28.99 -20.42 -8.01
CA THR A 641 -30.01 -21.49 -7.94
C THR A 641 -31.29 -21.12 -8.69
N LEU A 642 -31.51 -19.83 -8.95
CA LEU A 642 -32.57 -19.36 -9.84
C LEU A 642 -32.53 -20.03 -11.22
N LEU A 643 -31.33 -20.35 -11.73
CA LEU A 643 -31.19 -21.05 -13.01
C LEU A 643 -31.78 -22.47 -12.95
N ILE A 644 -31.71 -23.14 -11.80
CA ILE A 644 -32.31 -24.46 -11.58
C ILE A 644 -33.84 -24.33 -11.57
N GLU A 645 -34.37 -23.32 -10.88
CA GLU A 645 -35.82 -23.07 -10.79
C GLU A 645 -36.41 -22.75 -12.16
N LEU A 646 -35.81 -21.81 -12.89
CA LEU A 646 -36.26 -21.43 -14.23
C LEU A 646 -36.18 -22.62 -15.20
N LEU A 647 -35.13 -23.44 -15.10
CA LEU A 647 -34.98 -24.63 -15.94
C LEU A 647 -36.03 -25.71 -15.63
N ARG A 648 -36.30 -25.95 -14.33
CA ARG A 648 -37.37 -26.84 -13.86
C ARG A 648 -38.73 -26.38 -14.37
N ASP A 649 -39.08 -25.12 -14.18
CA ASP A 649 -40.39 -24.57 -14.56
C ASP A 649 -40.56 -24.60 -16.08
N THR A 650 -39.49 -24.32 -16.83
CA THR A 650 -39.47 -24.49 -18.28
C THR A 650 -39.78 -25.92 -18.69
N TRP A 651 -39.14 -26.90 -18.05
CA TRP A 651 -39.35 -28.30 -18.36
C TRP A 651 -40.77 -28.77 -17.99
N GLN A 652 -41.35 -28.26 -16.90
CA GLN A 652 -42.74 -28.57 -16.51
C GLN A 652 -43.74 -28.09 -17.57
N GLU A 653 -43.58 -26.87 -18.08
CA GLU A 653 -44.45 -26.34 -19.15
C GLU A 653 -44.28 -27.14 -20.45
N ILE A 654 -43.06 -27.59 -20.78
CA ILE A 654 -42.84 -28.51 -21.91
C ILE A 654 -43.51 -29.86 -21.65
N ASN A 655 -43.46 -30.39 -20.42
CA ASN A 655 -44.09 -31.66 -20.08
C ASN A 655 -45.62 -31.60 -20.22
N ILE A 656 -46.24 -30.45 -19.94
CA ILE A 656 -47.68 -30.24 -20.17
C ILE A 656 -48.01 -30.20 -21.67
N GLY A 657 -47.15 -29.59 -22.49
CA GLY A 657 -47.39 -29.43 -23.93
C GLY A 657 -46.96 -30.63 -24.79
N ASN A 658 -45.85 -31.28 -24.46
CA ASN A 658 -45.20 -32.36 -25.20
C ASN A 658 -44.39 -33.28 -24.26
N ILE A 659 -45.02 -34.36 -23.80
CA ILE A 659 -44.48 -35.30 -22.82
C ILE A 659 -43.24 -36.05 -23.37
N GLU A 660 -43.24 -36.45 -24.65
CA GLU A 660 -42.12 -37.15 -25.27
C GLU A 660 -40.86 -36.26 -25.34
N GLN A 661 -41.04 -34.99 -25.71
CA GLN A 661 -39.95 -34.02 -25.76
C GLN A 661 -39.37 -33.77 -24.36
N ALA A 662 -40.23 -33.65 -23.34
CA ALA A 662 -39.80 -33.51 -21.95
C ALA A 662 -38.99 -34.72 -21.47
N ALA A 663 -39.41 -35.94 -21.83
CA ALA A 663 -38.68 -37.16 -21.51
C ALA A 663 -37.29 -37.17 -22.15
N TRP A 664 -37.17 -36.80 -23.44
CA TRP A 664 -35.88 -36.71 -24.12
C TRP A 664 -34.93 -35.70 -23.47
N ILE A 665 -35.44 -34.53 -23.05
CA ILE A 665 -34.65 -33.52 -22.32
C ILE A 665 -34.12 -34.09 -21.01
N ALA A 666 -34.96 -34.77 -20.22
CA ALA A 666 -34.55 -35.37 -18.95
C ALA A 666 -33.47 -36.46 -19.13
N GLN A 667 -33.59 -37.27 -20.19
CA GLN A 667 -32.55 -38.24 -20.56
C GLN A 667 -31.23 -37.55 -20.89
N SER A 668 -31.27 -36.43 -21.61
CA SER A 668 -30.08 -35.65 -21.92
C SER A 668 -29.41 -35.07 -20.66
N TRP A 669 -30.19 -34.59 -19.69
CA TRP A 669 -29.67 -34.09 -18.41
C TRP A 669 -28.94 -35.16 -17.62
N PHE A 670 -29.47 -36.40 -17.61
CA PHE A 670 -28.79 -37.48 -16.91
C PHE A 670 -27.42 -37.82 -17.52
N ASN A 671 -27.14 -37.48 -18.77
CA ASN A 671 -25.80 -37.67 -19.36
C ASN A 671 -24.81 -36.56 -19.01
N ILE A 672 -25.27 -35.43 -18.48
CA ILE A 672 -24.41 -34.36 -17.98
C ILE A 672 -23.81 -34.83 -16.64
N PRO A 673 -22.49 -34.69 -16.42
CA PRO A 673 -21.82 -35.32 -15.28
C PRO A 673 -22.23 -34.71 -13.92
N TYR A 674 -22.64 -33.45 -13.88
CA TYR A 674 -22.93 -32.74 -12.64
C TYR A 674 -24.13 -33.31 -11.86
N PRO A 675 -24.01 -33.50 -10.52
CA PRO A 675 -25.10 -33.99 -9.67
C PRO A 675 -26.40 -33.19 -9.80
N THR A 676 -26.33 -31.87 -10.02
CA THR A 676 -27.51 -31.01 -10.22
C THR A 676 -28.38 -31.46 -11.38
N PHE A 677 -27.78 -31.88 -12.50
CA PHE A 677 -28.53 -32.40 -13.64
C PHE A 677 -29.07 -33.81 -13.40
N LYS A 678 -28.39 -34.63 -12.57
CA LYS A 678 -28.95 -35.91 -12.10
C LYS A 678 -30.20 -35.69 -11.25
N ARG A 679 -30.19 -34.70 -10.35
CA ARG A 679 -31.36 -34.29 -9.55
C ARG A 679 -32.52 -33.86 -10.43
N LEU A 680 -32.26 -32.99 -11.43
CA LEU A 680 -33.26 -32.57 -12.41
C LEU A 680 -33.84 -33.76 -13.19
N ALA A 681 -33.01 -34.73 -13.58
CA ALA A 681 -33.46 -35.96 -14.25
C ALA A 681 -34.30 -36.86 -13.34
N PHE A 682 -33.92 -37.03 -12.06
CA PHE A 682 -34.72 -37.81 -11.09
C PHE A 682 -36.06 -37.14 -10.78
N PHE A 683 -36.07 -35.82 -10.62
CA PHE A 683 -37.30 -35.04 -10.52
C PHE A 683 -38.18 -35.24 -11.75
N ALA A 684 -37.61 -35.13 -12.96
CA ALA A 684 -38.34 -35.34 -14.20
C ALA A 684 -38.91 -36.77 -14.30
N ALA A 685 -38.15 -37.79 -13.92
CA ALA A 685 -38.60 -39.20 -13.88
C ALA A 685 -39.73 -39.45 -12.88
N SER A 686 -39.83 -38.66 -11.81
CA SER A 686 -40.93 -38.75 -10.85
C SER A 686 -42.25 -38.20 -11.42
N LYS A 687 -42.17 -37.26 -12.38
CA LYS A 687 -43.32 -36.54 -12.94
C LYS A 687 -43.73 -36.94 -14.36
N ASN A 688 -42.83 -37.50 -15.15
CA ASN A 688 -43.08 -37.88 -16.54
C ASN A 688 -43.19 -39.41 -16.68
N GLU A 689 -44.35 -39.89 -17.13
CA GLU A 689 -44.64 -41.32 -17.21
C GLU A 689 -43.94 -42.05 -18.35
N GLU A 690 -43.53 -41.33 -19.42
CA GLU A 690 -42.79 -41.88 -20.58
C GLU A 690 -41.37 -42.34 -20.20
N ILE A 691 -40.83 -41.85 -19.07
CA ILE A 691 -39.58 -42.35 -18.51
C ILE A 691 -39.88 -43.68 -17.81
N SER A 692 -39.60 -44.78 -18.54
CA SER A 692 -39.89 -46.15 -18.10
C SER A 692 -39.20 -46.54 -16.78
N SER A 693 -39.77 -47.51 -16.06
CA SER A 693 -39.19 -48.06 -14.83
C SER A 693 -37.82 -48.70 -15.02
N GLN A 694 -37.58 -49.31 -16.19
CA GLN A 694 -36.26 -49.78 -16.59
C GLN A 694 -35.23 -48.64 -16.56
N GLN A 695 -35.58 -47.51 -17.19
CA GLN A 695 -34.65 -46.42 -17.42
C GLN A 695 -34.21 -45.73 -16.13
N TRP A 696 -35.15 -45.35 -15.26
CA TRP A 696 -34.78 -44.65 -14.02
C TRP A 696 -34.16 -45.59 -12.97
N VAL A 697 -34.46 -46.89 -13.01
CA VAL A 697 -33.75 -47.89 -12.19
C VAL A 697 -32.31 -48.03 -12.69
N ASP A 698 -32.08 -48.11 -13.99
CA ASP A 698 -30.72 -48.17 -14.54
C ASP A 698 -29.91 -46.91 -14.20
N TRP A 699 -30.53 -45.73 -14.14
CA TRP A 699 -29.91 -44.49 -13.65
C TRP A 699 -29.46 -44.58 -12.19
N LEU A 700 -30.30 -45.11 -11.29
CA LEU A 700 -29.93 -45.29 -9.88
C LEU A 700 -28.80 -46.32 -9.70
N LEU A 701 -28.79 -47.36 -10.54
CA LEU A 701 -27.85 -48.47 -10.47
C LEU A 701 -26.52 -48.24 -11.21
N GLN A 702 -26.40 -47.14 -11.96
CA GLN A 702 -25.17 -46.78 -12.67
C GLN A 702 -23.98 -46.60 -11.70
N ASP A 703 -22.76 -46.83 -12.19
CA ASP A 703 -21.51 -46.61 -11.47
C ASP A 703 -21.41 -47.38 -10.14
N ASN A 704 -21.93 -48.62 -10.14
CA ASN A 704 -22.05 -49.49 -8.96
C ASN A 704 -23.02 -48.92 -7.92
N ALA A 705 -24.23 -48.57 -8.38
CA ALA A 705 -25.30 -47.96 -7.61
C ALA A 705 -24.92 -46.65 -6.93
N TRP A 706 -24.06 -45.84 -7.57
CA TRP A 706 -23.55 -44.62 -6.96
C TRP A 706 -24.69 -43.66 -6.59
N TRP A 707 -25.59 -43.41 -7.53
CA TRP A 707 -26.70 -42.47 -7.38
C TRP A 707 -27.82 -42.98 -6.47
N LEU A 708 -27.93 -44.29 -6.26
CA LEU A 708 -28.81 -44.86 -5.24
C LEU A 708 -28.38 -44.43 -3.83
N TRP A 709 -27.08 -44.37 -3.56
CA TRP A 709 -26.57 -44.09 -2.21
C TRP A 709 -26.06 -42.66 -2.02
N HIS A 710 -25.82 -41.93 -3.10
CA HIS A 710 -25.25 -40.59 -3.04
C HIS A 710 -26.16 -39.59 -2.30
N ILE A 711 -25.60 -38.89 -1.32
CA ILE A 711 -26.32 -37.95 -0.46
C ILE A 711 -26.84 -36.72 -1.22
N GLY A 712 -26.13 -36.29 -2.27
CA GLY A 712 -26.49 -35.10 -3.02
C GLY A 712 -27.73 -35.23 -3.91
N VAL A 713 -28.27 -36.44 -4.09
CA VAL A 713 -29.52 -36.69 -4.85
C VAL A 713 -30.63 -37.24 -3.96
N GLN A 714 -30.45 -37.22 -2.63
CA GLN A 714 -31.29 -37.93 -1.67
C GLN A 714 -32.77 -37.58 -1.82
N ARG A 715 -33.09 -36.29 -1.89
CA ARG A 715 -34.47 -35.81 -2.00
C ARG A 715 -35.14 -36.29 -3.27
N GLU A 716 -34.55 -36.03 -4.43
CA GLU A 716 -35.16 -36.39 -5.72
C GLU A 716 -35.21 -37.91 -5.93
N LYS A 717 -34.21 -38.64 -5.42
CA LYS A 717 -34.21 -40.11 -5.40
C LYS A 717 -35.37 -40.66 -4.58
N PHE A 718 -35.54 -40.21 -3.33
CA PHE A 718 -36.61 -40.75 -2.49
C PHE A 718 -37.99 -40.37 -3.03
N ARG A 719 -38.16 -39.15 -3.55
CA ARG A 719 -39.41 -38.80 -4.26
C ARG A 719 -39.69 -39.69 -5.45
N LEU A 720 -38.67 -40.03 -6.25
CA LEU A 720 -38.81 -40.98 -7.34
C LEU A 720 -39.26 -42.36 -6.84
N LEU A 721 -38.64 -42.90 -5.78
CA LEU A 721 -39.04 -44.19 -5.19
C LEU A 721 -40.47 -44.18 -4.66
N VAL A 722 -40.88 -43.12 -3.96
CA VAL A 722 -42.21 -43.01 -3.36
C VAL A 722 -43.29 -42.80 -4.43
N GLU A 723 -43.03 -41.98 -5.45
CA GLU A 723 -44.03 -41.66 -6.49
C GLU A 723 -44.14 -42.73 -7.58
N ARG A 724 -43.03 -43.38 -7.95
CA ARG A 724 -42.97 -44.34 -9.07
C ARG A 724 -42.73 -45.77 -8.64
N GLY A 725 -42.53 -46.05 -7.35
CA GLY A 725 -42.25 -47.40 -6.83
C GLY A 725 -43.30 -48.45 -7.22
N MET A 726 -44.60 -48.12 -7.19
CA MET A 726 -45.66 -49.05 -7.63
C MET A 726 -45.65 -49.36 -9.13
N SER A 727 -44.94 -48.57 -9.95
CA SER A 727 -44.82 -48.79 -11.39
C SER A 727 -43.63 -49.68 -11.78
N LEU A 728 -42.90 -50.22 -10.79
CA LEU A 728 -41.81 -51.16 -11.02
C LEU A 728 -42.34 -52.47 -11.61
N THR A 729 -41.63 -52.99 -12.60
CA THR A 729 -41.83 -54.36 -13.08
C THR A 729 -41.15 -55.35 -12.13
N ASP A 730 -41.61 -56.60 -12.09
CA ASP A 730 -41.06 -57.64 -11.20
C ASP A 730 -39.53 -57.80 -11.33
N ASP A 731 -38.98 -57.65 -12.55
CA ASP A 731 -37.54 -57.76 -12.81
C ASP A 731 -36.78 -56.56 -12.23
N MET A 732 -37.30 -55.34 -12.43
CA MET A 732 -36.68 -54.12 -11.91
C MET A 732 -36.81 -53.99 -10.40
N GLN A 733 -37.94 -54.40 -9.83
CA GLN A 733 -38.12 -54.49 -8.39
C GLN A 733 -37.05 -55.40 -7.77
N LYS A 734 -36.88 -56.62 -8.29
CA LYS A 734 -35.84 -57.55 -7.80
C LYS A 734 -34.44 -56.96 -7.93
N LYS A 735 -34.13 -56.33 -9.06
CA LYS A 735 -32.81 -55.73 -9.30
C LYS A 735 -32.52 -54.61 -8.28
N LEU A 736 -33.50 -53.75 -8.03
CA LEU A 736 -33.38 -52.66 -7.06
C LEU A 736 -33.31 -53.18 -5.61
N GLU A 737 -34.20 -54.08 -5.21
CA GLU A 737 -34.22 -54.68 -3.86
C GLU A 737 -32.92 -55.41 -3.54
N ASN A 738 -32.40 -56.23 -4.45
CA ASN A 738 -31.12 -56.93 -4.27
C ASN A 738 -29.95 -55.95 -4.08
N THR A 739 -29.98 -54.82 -4.79
CA THR A 739 -28.95 -53.78 -4.65
C THR A 739 -29.09 -53.06 -3.31
N ILE A 740 -30.31 -52.75 -2.88
CA ILE A 740 -30.57 -52.15 -1.57
C ILE A 740 -30.09 -53.09 -0.46
N LEU A 741 -30.38 -54.40 -0.54
CA LEU A 741 -29.94 -55.40 0.44
C LEU A 741 -28.42 -55.54 0.53
N ALA A 742 -27.69 -55.36 -0.59
CA ALA A 742 -26.23 -55.36 -0.58
C ALA A 742 -25.64 -54.19 0.25
N GLY A 743 -26.36 -53.07 0.30
CA GLY A 743 -25.99 -51.82 0.97
C GLY A 743 -25.02 -50.96 0.16
N PRO A 744 -24.66 -49.77 0.68
CA PRO A 744 -23.80 -48.84 -0.02
C PRO A 744 -22.38 -49.39 -0.25
N PRO A 745 -21.70 -49.03 -1.37
CA PRO A 745 -20.31 -49.39 -1.61
C PRO A 745 -19.38 -48.85 -0.52
N ARG A 746 -18.53 -49.70 0.07
CA ARG A 746 -17.57 -49.30 1.14
C ARG A 746 -16.64 -48.16 0.74
N LYS A 747 -16.31 -48.07 -0.56
CA LYS A 747 -15.46 -47.02 -1.16
C LYS A 747 -16.04 -45.60 -1.08
N MET A 748 -17.33 -45.44 -0.75
CA MET A 748 -17.96 -44.12 -0.56
C MET A 748 -17.64 -43.48 0.78
N TYR A 749 -17.10 -44.24 1.72
CA TYR A 749 -16.85 -43.82 3.09
C TYR A 749 -15.36 -43.92 3.42
N PRO A 750 -14.84 -43.08 4.33
CA PRO A 750 -13.44 -43.10 4.76
C PRO A 750 -12.97 -44.49 5.21
N GLU A 751 -11.73 -44.89 4.90
CA GLU A 751 -11.21 -46.23 5.23
C GLU A 751 -10.99 -46.42 6.75
N ASP A 752 -10.81 -45.32 7.48
CA ASP A 752 -10.57 -45.24 8.93
C ASP A 752 -11.84 -45.27 9.79
N LEU A 753 -13.02 -45.33 9.17
CA LEU A 753 -14.29 -45.44 9.87
C LEU A 753 -14.38 -46.75 10.67
N ASP A 754 -14.80 -46.66 11.93
CA ASP A 754 -14.90 -47.82 12.82
C ASP A 754 -15.89 -48.87 12.27
N GLU A 755 -15.62 -50.15 12.52
CA GLU A 755 -16.46 -51.23 11.99
C GLU A 755 -17.89 -51.19 12.55
N SER A 756 -18.08 -50.72 13.79
CA SER A 756 -19.40 -50.58 14.40
C SER A 756 -20.18 -49.40 13.80
N GLU A 757 -19.51 -48.26 13.58
CA GLU A 757 -20.10 -47.09 12.92
C GLU A 757 -20.48 -47.39 11.46
N TRP A 758 -19.61 -48.08 10.72
CA TRP A 758 -19.90 -48.51 9.35
C TRP A 758 -21.12 -49.43 9.29
N LYS A 759 -21.21 -50.37 10.23
CA LYS A 759 -22.35 -51.29 10.31
C LYS A 759 -23.66 -50.52 10.54
N GLU A 760 -23.67 -49.57 11.46
CA GLU A 760 -24.84 -48.73 11.74
C GLU A 760 -25.24 -47.89 10.51
N ILE A 761 -24.28 -47.24 9.85
CA ILE A 761 -24.52 -46.48 8.60
C ILE A 761 -25.13 -47.37 7.53
N LYS A 762 -24.59 -48.58 7.35
CA LYS A 762 -25.10 -49.54 6.37
C LYS A 762 -26.53 -49.95 6.70
N GLU A 763 -26.78 -50.39 7.94
CA GLU A 763 -28.09 -50.85 8.40
C GLU A 763 -29.14 -49.74 8.28
N ARG A 764 -28.81 -48.51 8.68
CA ARG A 764 -29.67 -47.33 8.58
C ARG A 764 -30.03 -46.99 7.13
N ASN A 765 -29.04 -47.01 6.24
CA ASN A 765 -29.27 -46.72 4.83
C ASN A 765 -30.15 -47.79 4.16
N VAL A 766 -29.88 -49.08 4.41
CA VAL A 766 -30.69 -50.18 3.88
C VAL A 766 -32.13 -50.07 4.38
N TRP A 767 -32.32 -49.85 5.68
CA TRP A 767 -33.64 -49.67 6.30
C TRP A 767 -34.42 -48.53 5.62
N LEU A 768 -33.80 -47.34 5.49
CA LEU A 768 -34.47 -46.16 4.96
C LEU A 768 -34.92 -46.35 3.50
N HIS A 769 -34.10 -46.98 2.66
CA HIS A 769 -34.44 -47.21 1.26
C HIS A 769 -35.57 -48.22 1.09
N LEU A 770 -35.56 -49.32 1.86
CA LEU A 770 -36.66 -50.30 1.85
C LEU A 770 -37.95 -49.71 2.40
N ALA A 771 -37.89 -48.95 3.50
CA ALA A 771 -39.05 -48.29 4.08
C ALA A 771 -39.67 -47.27 3.12
N LYS A 772 -38.85 -46.44 2.46
CA LYS A 772 -39.34 -45.49 1.44
C LYS A 772 -39.91 -46.18 0.22
N LEU A 773 -39.29 -47.26 -0.27
CA LEU A 773 -39.84 -48.04 -1.38
C LEU A 773 -41.19 -48.68 -1.01
N GLN A 774 -41.33 -49.23 0.20
CA GLN A 774 -42.60 -49.78 0.70
C GLN A 774 -43.68 -48.69 0.81
N SER A 775 -43.30 -47.47 1.20
CA SER A 775 -44.24 -46.35 1.35
C SER A 775 -44.88 -45.90 0.03
N SER A 776 -44.36 -46.33 -1.14
CA SER A 776 -45.03 -46.11 -2.42
C SER A 776 -46.34 -46.91 -2.54
N GLY A 777 -46.55 -47.93 -1.69
CA GLY A 777 -47.61 -48.92 -1.80
C GLY A 777 -47.19 -50.24 -2.47
N LEU A 778 -45.90 -50.37 -2.83
CA LEU A 778 -45.33 -51.60 -3.41
C LEU A 778 -45.19 -52.69 -2.34
N ALA A 779 -45.60 -53.91 -2.66
CA ALA A 779 -45.32 -55.08 -1.83
C ALA A 779 -43.88 -55.54 -2.06
N LEU A 780 -43.01 -55.34 -1.07
CA LEU A 780 -41.59 -55.76 -1.12
C LEU A 780 -41.46 -57.28 -1.29
N GLY A 781 -40.38 -57.71 -1.95
CA GLY A 781 -40.00 -59.12 -2.04
C GLY A 781 -39.71 -59.77 -0.68
N ALA A 782 -39.75 -61.10 -0.63
CA ALA A 782 -39.65 -61.87 0.62
C ALA A 782 -38.37 -61.57 1.43
N ASP A 783 -37.22 -61.46 0.75
CA ASP A 783 -35.94 -61.17 1.41
C ASP A 783 -35.88 -59.70 1.90
N ALA A 784 -36.41 -58.77 1.10
CA ALA A 784 -36.46 -57.35 1.43
C ALA A 784 -37.37 -57.05 2.63
N ILE A 785 -38.57 -57.66 2.68
CA ILE A 785 -39.49 -57.47 3.81
C ILE A 785 -38.97 -58.14 5.09
N GLN A 786 -38.30 -59.29 4.97
CA GLN A 786 -37.67 -59.95 6.12
C GLN A 786 -36.58 -59.06 6.73
N GLN A 787 -35.72 -58.47 5.88
CA GLN A 787 -34.66 -57.57 6.35
C GLN A 787 -35.22 -56.27 6.92
N LEU A 788 -36.24 -55.67 6.30
CA LEU A 788 -36.87 -54.44 6.81
C LEU A 788 -37.49 -54.66 8.20
N ASN A 789 -38.19 -55.78 8.40
CA ASN A 789 -38.75 -56.15 9.70
C ASN A 789 -37.65 -56.37 10.75
N ALA A 790 -36.60 -57.13 10.40
CA ALA A 790 -35.48 -57.37 11.31
C ALA A 790 -34.77 -56.08 11.75
N LEU A 791 -34.55 -55.14 10.82
CA LEU A 791 -33.95 -53.83 11.13
C LEU A 791 -34.88 -52.96 11.98
N SER A 792 -36.19 -52.99 11.72
CA SER A 792 -37.18 -52.23 12.50
C SER A 792 -37.38 -52.79 13.92
N ASP A 793 -37.25 -54.12 14.10
CA ASP A 793 -37.31 -54.77 15.41
C ASP A 793 -36.05 -54.49 16.26
N ASN A 794 -34.87 -54.45 15.62
CA ASN A 794 -33.61 -54.14 16.27
C ASN A 794 -33.46 -52.65 16.63
N HIS A 795 -34.12 -51.76 15.87
CA HIS A 795 -34.10 -50.31 16.05
C HIS A 795 -35.53 -49.72 16.08
N PRO A 796 -36.28 -49.91 17.18
CA PRO A 796 -37.68 -49.45 17.27
C PRO A 796 -37.86 -47.93 17.13
N GLU A 797 -36.79 -47.16 17.35
CA GLU A 797 -36.69 -45.72 17.17
C GLU A 797 -36.68 -45.29 15.69
N TRP A 798 -36.33 -46.19 14.76
CA TRP A 798 -36.30 -45.89 13.33
C TRP A 798 -37.72 -45.90 12.75
N LYS A 799 -38.24 -44.71 12.48
CA LYS A 799 -39.54 -44.49 11.81
C LYS A 799 -39.41 -43.45 10.70
N LEU A 800 -40.19 -43.61 9.64
CA LEU A 800 -40.26 -42.61 8.57
C LEU A 800 -40.83 -41.32 9.14
N ALA A 801 -40.26 -40.20 8.71
CA ALA A 801 -40.66 -38.89 9.22
C ALA A 801 -41.99 -38.46 8.57
N ASN A 802 -42.91 -37.89 9.35
CA ASN A 802 -44.22 -37.44 8.83
C ASN A 802 -44.10 -36.22 7.89
N ASN A 803 -42.96 -35.54 7.92
CA ASN A 803 -42.68 -34.28 7.25
C ASN A 803 -41.65 -34.41 6.11
N GLU A 804 -41.36 -35.64 5.69
CA GLU A 804 -40.37 -35.95 4.65
C GLU A 804 -38.90 -35.58 5.01
N ARG A 805 -38.59 -35.25 6.29
CA ARG A 805 -37.22 -34.91 6.73
C ARG A 805 -36.20 -35.99 6.40
N ASP A 806 -36.63 -37.24 6.43
CA ASP A 806 -35.84 -38.41 6.08
C ASP A 806 -35.39 -38.44 4.61
N GLU A 807 -35.96 -37.58 3.76
CA GLU A 807 -35.56 -37.40 2.36
C GLU A 807 -34.50 -36.33 2.15
N PHE A 808 -34.16 -35.55 3.17
CA PHE A 808 -33.20 -34.48 3.09
C PHE A 808 -31.93 -34.83 3.86
N SER A 809 -30.79 -34.50 3.27
CA SER A 809 -29.47 -34.61 3.91
C SER A 809 -29.18 -33.44 4.83
N ILE A 810 -29.73 -32.26 4.50
CA ILE A 810 -29.71 -31.05 5.30
C ILE A 810 -31.14 -30.57 5.36
N TRP A 811 -31.65 -30.38 6.57
CA TRP A 811 -32.98 -29.86 6.84
C TRP A 811 -32.84 -28.63 7.72
N THR A 812 -33.21 -27.48 7.18
CA THR A 812 -33.24 -26.17 7.84
C THR A 812 -34.67 -25.82 8.21
N THR A 813 -35.03 -26.04 9.46
CA THR A 813 -36.29 -25.57 10.06
C THR A 813 -36.23 -24.06 10.30
N GLY A 814 -37.22 -23.31 9.78
CA GLY A 814 -37.39 -21.86 10.00
C GLY A 814 -38.71 -21.52 10.71
N THR A 815 -38.80 -20.32 11.30
CA THR A 815 -40.00 -19.84 12.00
C THR A 815 -41.20 -19.82 11.06
N GLY A 816 -42.20 -20.66 11.36
CA GLY A 816 -43.42 -20.85 10.54
C GLY A 816 -43.56 -22.22 9.86
N ASP A 817 -42.59 -23.13 10.00
CA ASP A 817 -42.68 -24.51 9.49
C ASP A 817 -43.53 -25.43 10.41
N PRO A 818 -44.42 -26.30 9.87
CA PRO A 818 -45.17 -27.30 10.65
C PRO A 818 -44.32 -28.24 11.54
N ASP A 819 -43.02 -28.36 11.28
CA ASP A 819 -42.09 -29.21 12.04
C ASP A 819 -40.88 -28.42 12.58
N PHE A 820 -40.97 -27.08 12.54
CA PHE A 820 -40.12 -26.21 13.36
C PHE A 820 -40.24 -26.55 14.85
N GLU A 821 -41.43 -26.97 15.27
CA GLU A 821 -41.73 -27.18 16.69
C GLU A 821 -41.08 -28.44 17.30
N GLU A 822 -40.50 -29.37 16.52
CA GLU A 822 -40.05 -30.64 17.08
C GLU A 822 -38.53 -30.85 17.22
N ASN A 823 -37.64 -30.22 16.44
CA ASN A 823 -36.22 -30.68 16.46
C ASN A 823 -35.08 -29.68 16.15
N LEU A 824 -35.32 -28.36 16.05
CA LEU A 824 -34.24 -27.38 15.94
C LEU A 824 -34.72 -26.01 16.38
N TYR A 825 -34.21 -25.54 17.50
CA TYR A 825 -34.61 -24.26 18.10
C TYR A 825 -33.71 -23.16 17.55
N ILE A 826 -34.15 -22.49 16.47
CA ILE A 826 -33.60 -21.17 16.14
C ILE A 826 -34.38 -20.15 16.93
N GLU A 827 -33.79 -19.67 18.01
CA GLU A 827 -34.45 -18.69 18.85
C GLU A 827 -34.35 -17.32 18.18
N GLU A 828 -35.47 -16.84 17.65
CA GLU A 828 -35.55 -15.45 17.21
C GLU A 828 -35.43 -14.54 18.42
N ALA A 829 -34.45 -13.64 18.37
CA ALA A 829 -34.35 -12.55 19.32
C ALA A 829 -35.70 -11.79 19.32
N PRO A 830 -36.37 -11.67 20.48
CA PRO A 830 -37.69 -11.05 20.57
C PRO A 830 -37.68 -9.60 20.07
N GLN A 831 -38.82 -9.16 19.51
CA GLN A 831 -38.95 -7.81 18.95
C GLN A 831 -39.33 -6.74 19.97
N THR A 832 -39.78 -7.15 21.16
CA THR A 832 -40.04 -6.22 22.26
C THR A 832 -38.83 -6.17 23.19
N GLN A 833 -38.54 -4.99 23.74
CA GLN A 833 -37.35 -4.79 24.56
C GLN A 833 -37.37 -5.69 25.81
N ASP A 834 -38.50 -5.82 26.48
CA ASP A 834 -38.62 -6.60 27.73
C ASP A 834 -38.39 -8.10 27.50
N GLU A 835 -38.87 -8.62 26.37
CA GLU A 835 -38.65 -10.02 25.99
C GLU A 835 -37.20 -10.24 25.54
N LEU A 836 -36.62 -9.29 24.80
CA LEU A 836 -35.24 -9.38 24.34
C LEU A 836 -34.24 -9.37 25.51
N VAL A 837 -34.50 -8.56 26.54
CA VAL A 837 -33.73 -8.58 27.79
C VAL A 837 -33.80 -9.95 28.45
N CYS A 838 -34.99 -10.56 28.55
CA CYS A 838 -35.14 -11.90 29.12
C CYS A 838 -34.44 -12.97 28.28
N TRP A 839 -34.46 -12.83 26.95
CA TRP A 839 -33.82 -13.72 26.00
C TRP A 839 -32.29 -13.69 26.12
N LEU A 840 -31.70 -12.50 26.16
CA LEU A 840 -30.26 -12.30 26.28
C LEU A 840 -29.66 -12.86 27.59
N ARG A 841 -30.47 -13.06 28.64
CA ARG A 841 -30.05 -13.71 29.91
C ARG A 841 -29.82 -15.21 29.78
N GLN A 842 -30.40 -15.85 28.77
CA GLN A 842 -30.34 -17.29 28.64
C GLN A 842 -28.93 -17.71 28.22
N SER A 843 -28.26 -18.49 29.09
CA SER A 843 -26.99 -19.14 28.79
C SER A 843 -27.29 -20.38 27.96
N HIS A 844 -27.18 -20.28 26.63
CA HIS A 844 -27.23 -21.46 25.77
C HIS A 844 -25.84 -22.08 25.78
N ALA A 845 -25.73 -23.25 26.41
CA ALA A 845 -24.50 -24.02 26.36
C ALA A 845 -24.22 -24.37 24.90
N ASP A 846 -23.01 -24.06 24.40
CA ASP A 846 -22.44 -24.44 23.09
C ASP A 846 -22.49 -25.96 22.78
N SER A 847 -23.15 -26.75 23.62
CA SER A 847 -23.26 -28.21 23.63
C SER A 847 -24.48 -28.79 22.90
N GLN A 848 -25.46 -27.98 22.47
CA GLN A 848 -26.52 -28.46 21.59
C GLN A 848 -26.08 -28.31 20.13
N LEU A 849 -25.64 -29.42 19.54
CA LEU A 849 -25.61 -29.58 18.09
C LEU A 849 -26.93 -29.04 17.53
N PHE A 850 -26.84 -28.05 16.63
CA PHE A 850 -27.95 -27.39 15.95
C PHE A 850 -28.63 -26.16 16.63
N TYR A 851 -28.15 -25.62 17.76
CA TYR A 851 -28.62 -24.29 18.24
C TYR A 851 -28.01 -23.16 17.40
N LYS A 852 -28.85 -22.23 16.90
CA LYS A 852 -28.44 -20.96 16.25
C LYS A 852 -29.45 -19.87 16.60
N ASP A 853 -29.01 -18.63 16.66
CA ASP A 853 -29.88 -17.47 16.79
C ASP A 853 -29.52 -16.39 15.78
N ASN A 854 -30.39 -15.36 15.67
CA ASN A 854 -30.22 -14.25 14.73
C ASN A 854 -29.56 -13.01 15.36
N TRP A 855 -28.89 -13.14 16.51
CA TRP A 855 -28.41 -12.00 17.30
C TRP A 855 -27.47 -11.06 16.53
N LYS A 856 -26.54 -11.61 15.74
CA LYS A 856 -25.60 -10.82 14.92
C LYS A 856 -26.30 -9.94 13.88
N GLU A 857 -27.33 -10.47 13.23
CA GLU A 857 -28.11 -9.70 12.26
C GLU A 857 -28.95 -8.63 12.93
N VAL A 858 -29.52 -8.91 14.11
CA VAL A 858 -30.22 -7.91 14.90
C VAL A 858 -29.28 -6.77 15.31
N CYS A 859 -28.05 -7.09 15.72
CA CYS A 859 -27.03 -6.08 16.02
C CYS A 859 -26.68 -5.20 14.82
N ARG A 860 -26.69 -5.75 13.59
CA ARG A 860 -26.34 -5.04 12.36
C ARG A 860 -27.49 -4.18 11.85
N LEU A 861 -28.69 -4.76 11.76
CA LEU A 861 -29.86 -4.13 11.15
C LEU A 861 -30.59 -3.19 12.11
N ASN A 862 -30.55 -3.46 13.42
CA ASN A 862 -31.34 -2.77 14.43
C ASN A 862 -30.50 -2.37 15.66
N PHE A 863 -29.44 -1.59 15.41
CA PHE A 863 -28.49 -1.13 16.42
C PHE A 863 -29.15 -0.58 17.70
N SER A 864 -30.11 0.33 17.58
CA SER A 864 -30.75 0.99 18.74
C SER A 864 -31.52 0.01 19.63
N HIS A 865 -32.19 -0.97 19.03
CA HIS A 865 -32.96 -1.98 19.76
C HIS A 865 -32.04 -2.97 20.49
N ALA A 866 -31.02 -3.49 19.78
CA ALA A 866 -30.02 -4.38 20.35
C ALA A 866 -29.24 -3.72 21.49
N PHE A 867 -28.82 -2.47 21.29
CA PHE A 867 -28.12 -1.68 22.30
C PHE A 867 -28.99 -1.42 23.53
N SER A 868 -30.25 -1.00 23.36
CA SER A 868 -31.16 -0.71 24.47
C SER A 868 -31.35 -1.94 25.38
N ALA A 869 -31.51 -3.14 24.79
CA ALA A 869 -31.67 -4.38 25.56
C ALA A 869 -30.40 -4.77 26.33
N LEU A 870 -29.23 -4.70 25.69
CA LEU A 870 -27.95 -4.94 26.38
C LEU A 870 -27.66 -3.88 27.46
N CYS A 871 -28.06 -2.62 27.24
CA CYS A 871 -27.94 -1.55 28.22
C CYS A 871 -28.80 -1.83 29.45
N THR A 872 -30.06 -2.26 29.27
CA THR A 872 -30.94 -2.65 30.38
C THR A 872 -30.34 -3.80 31.21
N LEU A 873 -29.69 -4.78 30.57
CA LEU A 873 -28.99 -5.86 31.28
C LEU A 873 -27.77 -5.35 32.05
N ALA A 874 -26.95 -4.52 31.40
CA ALA A 874 -25.77 -3.91 32.01
C ALA A 874 -26.13 -3.05 33.24
N GLU A 875 -27.23 -2.28 33.17
CA GLU A 875 -27.76 -1.49 34.30
C GLU A 875 -28.15 -2.37 35.50
N ASN A 876 -28.55 -3.62 35.25
CA ASN A 876 -28.84 -4.63 36.29
C ASN A 876 -27.60 -5.47 36.68
N ASN A 877 -26.40 -5.09 36.20
CA ASN A 877 -25.13 -5.78 36.40
C ASN A 877 -25.09 -7.21 35.83
N GLU A 878 -25.81 -7.45 34.73
CA GLU A 878 -25.86 -8.72 34.01
C GLU A 878 -25.15 -8.57 32.66
N TRP A 879 -24.11 -9.39 32.41
CA TRP A 879 -23.26 -9.27 31.23
C TRP A 879 -23.12 -10.59 30.47
N PRO A 880 -24.01 -10.87 29.50
CA PRO A 880 -23.91 -12.09 28.69
C PRO A 880 -22.71 -12.01 27.73
N ILE A 881 -21.60 -12.69 28.08
CA ILE A 881 -20.30 -12.59 27.39
C ILE A 881 -20.43 -12.87 25.89
N ALA A 882 -21.00 -14.02 25.50
CA ALA A 882 -21.13 -14.38 24.08
C ALA A 882 -21.91 -13.31 23.28
N ARG A 883 -22.98 -12.74 23.86
CA ARG A 883 -23.82 -11.72 23.22
C ARG A 883 -23.08 -10.40 23.04
N TRP A 884 -22.36 -9.96 24.07
CA TRP A 884 -21.53 -8.76 24.00
C TRP A 884 -20.38 -8.90 23.01
N ARG A 885 -19.74 -10.08 22.96
CA ARG A 885 -18.65 -10.39 22.00
C ARG A 885 -19.13 -10.21 20.56
N ASP A 886 -20.26 -10.82 20.23
CA ASP A 886 -20.87 -10.73 18.90
C ASP A 886 -21.29 -9.31 18.53
N ALA A 887 -21.92 -8.60 19.48
CA ALA A 887 -22.37 -7.23 19.27
C ALA A 887 -21.20 -6.27 19.02
N LEU A 888 -20.15 -6.32 19.84
CA LEU A 888 -18.96 -5.46 19.68
C LEU A 888 -18.24 -5.70 18.36
N TYR A 889 -18.24 -6.93 17.87
CA TYR A 889 -17.65 -7.25 16.57
C TYR A 889 -18.42 -6.61 15.42
N VAL A 890 -19.75 -6.78 15.39
CA VAL A 890 -20.62 -6.18 14.36
C VAL A 890 -20.59 -4.66 14.43
N TRP A 891 -20.58 -4.10 15.65
CA TRP A 891 -20.54 -2.66 15.86
C TRP A 891 -19.17 -2.03 15.59
N SER A 892 -18.16 -2.84 15.25
CA SER A 892 -16.85 -2.39 14.76
C SER A 892 -16.82 -2.14 13.23
N GLU A 893 -17.91 -2.43 12.50
CA GLU A 893 -18.03 -2.16 11.06
C GLU A 893 -18.06 -0.64 10.76
N ASP A 894 -17.46 -0.22 9.63
CA ASP A 894 -17.23 1.20 9.27
C ASP A 894 -18.50 2.07 9.26
N ASN A 895 -19.66 1.48 8.96
CA ASN A 895 -20.96 2.16 8.94
C ASN A 895 -21.61 2.31 10.32
N LEU A 896 -21.23 1.48 11.30
CA LEU A 896 -21.84 1.45 12.64
C LEU A 896 -20.94 2.01 13.73
N ILE A 897 -19.62 2.04 13.52
CA ILE A 897 -18.63 2.38 14.55
C ILE A 897 -18.83 3.76 15.20
N ILE A 898 -19.27 4.77 14.46
CA ILE A 898 -19.54 6.11 15.01
C ILE A 898 -20.69 6.04 16.00
N ASN A 899 -21.81 5.46 15.57
CA ASN A 899 -23.02 5.31 16.38
C ASN A 899 -22.77 4.39 17.59
N SER A 900 -21.98 3.33 17.38
CA SER A 900 -21.50 2.44 18.45
C SER A 900 -20.70 3.19 19.50
N TRP A 901 -19.70 3.97 19.09
CA TRP A 901 -18.85 4.69 20.03
C TRP A 901 -19.64 5.71 20.88
N GLU A 902 -20.52 6.48 20.26
CA GLU A 902 -21.31 7.51 20.94
C GLU A 902 -22.26 6.93 22.00
N ASN A 903 -22.86 5.77 21.74
CA ASN A 903 -23.88 5.19 22.62
C ASN A 903 -23.33 4.10 23.57
N VAL A 904 -22.44 3.24 23.09
CA VAL A 904 -21.99 2.04 23.81
C VAL A 904 -20.89 2.36 24.82
N ALA A 905 -20.01 3.33 24.54
CA ALA A 905 -18.89 3.66 25.43
C ALA A 905 -19.32 4.07 26.86
N PRO A 906 -20.36 4.90 27.07
CA PRO A 906 -20.88 5.23 28.41
C PRO A 906 -21.37 4.03 29.22
N VAL A 907 -21.75 2.93 28.57
CA VAL A 907 -22.20 1.70 29.24
C VAL A 907 -21.01 0.79 29.53
N ILE A 908 -20.17 0.55 28.53
CA ILE A 908 -19.02 -0.38 28.64
C ILE A 908 -18.01 0.05 29.70
N ILE A 909 -17.87 1.35 30.00
CA ILE A 909 -16.99 1.81 31.09
C ILE A 909 -17.32 1.17 32.44
N SER A 910 -18.59 0.81 32.67
CA SER A 910 -19.09 0.21 33.91
C SER A 910 -18.95 -1.32 33.97
N ILE A 911 -18.41 -1.96 32.92
CA ILE A 911 -18.26 -3.42 32.87
C ILE A 911 -17.41 -3.92 34.06
N PRO A 912 -17.76 -5.03 34.73
CA PRO A 912 -16.91 -5.66 35.74
C PRO A 912 -15.60 -6.23 35.16
N ASP A 913 -14.54 -6.29 35.97
CA ASP A 913 -13.20 -6.73 35.55
C ASP A 913 -13.14 -8.22 35.16
N ASP A 914 -13.92 -9.07 35.82
CA ASP A 914 -14.06 -10.50 35.54
C ASP A 914 -14.71 -10.73 34.17
N VAL A 915 -15.76 -9.98 33.84
CA VAL A 915 -16.42 -10.02 32.53
C VAL A 915 -15.51 -9.43 31.45
N LEU A 916 -14.83 -8.33 31.73
CA LEU A 916 -13.91 -7.69 30.79
C LEU A 916 -12.76 -8.62 30.40
N LYS A 917 -12.29 -9.47 31.32
CA LYS A 917 -11.26 -10.48 31.04
C LYS A 917 -11.69 -11.49 29.97
N GLU A 918 -12.97 -11.88 29.96
CA GLU A 918 -13.56 -12.81 28.96
C GLU A 918 -13.88 -12.14 27.61
N LEU A 919 -13.95 -10.81 27.58
CA LEU A 919 -14.24 -9.98 26.41
C LEU A 919 -13.03 -9.18 25.91
N LEU A 920 -11.85 -9.47 26.46
CA LEU A 920 -10.67 -8.62 26.37
C LEU A 920 -10.28 -8.33 24.91
N HIS A 921 -10.27 -9.36 24.06
CA HIS A 921 -9.99 -9.19 22.63
C HIS A 921 -11.09 -8.39 21.90
N SER A 922 -12.37 -8.73 22.07
CA SER A 922 -13.48 -8.03 21.41
C SER A 922 -13.56 -6.54 21.77
N VAL A 923 -13.29 -6.20 23.04
CA VAL A 923 -13.27 -4.80 23.48
C VAL A 923 -12.03 -4.09 22.95
N ALA A 924 -10.86 -4.74 22.96
CA ALA A 924 -9.63 -4.15 22.42
C ALA A 924 -9.73 -3.87 20.91
N TRP A 925 -10.32 -4.79 20.14
CA TRP A 925 -10.58 -4.61 18.71
C TRP A 925 -11.52 -3.43 18.45
N TRP A 926 -12.63 -3.38 19.18
CA TRP A 926 -13.58 -2.28 19.07
C TRP A 926 -12.93 -0.93 19.43
N LEU A 927 -12.13 -0.87 20.49
CA LEU A 927 -11.39 0.34 20.88
C LEU A 927 -10.36 0.78 19.82
N GLU A 928 -9.64 -0.16 19.18
CA GLU A 928 -8.73 0.15 18.07
C GLU A 928 -9.49 0.83 16.93
N LYS A 929 -10.64 0.29 16.51
CA LYS A 929 -11.48 0.89 15.47
C LYS A 929 -12.03 2.25 15.88
N SER A 930 -12.58 2.36 17.09
CA SER A 930 -13.12 3.62 17.60
C SER A 930 -12.05 4.71 17.74
N SER A 931 -10.81 4.34 18.07
CA SER A 931 -9.69 5.29 18.24
C SER A 931 -9.30 6.02 16.95
N LYS A 932 -9.74 5.58 15.77
CA LYS A 932 -9.50 6.28 14.50
C LYS A 932 -10.49 7.41 14.22
N ILE A 933 -11.65 7.39 14.89
CA ILE A 933 -12.80 8.24 14.52
C ILE A 933 -13.31 9.07 15.71
N TYR A 934 -12.87 8.76 16.94
CA TYR A 934 -13.39 9.40 18.15
C TYR A 934 -13.31 10.94 18.09
N LYS A 935 -14.45 11.59 18.36
CA LYS A 935 -14.56 13.04 18.54
C LYS A 935 -14.97 13.42 19.97
N GLU A 936 -15.69 12.51 20.63
CA GLU A 936 -16.21 12.66 22.00
C GLU A 936 -15.80 11.43 22.85
N ASN A 937 -15.96 11.50 24.17
CA ASN A 937 -15.69 10.41 25.13
C ASN A 937 -14.23 9.90 25.18
N LYS A 938 -13.24 10.75 24.85
CA LYS A 938 -11.80 10.40 24.95
C LYS A 938 -11.42 9.83 26.32
N ASP A 939 -11.95 10.39 27.40
CA ASP A 939 -11.66 9.96 28.77
C ASP A 939 -12.10 8.50 29.01
N ILE A 940 -13.25 8.10 28.47
CA ILE A 940 -13.76 6.73 28.57
C ILE A 940 -12.81 5.75 27.86
N LEU A 941 -12.34 6.12 26.67
CA LEU A 941 -11.39 5.33 25.89
C LEU A 941 -10.12 5.07 26.72
N LEU A 942 -9.53 6.14 27.27
CA LEU A 942 -8.30 6.05 28.07
C LEU A 942 -8.49 5.19 29.33
N ILE A 943 -9.64 5.30 30.01
CA ILE A 943 -9.97 4.47 31.18
C ILE A 943 -10.04 2.98 30.79
N LEU A 944 -10.71 2.65 29.69
CA LEU A 944 -10.82 1.27 29.23
C LEU A 944 -9.46 0.69 28.80
N CYS A 945 -8.62 1.47 28.11
CA CYS A 945 -7.24 1.08 27.80
C CYS A 945 -6.44 0.76 29.06
N CYS A 946 -6.49 1.63 30.08
CA CYS A 946 -5.85 1.38 31.38
C CYS A 946 -6.31 0.07 32.02
N ARG A 947 -7.62 -0.19 32.04
CA ARG A 947 -8.20 -1.41 32.62
C ARG A 947 -7.74 -2.67 31.89
N ILE A 948 -7.74 -2.66 30.55
CA ILE A 948 -7.31 -3.80 29.74
C ILE A 948 -5.82 -4.11 29.95
N LEU A 949 -4.96 -3.09 30.01
CA LEU A 949 -3.53 -3.28 30.32
C LEU A 949 -3.32 -3.88 31.71
N GLY A 950 -4.07 -3.38 32.71
CA GLY A 950 -4.07 -3.91 34.07
C GLY A 950 -4.46 -5.39 34.12
N LEU A 951 -5.57 -5.76 33.47
CA LEU A 951 -6.05 -7.15 33.43
C LEU A 951 -5.08 -8.07 32.69
N SER A 952 -4.57 -7.66 31.53
CA SER A 952 -3.63 -8.45 30.73
C SER A 952 -2.34 -8.78 31.51
N SER A 953 -1.92 -7.89 32.42
CA SER A 953 -0.73 -8.11 33.25
C SER A 953 -0.90 -9.16 34.36
N THR A 954 -2.13 -9.60 34.66
CA THR A 954 -2.43 -10.56 35.75
C THR A 954 -2.75 -11.98 35.25
N ILE A 955 -2.73 -12.20 33.93
CA ILE A 955 -3.04 -13.51 33.33
C ILE A 955 -1.78 -14.40 33.38
N GLU A 956 -1.72 -15.35 34.32
CA GLU A 956 -0.69 -16.40 34.32
C GLU A 956 -1.10 -17.50 33.33
N THR A 957 -0.46 -17.56 32.17
CA THR A 957 -0.73 -18.58 31.15
C THR A 957 0.57 -19.12 30.57
N GLU A 958 0.77 -20.44 30.65
CA GLU A 958 1.95 -21.16 30.15
C GLU A 958 2.11 -21.11 28.61
N ASP A 959 1.01 -20.85 27.88
CA ASP A 959 0.98 -20.80 26.41
C ASP A 959 1.59 -19.52 25.77
N PHE A 960 1.90 -18.50 26.58
CA PHE A 960 2.45 -17.22 26.09
C PHE A 960 3.99 -17.19 25.98
N ILE A 961 4.67 -18.30 26.26
CA ILE A 961 6.15 -18.40 26.18
C ILE A 961 6.66 -18.55 24.73
N THR A 962 5.78 -18.59 23.73
CA THR A 962 6.20 -18.59 22.32
C THR A 962 6.59 -17.19 21.84
N GLN A 963 7.76 -17.11 21.21
CA GLN A 963 8.30 -15.96 20.47
C GLN A 963 7.18 -15.20 19.71
N TYR A 964 6.93 -13.92 20.06
CA TYR A 964 5.94 -13.10 19.36
C TYR A 964 6.46 -12.69 17.98
N SER A 965 5.81 -13.18 16.93
CA SER A 965 5.85 -12.58 15.60
C SER A 965 5.13 -11.23 15.59
N PHE A 966 5.46 -10.39 14.63
CA PHE A 966 4.77 -9.12 14.39
C PHE A 966 3.26 -9.33 14.17
N ASP A 967 2.88 -10.32 13.38
CA ASP A 967 1.47 -10.64 13.09
C ASP A 967 0.67 -11.06 14.34
N LYS A 968 1.32 -11.73 15.30
CA LYS A 968 0.72 -12.01 16.61
C LYS A 968 0.56 -10.75 17.43
N ALA A 969 1.56 -9.87 17.43
CA ALA A 969 1.51 -8.63 18.20
C ALA A 969 0.37 -7.71 17.76
N ILE A 970 0.13 -7.54 16.45
CA ILE A 970 -0.93 -6.65 15.92
C ILE A 970 -2.35 -7.13 16.24
N ASN A 971 -2.55 -8.45 16.41
CA ASN A 971 -3.86 -9.03 16.76
C ASN A 971 -4.01 -9.28 18.27
N HIS A 972 -2.91 -9.19 19.03
CA HIS A 972 -2.97 -9.35 20.47
C HIS A 972 -3.71 -8.18 21.12
N PRO A 973 -4.55 -8.40 22.16
CA PRO A 973 -5.31 -7.31 22.77
C PRO A 973 -4.46 -6.16 23.29
N VAL A 974 -3.28 -6.46 23.88
CA VAL A 974 -2.32 -5.41 24.30
C VAL A 974 -1.77 -4.65 23.09
N GLY A 975 -1.54 -5.31 21.96
CA GLY A 975 -1.10 -4.65 20.72
C GLY A 975 -2.18 -3.73 20.15
N LEU A 976 -3.43 -4.21 20.07
CA LEU A 976 -4.60 -3.43 19.65
C LEU A 976 -4.81 -2.18 20.53
N ILE A 977 -4.68 -2.32 21.86
CA ILE A 977 -4.77 -1.18 22.79
C ILE A 977 -3.59 -0.23 22.62
N THR A 978 -2.38 -0.75 22.43
CA THR A 978 -1.20 0.08 22.16
C THR A 978 -1.40 0.91 20.89
N GLU A 979 -1.94 0.29 19.84
CA GLU A 979 -2.27 0.95 18.58
C GLU A 979 -3.36 2.01 18.76
N ALA A 980 -4.38 1.72 19.56
CA ALA A 980 -5.42 2.68 19.93
C ALA A 980 -4.86 3.93 20.64
N LEU A 981 -3.91 3.73 21.57
CA LEU A 981 -3.25 4.83 22.27
C LEU A 981 -2.35 5.65 21.32
N ILE A 982 -1.67 5.01 20.37
CA ILE A 982 -0.88 5.72 19.35
C ILE A 982 -1.80 6.50 18.40
N ASN A 983 -2.95 5.95 18.00
CA ASN A 983 -3.97 6.68 17.21
C ASN A 983 -4.33 8.01 17.89
N ILE A 984 -4.64 7.96 19.19
CA ILE A 984 -4.98 9.14 20.01
C ILE A 984 -3.82 10.14 20.07
N GLN A 985 -2.59 9.67 20.30
CA GLN A 985 -1.42 10.54 20.31
C GLN A 985 -1.22 11.24 18.96
N SER A 986 -1.44 10.53 17.85
CA SER A 986 -1.19 11.03 16.50
C SER A 986 -2.30 11.94 15.95
N SER A 987 -3.54 11.80 16.41
CA SER A 987 -4.69 12.56 15.89
C SER A 987 -4.57 14.07 16.14
N HIS A 988 -3.72 14.49 17.07
CA HIS A 988 -3.46 15.88 17.40
C HIS A 988 -2.37 16.50 16.51
N HIS A 989 -1.82 15.74 15.56
CA HIS A 989 -0.73 16.13 14.66
C HIS A 989 0.47 16.74 15.41
N PRO A 990 1.12 15.98 16.29
CA PRO A 990 2.08 16.54 17.22
C PRO A 990 3.35 17.05 16.53
N GLU A 991 3.97 18.05 17.15
CA GLU A 991 5.25 18.62 16.75
C GLU A 991 6.43 17.91 17.44
N ASP A 992 7.62 18.01 16.84
CA ASP A 992 8.86 17.52 17.46
C ASP A 992 9.08 18.18 18.85
N ASN A 993 9.40 17.37 19.86
CA ASN A 993 9.60 17.76 21.26
C ASN A 993 8.36 18.31 22.00
N GLU A 994 7.15 18.10 21.48
CA GLU A 994 5.92 18.48 22.20
C GLU A 994 5.70 17.65 23.47
N GLY A 995 6.23 16.42 23.51
CA GLY A 995 6.06 15.46 24.59
C GLY A 995 4.87 14.52 24.37
N ILE A 996 4.94 13.33 24.99
CA ILE A 996 3.79 12.40 25.01
C ILE A 996 2.70 12.99 25.91
N LEU A 997 1.45 12.86 25.49
CA LEU A 997 0.29 13.35 26.24
C LEU A 997 0.33 12.84 27.69
N PRO A 998 0.13 13.71 28.70
CA PRO A 998 0.23 13.35 30.12
C PRO A 998 -0.67 12.18 30.52
N GLU A 999 -1.82 12.02 29.86
CA GLU A 999 -2.77 10.95 30.14
C GLU A 999 -2.33 9.59 29.55
N ILE A 1000 -1.55 9.60 28.47
CA ILE A 1000 -1.09 8.39 27.75
C ILE A 1000 0.27 7.91 28.27
N LYS A 1001 1.15 8.85 28.63
CA LYS A 1001 2.54 8.59 29.07
C LYS A 1001 2.66 7.51 30.16
N PRO A 1002 1.80 7.43 31.18
CA PRO A 1002 1.86 6.36 32.18
C PRO A 1002 1.60 4.97 31.60
N MET A 1003 0.64 4.83 30.67
CA MET A 1003 0.33 3.55 30.03
C MET A 1003 1.48 3.07 29.12
N PHE A 1004 2.06 3.96 28.32
CA PHE A 1004 3.25 3.62 27.53
C PHE A 1004 4.41 3.19 28.42
N THR A 1005 4.60 3.86 29.55
CA THR A 1005 5.65 3.51 30.52
C THR A 1005 5.41 2.12 31.12
N ASP A 1006 4.15 1.78 31.43
CA ASP A 1006 3.79 0.47 31.97
C ASP A 1006 3.97 -0.65 30.95
N ILE A 1007 3.63 -0.42 29.67
CA ILE A 1007 3.90 -1.36 28.58
C ILE A 1007 5.40 -1.67 28.46
N CYS A 1008 6.27 -0.66 28.63
CA CYS A 1008 7.72 -0.82 28.56
C CYS A 1008 8.33 -1.53 29.79
N ASN A 1009 7.57 -1.85 30.84
CA ASN A 1009 8.09 -2.49 32.04
C ASN A 1009 8.38 -3.98 31.81
N THR A 1010 9.65 -4.33 31.63
CA THR A 1010 10.13 -5.69 31.31
C THR A 1010 9.73 -6.78 32.31
N ASN A 1011 9.36 -6.42 33.56
CA ASN A 1011 8.87 -7.40 34.53
C ASN A 1011 7.46 -7.93 34.19
N LYS A 1012 6.71 -7.25 33.33
CA LYS A 1012 5.36 -7.67 32.89
C LYS A 1012 5.44 -8.37 31.54
N VAL A 1013 5.71 -9.68 31.53
CA VAL A 1013 5.94 -10.47 30.31
C VAL A 1013 4.77 -10.37 29.32
N ASN A 1014 3.52 -10.39 29.81
CA ASN A 1014 2.30 -10.34 28.99
C ASN A 1014 2.11 -9.04 28.20
N LEU A 1015 2.90 -8.00 28.47
CA LEU A 1015 2.82 -6.72 27.75
C LEU A 1015 3.81 -6.64 26.57
N GLN A 1016 4.57 -7.71 26.29
CA GLN A 1016 5.59 -7.72 25.23
C GLN A 1016 5.02 -7.39 23.84
N ALA A 1017 3.80 -7.84 23.52
CA ALA A 1017 3.11 -7.46 22.28
C ALA A 1017 2.99 -5.94 22.11
N GLY A 1018 2.72 -5.19 23.18
CA GLY A 1018 2.69 -3.72 23.14
C GLY A 1018 4.08 -3.11 22.88
N ARG A 1019 5.16 -3.73 23.35
CA ARG A 1019 6.54 -3.26 23.09
C ARG A 1019 6.93 -3.42 21.63
N VAL A 1020 6.50 -4.51 20.99
CA VAL A 1020 6.66 -4.71 19.54
C VAL A 1020 5.98 -3.54 18.80
N ILE A 1021 4.70 -3.25 19.12
CA ILE A 1021 3.94 -2.17 18.49
C ILE A 1021 4.56 -0.79 18.75
N LEU A 1022 4.97 -0.47 19.98
CA LEU A 1022 5.66 0.80 20.28
C LEU A 1022 6.98 0.93 19.50
N SER A 1023 7.71 -0.17 19.32
CA SER A 1023 8.97 -0.17 18.58
C SER A 1023 8.79 0.11 17.09
N THR A 1024 7.64 -0.24 16.49
CA THR A 1024 7.30 0.19 15.11
C THR A 1024 7.24 1.70 14.96
N GLN A 1025 6.90 2.41 16.04
CA GLN A 1025 6.76 3.86 16.09
C GLN A 1025 7.97 4.54 16.75
N LEU A 1026 9.11 3.85 16.85
CA LEU A 1026 10.26 4.35 17.63
C LEU A 1026 10.72 5.74 17.17
N VAL A 1027 10.79 5.96 15.86
CA VAL A 1027 11.18 7.27 15.29
C VAL A 1027 10.17 8.36 15.65
N PHE A 1028 8.88 8.06 15.54
CA PHE A 1028 7.81 8.97 15.92
C PHE A 1028 7.88 9.33 17.42
N LEU A 1029 8.00 8.33 18.29
CA LEU A 1029 8.08 8.53 19.74
C LEU A 1029 9.36 9.27 20.16
N PHE A 1030 10.50 8.96 19.54
CA PHE A 1030 11.76 9.65 19.84
C PHE A 1030 11.72 11.12 19.42
N ARG A 1031 11.09 11.45 18.28
CA ARG A 1031 10.91 12.85 17.86
C ARG A 1031 9.94 13.58 18.77
N LEU A 1032 8.91 12.89 19.27
CA LEU A 1032 7.89 13.45 20.15
C LEU A 1032 8.40 13.73 21.56
N ASP A 1033 9.01 12.74 22.22
CA ASP A 1033 9.57 12.84 23.58
C ASP A 1033 10.90 12.07 23.70
N PRO A 1034 12.02 12.68 23.24
CA PRO A 1034 13.32 12.02 23.26
C PRO A 1034 13.74 11.56 24.66
N SER A 1035 13.36 12.32 25.69
CA SER A 1035 13.73 12.02 27.08
C SER A 1035 13.08 10.73 27.58
N TRP A 1036 11.78 10.57 27.31
CA TRP A 1036 11.04 9.37 27.69
C TRP A 1036 11.48 8.16 26.86
N THR A 1037 11.65 8.33 25.55
CA THR A 1037 12.04 7.22 24.67
C THR A 1037 13.40 6.65 25.05
N LYS A 1038 14.38 7.49 25.39
CA LYS A 1038 15.69 7.05 25.91
C LYS A 1038 15.59 6.26 27.21
N ALA A 1039 14.73 6.71 28.13
CA ALA A 1039 14.61 6.12 29.45
C ALA A 1039 13.87 4.76 29.46
N HIS A 1040 12.98 4.50 28.50
CA HIS A 1040 12.10 3.34 28.54
C HIS A 1040 12.18 2.44 27.30
N LEU A 1041 12.20 3.00 26.09
CA LEU A 1041 12.04 2.23 24.85
C LEU A 1041 13.39 1.85 24.22
N LEU A 1042 14.40 2.74 24.23
CA LEU A 1042 15.73 2.43 23.67
C LEU A 1042 16.46 1.34 24.46
N LEU A 1043 16.19 1.23 25.76
CA LEU A 1043 16.78 0.18 26.61
C LEU A 1043 16.35 -1.22 26.16
N LEU A 1044 15.18 -1.36 25.53
CA LEU A 1044 14.69 -2.66 25.05
C LEU A 1044 15.49 -3.19 23.86
N LEU A 1045 16.23 -2.34 23.13
CA LEU A 1045 17.05 -2.77 21.98
C LEU A 1045 18.39 -3.41 22.40
N ASP A 1046 18.72 -3.39 23.70
CA ASP A 1046 19.97 -3.95 24.22
C ASP A 1046 19.91 -5.48 24.32
N TRP A 1047 20.86 -6.13 23.64
CA TRP A 1047 21.02 -7.59 23.61
C TRP A 1047 21.44 -8.20 24.95
N SER A 1048 21.69 -7.40 25.99
CA SER A 1048 21.81 -7.90 27.37
C SER A 1048 20.56 -8.68 27.84
N ASN A 1049 19.39 -8.36 27.30
CA ASN A 1049 18.18 -9.17 27.38
C ASN A 1049 17.72 -9.59 25.97
N SER A 1050 18.13 -10.79 25.54
CA SER A 1050 17.90 -11.28 24.17
C SER A 1050 16.42 -11.38 23.78
N GLU A 1051 15.52 -11.67 24.73
CA GLU A 1051 14.09 -11.81 24.42
C GLU A 1051 13.45 -10.45 24.11
N GLU A 1052 13.74 -9.45 24.93
CA GLU A 1052 13.25 -8.08 24.73
C GLU A 1052 13.88 -7.41 23.52
N ALA A 1053 15.20 -7.60 23.32
CA ALA A 1053 15.90 -7.11 22.14
C ALA A 1053 15.27 -7.67 20.87
N ARG A 1054 15.01 -8.98 20.83
CA ARG A 1054 14.37 -9.60 19.66
C ARG A 1054 13.01 -8.99 19.37
N ALA A 1055 12.15 -8.82 20.38
CA ALA A 1055 10.82 -8.20 20.22
C ALA A 1055 10.90 -6.74 19.74
N ALA A 1056 11.78 -5.93 20.35
CA ALA A 1056 11.96 -4.53 19.98
C ALA A 1056 12.55 -4.37 18.58
N TRP A 1057 13.56 -5.19 18.21
CA TRP A 1057 14.13 -5.20 16.86
C TRP A 1057 13.14 -5.69 15.80
N THR A 1058 12.28 -6.67 16.10
CA THR A 1058 11.18 -7.08 15.21
C THR A 1058 10.27 -5.90 14.90
N GLY A 1059 9.83 -5.15 15.91
CA GLY A 1059 8.99 -3.97 15.71
C GLY A 1059 9.71 -2.83 14.98
N PHE A 1060 10.96 -2.52 15.35
CA PHE A 1060 11.70 -1.42 14.73
C PHE A 1060 12.10 -1.70 13.27
N LEU A 1061 12.49 -2.94 12.95
CA LEU A 1061 12.86 -3.36 11.59
C LEU A 1061 11.65 -3.59 10.67
N PHE A 1062 10.42 -3.58 11.20
CA PHE A 1062 9.21 -3.54 10.39
C PHE A 1062 9.13 -2.23 9.57
N SER A 1063 9.49 -1.08 10.15
CA SER A 1063 9.55 0.21 9.43
C SER A 1063 10.69 1.12 9.94
N PRO A 1064 11.96 0.74 9.71
CA PRO A 1064 13.09 1.56 10.11
C PRO A 1064 13.15 2.82 9.24
N ARG A 1065 13.46 3.97 9.86
CA ARG A 1065 13.57 5.26 9.17
C ARG A 1065 14.89 5.96 9.47
N PRO A 1066 15.52 6.64 8.49
CA PRO A 1066 16.80 7.34 8.68
C PRO A 1066 16.61 8.67 9.43
N TYR A 1067 16.43 8.61 10.75
CA TYR A 1067 16.45 9.79 11.62
C TYR A 1067 17.75 9.87 12.41
N ILE A 1068 18.70 10.67 11.92
CA ILE A 1068 20.10 10.71 12.40
C ILE A 1068 20.23 10.78 13.94
N PRO A 1069 19.50 11.66 14.65
CA PRO A 1069 19.64 11.74 16.11
C PRO A 1069 19.28 10.45 16.85
N LEU A 1070 18.27 9.70 16.40
CA LEU A 1070 17.96 8.40 16.98
C LEU A 1070 19.08 7.40 16.70
N TRP A 1071 19.58 7.34 15.46
CA TRP A 1071 20.64 6.42 15.06
C TRP A 1071 21.95 6.66 15.82
N GLN A 1072 22.26 7.89 16.19
CA GLN A 1072 23.43 8.19 17.02
C GLN A 1072 23.28 7.60 18.44
N GLU A 1073 22.07 7.62 18.99
CA GLU A 1073 21.78 7.09 20.33
C GLU A 1073 21.75 5.56 20.36
N ILE A 1074 21.20 4.91 19.33
CA ILE A 1074 21.11 3.44 19.25
C ILE A 1074 22.35 2.79 18.61
N LYS A 1075 23.38 3.58 18.31
CA LYS A 1075 24.61 3.11 17.66
C LYS A 1075 25.20 1.83 18.28
N PRO A 1076 25.41 1.73 19.61
CA PRO A 1076 26.02 0.53 20.17
C PRO A 1076 25.12 -0.69 20.03
N GLN A 1077 23.81 -0.56 20.28
CA GLN A 1077 22.84 -1.64 20.12
C GLN A 1077 22.74 -2.09 18.66
N PHE A 1078 22.71 -1.14 17.72
CA PHE A 1078 22.60 -1.40 16.29
C PHE A 1078 23.81 -2.17 15.74
N LEU A 1079 25.03 -1.80 16.14
CA LEU A 1079 26.24 -2.53 15.71
C LEU A 1079 26.32 -3.92 16.35
N GLU A 1080 25.86 -4.09 17.59
CA GLU A 1080 25.82 -5.40 18.26
C GLU A 1080 24.83 -6.36 17.59
N THR A 1081 23.72 -5.85 17.05
CA THR A 1081 22.72 -6.64 16.30
C THR A 1081 23.32 -7.42 15.14
N ALA A 1082 24.45 -6.99 14.55
CA ALA A 1082 25.13 -7.75 13.51
C ALA A 1082 25.54 -9.16 13.96
N LYS A 1083 25.90 -9.33 15.25
CA LYS A 1083 26.25 -10.64 15.84
C LYS A 1083 25.04 -11.52 16.11
N HIS A 1084 23.88 -10.91 16.31
CA HIS A 1084 22.60 -11.56 16.62
C HIS A 1084 21.66 -11.60 15.42
N CYS A 1085 22.13 -11.30 14.21
CA CYS A 1085 21.29 -11.22 13.02
C CYS A 1085 20.59 -12.55 12.69
N ALA A 1086 21.19 -13.68 13.07
CA ALA A 1086 20.60 -15.02 12.93
C ALA A 1086 19.47 -15.30 13.95
N GLU A 1087 19.40 -14.54 15.04
CA GLU A 1087 18.35 -14.65 16.08
C GLU A 1087 17.13 -13.77 15.79
N LEU A 1088 17.21 -12.92 14.76
CA LEU A 1088 16.08 -12.14 14.25
C LEU A 1088 15.15 -13.06 13.47
N ILE A 1089 13.93 -13.23 13.98
CA ILE A 1089 12.92 -14.10 13.37
C ILE A 1089 12.33 -13.43 12.13
N GLU A 1090 12.08 -12.12 12.19
CA GLU A 1090 11.42 -11.34 11.14
C GLU A 1090 12.25 -10.12 10.72
N HIS A 1091 12.14 -9.77 9.43
CA HIS A 1091 12.87 -8.65 8.80
C HIS A 1091 14.42 -8.61 8.90
N PRO A 1092 15.19 -9.72 9.03
CA PRO A 1092 16.66 -9.65 9.08
C PRO A 1092 17.31 -9.08 7.81
N LYS A 1093 16.61 -9.10 6.67
CA LYS A 1093 17.07 -8.46 5.42
C LYS A 1093 17.09 -6.93 5.55
N GLN A 1094 16.10 -6.37 6.25
CA GLN A 1094 15.97 -4.93 6.42
C GLN A 1094 17.15 -4.33 7.19
N TYR A 1095 17.66 -5.07 8.19
CA TYR A 1095 18.89 -4.70 8.90
C TYR A 1095 20.09 -4.56 7.94
N ALA A 1096 20.30 -5.54 7.06
CA ALA A 1096 21.41 -5.54 6.10
C ALA A 1096 21.29 -4.40 5.09
N ILE A 1097 20.08 -4.11 4.61
CA ILE A 1097 19.77 -2.99 3.71
C ILE A 1097 20.16 -1.66 4.39
N PHE A 1098 19.66 -1.42 5.61
CA PHE A 1098 19.94 -0.17 6.34
C PHE A 1098 21.43 -0.01 6.69
N LEU A 1099 22.09 -1.07 7.16
CA LEU A 1099 23.52 -1.06 7.44
C LEU A 1099 24.34 -0.65 6.22
N THR A 1100 23.94 -1.13 5.03
CA THR A 1100 24.62 -0.83 3.77
C THR A 1100 24.41 0.62 3.35
N HIS A 1101 23.17 1.12 3.36
CA HIS A 1101 22.89 2.52 3.03
C HIS A 1101 23.59 3.50 3.97
N MET A 1102 23.59 3.24 5.29
CA MET A 1102 24.29 4.09 6.26
C MET A 1102 25.80 4.14 6.05
N ALA A 1103 26.39 3.04 5.55
CA ALA A 1103 27.81 2.97 5.24
C ALA A 1103 28.18 3.70 3.93
N LEU A 1104 27.25 3.80 2.97
CA LEU A 1104 27.42 4.52 1.72
C LEU A 1104 27.34 6.04 1.90
N ASP A 1105 26.35 6.53 2.65
CA ASP A 1105 26.02 7.96 2.73
C ASP A 1105 26.69 8.71 3.90
N HIS A 1106 27.81 8.19 4.41
CA HIS A 1106 28.60 8.78 5.51
C HIS A 1106 27.75 9.41 6.62
N MET A 1107 27.13 8.57 7.46
CA MET A 1107 26.31 9.05 8.58
C MET A 1107 27.12 9.73 9.68
N ASP A 1108 26.72 10.95 10.06
CA ASP A 1108 27.30 11.69 11.18
C ASP A 1108 27.26 10.87 12.47
N GLY A 1109 28.42 10.74 13.13
CA GLY A 1109 28.60 9.96 14.35
C GLY A 1109 29.04 8.50 14.12
N TYR A 1110 29.10 8.03 12.88
CA TYR A 1110 29.59 6.71 12.50
C TYR A 1110 30.93 6.79 11.76
N LYS A 1111 31.82 5.84 12.02
CA LYS A 1111 33.09 5.66 11.30
C LYS A 1111 32.97 4.46 10.37
N LEU A 1112 33.72 4.46 9.26
CA LEU A 1112 33.77 3.31 8.35
C LEU A 1112 34.22 2.02 9.07
N ASP A 1113 35.10 2.14 10.06
CA ASP A 1113 35.54 1.01 10.90
C ASP A 1113 34.39 0.36 11.69
N ASP A 1114 33.40 1.16 12.12
CA ASP A 1114 32.23 0.65 12.84
C ASP A 1114 31.42 -0.30 11.95
N PHE A 1115 31.17 0.11 10.70
CA PHE A 1115 30.47 -0.70 9.70
C PHE A 1115 31.29 -1.94 9.28
N SER A 1116 32.60 -1.79 9.17
CA SER A 1116 33.52 -2.90 8.84
C SER A 1116 33.44 -4.02 9.89
N GLN A 1117 33.42 -3.66 11.18
CA GLN A 1117 33.27 -4.62 12.27
C GLN A 1117 31.89 -5.30 12.26
N ALA A 1118 30.81 -4.53 12.05
CA ALA A 1118 29.47 -5.08 11.96
C ALA A 1118 29.31 -6.05 10.78
N MET A 1119 29.72 -5.65 9.56
CA MET A 1119 29.61 -6.50 8.37
C MET A 1119 30.45 -7.78 8.47
N ALA A 1120 31.56 -7.76 9.22
CA ALA A 1120 32.38 -8.95 9.44
C ALA A 1120 31.68 -10.07 10.24
N HIS A 1121 30.61 -9.75 10.99
CA HIS A 1121 29.81 -10.69 11.75
C HIS A 1121 28.56 -11.20 11.01
N LEU A 1122 28.20 -10.59 9.88
CA LEU A 1122 27.01 -10.99 9.13
C LEU A 1122 27.17 -12.38 8.49
N PRO A 1123 26.08 -13.19 8.45
CA PRO A 1123 26.08 -14.45 7.73
C PRO A 1123 26.05 -14.21 6.20
N LYS A 1124 26.36 -15.26 5.42
CA LYS A 1124 26.55 -15.15 3.96
C LYS A 1124 25.29 -14.64 3.26
N GLU A 1125 24.12 -15.12 3.67
CA GLU A 1125 22.81 -14.75 3.14
C GLU A 1125 22.46 -13.27 3.41
N ARG A 1126 23.13 -12.61 4.35
CA ARG A 1126 22.98 -11.17 4.62
C ARG A 1126 23.97 -10.32 3.84
N LEU A 1127 25.18 -10.82 3.63
CA LEU A 1127 26.15 -10.17 2.73
C LEU A 1127 25.66 -10.18 1.27
N GLU A 1128 24.95 -11.22 0.84
CA GLU A 1128 24.23 -11.23 -0.44
C GLU A 1128 23.21 -10.09 -0.54
N GLU A 1129 22.48 -9.82 0.55
CA GLU A 1129 21.55 -8.68 0.61
C GLU A 1129 22.30 -7.35 0.57
N CYS A 1130 23.39 -7.19 1.31
CA CYS A 1130 24.24 -6.00 1.24
C CYS A 1130 24.75 -5.75 -0.19
N ALA A 1131 25.21 -6.79 -0.89
CA ALA A 1131 25.63 -6.66 -2.29
C ALA A 1131 24.47 -6.19 -3.17
N ARG A 1132 23.27 -6.75 -2.97
CA ARG A 1132 22.08 -6.36 -3.73
C ARG A 1132 21.71 -4.91 -3.47
N THR A 1133 21.81 -4.45 -2.22
CA THR A 1133 21.62 -3.04 -1.84
C THR A 1133 22.65 -2.12 -2.49
N LEU A 1134 23.93 -2.54 -2.60
CA LEU A 1134 24.95 -1.76 -3.33
C LEU A 1134 24.61 -1.61 -4.81
N LEU A 1135 24.18 -2.69 -5.45
CA LEU A 1135 23.74 -2.66 -6.85
C LEU A 1135 22.52 -1.75 -7.03
N GLN A 1136 21.53 -1.84 -6.12
CA GLN A 1136 20.34 -0.99 -6.15
C GLN A 1136 20.68 0.49 -5.97
N ALA A 1137 21.50 0.81 -4.97
CA ALA A 1137 22.00 2.16 -4.73
C ALA A 1137 22.71 2.69 -5.98
N PHE A 1138 23.61 1.90 -6.58
CA PHE A 1138 24.34 2.30 -7.78
C PHE A 1138 23.44 2.48 -9.01
N ASP A 1139 22.50 1.57 -9.26
CA ASP A 1139 21.60 1.65 -10.42
C ASP A 1139 20.60 2.82 -10.29
N SER A 1140 20.24 3.19 -9.05
CA SER A 1140 19.38 4.34 -8.75
C SER A 1140 20.01 5.69 -9.09
N ILE A 1141 21.33 5.75 -9.27
CA ILE A 1141 22.03 6.98 -9.64
C ILE A 1141 21.91 7.22 -11.15
N ALA A 1142 21.66 8.48 -11.53
CA ALA A 1142 21.59 8.91 -12.92
C ALA A 1142 22.91 8.65 -13.66
N GLU A 1143 22.83 8.21 -14.92
CA GLU A 1143 23.98 7.82 -15.77
C GLU A 1143 25.14 8.83 -15.73
N VAL A 1144 24.82 10.13 -15.83
CA VAL A 1144 25.79 11.23 -15.83
C VAL A 1144 26.63 11.33 -14.54
N GLN A 1145 26.16 10.75 -13.43
CA GLN A 1145 26.78 10.84 -12.10
C GLN A 1145 27.25 9.49 -11.55
N ARG A 1146 26.96 8.38 -12.24
CA ARG A 1146 27.36 7.04 -11.80
C ARG A 1146 28.86 6.95 -11.54
N LYS A 1147 29.68 7.51 -12.44
CA LYS A 1147 31.14 7.52 -12.27
C LYS A 1147 31.60 8.22 -10.98
N ALA A 1148 31.08 9.42 -10.71
CA ALA A 1148 31.42 10.15 -9.49
C ALA A 1148 30.96 9.40 -8.24
N TYR A 1149 29.73 8.88 -8.24
CA TYR A 1149 29.21 8.10 -7.12
C TYR A 1149 30.02 6.82 -6.86
N TRP A 1150 30.45 6.15 -7.93
CA TRP A 1150 31.32 4.98 -7.83
C TRP A 1150 32.64 5.31 -7.14
N GLU A 1151 33.31 6.38 -7.57
CA GLU A 1151 34.59 6.82 -7.03
C GLU A 1151 34.48 7.33 -5.57
N GLU A 1152 33.42 8.07 -5.26
CA GLU A 1152 33.24 8.73 -3.96
C GLU A 1152 32.63 7.82 -2.88
N HIS A 1153 31.75 6.87 -3.25
CA HIS A 1153 31.00 6.05 -2.28
C HIS A 1153 31.31 4.55 -2.38
N ILE A 1154 31.21 3.96 -3.58
CA ILE A 1154 31.35 2.51 -3.75
C ILE A 1154 32.78 2.03 -3.52
N ILE A 1155 33.79 2.70 -4.08
CA ILE A 1155 35.20 2.33 -3.90
C ILE A 1155 35.61 2.37 -2.42
N PRO A 1156 35.38 3.46 -1.65
CA PRO A 1156 35.70 3.50 -0.23
C PRO A 1156 34.97 2.44 0.58
N PHE A 1157 33.68 2.22 0.30
CA PHE A 1157 32.90 1.17 0.94
C PHE A 1157 33.52 -0.21 0.69
N TRP A 1158 33.80 -0.55 -0.57
CA TRP A 1158 34.36 -1.86 -0.92
C TRP A 1158 35.73 -2.06 -0.30
N GLN A 1159 36.59 -1.04 -0.26
CA GLN A 1159 37.94 -1.17 0.28
C GLN A 1159 37.99 -1.25 1.81
N LYS A 1160 37.17 -0.46 2.51
CA LYS A 1160 37.28 -0.28 3.97
C LYS A 1160 36.21 -1.02 4.78
N VAL A 1161 35.01 -1.22 4.22
CA VAL A 1161 33.85 -1.78 4.93
C VAL A 1161 33.62 -3.24 4.58
N TRP A 1162 33.69 -3.61 3.30
CA TRP A 1162 33.38 -4.98 2.87
C TRP A 1162 34.34 -6.03 3.48
N PRO A 1163 33.83 -7.14 4.05
CA PRO A 1163 34.67 -8.12 4.76
C PRO A 1163 35.61 -8.86 3.79
N LYS A 1164 36.92 -8.90 4.11
CA LYS A 1164 37.96 -9.46 3.23
C LYS A 1164 38.31 -10.93 3.52
N LYS A 1165 37.32 -11.83 3.42
CA LYS A 1165 37.51 -13.29 3.59
C LYS A 1165 37.01 -14.04 2.36
N ARG A 1166 37.86 -14.88 1.76
CA ARG A 1166 37.54 -15.64 0.53
C ARG A 1166 36.37 -16.60 0.71
N GLU A 1167 36.18 -17.14 1.91
CA GLU A 1167 35.09 -18.08 2.25
C GLU A 1167 33.69 -17.44 2.19
N LEU A 1168 33.61 -16.11 2.17
CA LEU A 1168 32.35 -15.35 2.08
C LEU A 1168 31.91 -15.10 0.63
N ALA A 1169 32.75 -15.39 -0.36
CA ALA A 1169 32.35 -15.25 -1.75
C ALA A 1169 31.27 -16.29 -2.09
N THR A 1170 30.09 -15.83 -2.52
CA THR A 1170 28.99 -16.69 -2.99
C THR A 1170 28.71 -16.46 -4.49
N PRO A 1171 28.12 -17.44 -5.20
CA PRO A 1171 27.74 -17.27 -6.61
C PRO A 1171 26.80 -16.07 -6.82
N GLU A 1172 25.92 -15.80 -5.85
CA GLU A 1172 25.00 -14.66 -5.88
C GLU A 1172 25.74 -13.32 -5.80
N ILE A 1173 26.71 -13.17 -4.88
CA ILE A 1173 27.57 -11.97 -4.80
C ILE A 1173 28.31 -11.78 -6.14
N SER A 1174 28.84 -12.85 -6.73
CA SER A 1174 29.51 -12.77 -8.03
C SER A 1174 28.57 -12.31 -9.15
N ALA A 1175 27.30 -12.74 -9.14
CA ALA A 1175 26.30 -12.32 -10.13
C ALA A 1175 25.96 -10.83 -9.99
N ILE A 1176 25.82 -10.35 -8.75
CA ILE A 1176 25.54 -8.95 -8.45
C ILE A 1176 26.71 -8.05 -8.88
N LEU A 1177 27.94 -8.43 -8.53
CA LEU A 1177 29.16 -7.71 -8.92
C LEU A 1177 29.34 -7.65 -10.44
N PHE A 1178 29.01 -8.73 -11.15
CA PHE A 1178 29.00 -8.74 -12.60
C PHE A 1178 27.97 -7.78 -13.18
N ARG A 1179 26.77 -7.67 -12.59
CA ARG A 1179 25.80 -6.64 -13.02
C ARG A 1179 26.29 -5.22 -12.77
N MET A 1180 27.00 -4.96 -11.67
CA MET A 1180 27.57 -3.63 -11.41
C MET A 1180 28.54 -3.18 -12.52
N ILE A 1181 29.32 -4.10 -13.09
CA ILE A 1181 30.19 -3.84 -14.24
C ILE A 1181 29.38 -3.38 -15.48
N LEU A 1182 28.20 -3.94 -15.70
CA LEU A 1182 27.39 -3.70 -16.90
C LEU A 1182 26.65 -2.36 -16.87
N ILE A 1183 26.43 -1.80 -15.67
CA ILE A 1183 25.69 -0.55 -15.46
C ILE A 1183 26.42 0.66 -16.06
N GLU A 1184 27.75 0.69 -15.97
CA GLU A 1184 28.57 1.82 -16.44
C GLU A 1184 29.84 1.30 -17.15
N PRO A 1185 29.82 1.16 -18.49
CA PRO A 1185 30.92 0.58 -19.25
C PRO A 1185 32.25 1.36 -19.13
N GLU A 1186 32.21 2.67 -18.87
CA GLU A 1186 33.42 3.52 -18.81
C GLU A 1186 34.33 3.21 -17.61
N ILE A 1187 33.77 2.70 -16.51
CA ILE A 1187 34.54 2.35 -15.29
C ILE A 1187 35.00 0.88 -15.27
N PHE A 1188 34.73 0.12 -16.34
CA PHE A 1188 34.94 -1.33 -16.36
C PHE A 1188 36.36 -1.77 -15.96
N PRO A 1189 37.47 -1.22 -16.50
CA PRO A 1189 38.80 -1.70 -16.17
C PRO A 1189 39.14 -1.59 -14.69
N ASP A 1190 38.87 -0.42 -14.10
CA ASP A 1190 39.16 -0.14 -12.69
C ASP A 1190 38.28 -0.98 -11.76
N THR A 1191 37.00 -1.15 -12.13
CA THR A 1191 36.04 -1.98 -11.39
C THR A 1191 36.41 -3.46 -11.45
N PHE A 1192 36.80 -3.97 -12.62
CA PHE A 1192 37.18 -5.37 -12.78
C PHE A 1192 38.40 -5.72 -11.92
N ASP A 1193 39.43 -4.87 -11.92
CA ASP A 1193 40.62 -5.09 -11.08
C ASP A 1193 40.30 -5.10 -9.58
N LEU A 1194 39.30 -4.34 -9.13
CA LEU A 1194 38.87 -4.27 -7.74
C LEU A 1194 38.08 -5.51 -7.27
N ILE A 1195 37.32 -6.15 -8.16
CA ILE A 1195 36.36 -7.20 -7.81
C ILE A 1195 36.69 -8.59 -8.35
N LYS A 1196 37.67 -8.74 -9.25
CA LYS A 1196 37.99 -10.02 -9.92
C LYS A 1196 38.22 -11.20 -8.97
N ASP A 1197 38.80 -10.97 -7.79
CA ASP A 1197 39.06 -12.01 -6.79
C ASP A 1197 37.78 -12.54 -6.10
N TRP A 1198 36.65 -11.85 -6.29
CA TRP A 1198 35.32 -12.21 -5.77
C TRP A 1198 34.44 -12.86 -6.83
N LEU A 1199 34.87 -12.87 -8.08
CA LEU A 1199 34.14 -13.50 -9.16
C LEU A 1199 34.35 -15.01 -9.12
N GLN A 1200 33.24 -15.74 -9.22
CA GLN A 1200 33.24 -17.19 -9.30
C GLN A 1200 32.17 -17.66 -10.29
N PRO A 1201 32.21 -18.93 -10.73
CA PRO A 1201 31.20 -19.44 -11.63
C PRO A 1201 29.77 -19.30 -11.09
N HIS A 1202 28.89 -18.70 -11.87
CA HIS A 1202 27.48 -18.50 -11.53
C HIS A 1202 26.61 -18.48 -12.79
N LYS A 1203 25.30 -18.68 -12.63
CA LYS A 1203 24.36 -18.63 -13.74
C LYS A 1203 24.13 -17.17 -14.16
N CYS A 1204 24.49 -16.80 -15.39
CA CYS A 1204 24.44 -15.39 -15.82
C CYS A 1204 23.88 -15.16 -17.23
N ARG A 1205 22.56 -15.40 -17.41
CA ARG A 1205 21.91 -15.31 -18.73
C ARG A 1205 21.59 -13.91 -19.20
N SER A 1206 20.93 -13.11 -18.37
CA SER A 1206 20.63 -11.71 -18.69
C SER A 1206 21.92 -10.88 -18.87
N GLY A 1207 22.89 -11.07 -17.98
CA GLY A 1207 24.12 -10.29 -18.01
C GLY A 1207 25.03 -10.59 -19.22
N LEU A 1208 25.03 -11.82 -19.78
CA LEU A 1208 25.77 -12.09 -21.04
C LEU A 1208 25.14 -11.39 -22.25
N LEU A 1209 23.80 -11.32 -22.30
CA LEU A 1209 23.10 -10.57 -23.34
C LEU A 1209 23.40 -9.07 -23.22
N GLU A 1210 23.33 -8.51 -22.02
CA GLU A 1210 23.69 -7.11 -21.76
C GLU A 1210 25.15 -6.83 -22.10
N LEU A 1211 26.07 -7.73 -21.72
CA LEU A 1211 27.48 -7.64 -22.08
C LEU A 1211 27.69 -7.60 -23.60
N SER A 1212 27.00 -8.46 -24.36
CA SER A 1212 27.06 -8.44 -25.83
C SER A 1212 26.55 -7.15 -26.46
N ARG A 1213 25.70 -6.39 -25.75
CA ARG A 1213 25.14 -5.10 -26.21
C ARG A 1213 25.91 -3.89 -25.69
N SER A 1214 26.69 -4.04 -24.62
CA SER A 1214 27.42 -2.97 -23.94
C SER A 1214 28.56 -2.35 -24.77
N GLY A 1215 29.07 -3.06 -25.78
CA GLY A 1215 30.25 -2.66 -26.54
C GLY A 1215 31.60 -2.92 -25.85
N LEU A 1216 31.60 -3.46 -24.62
CA LEU A 1216 32.81 -3.80 -23.86
C LEU A 1216 33.69 -4.83 -24.57
N CYS A 1217 33.11 -5.79 -25.29
CA CYS A 1217 33.84 -6.78 -26.08
C CYS A 1217 34.74 -6.16 -27.16
N LYS A 1218 34.36 -4.97 -27.69
CA LYS A 1218 35.17 -4.21 -28.65
C LYS A 1218 36.20 -3.32 -27.99
N GLN A 1219 35.86 -2.70 -26.85
CA GLN A 1219 36.74 -1.75 -26.18
C GLN A 1219 37.86 -2.43 -25.39
N TYR A 1220 37.55 -3.54 -24.70
CA TYR A 1220 38.46 -4.22 -23.77
C TYR A 1220 38.45 -5.76 -23.96
N PRO A 1221 38.79 -6.28 -25.15
CA PRO A 1221 38.60 -7.69 -25.50
C PRO A 1221 39.35 -8.68 -24.58
N ASN A 1222 40.55 -8.33 -24.11
CA ASN A 1222 41.33 -9.18 -23.21
C ASN A 1222 40.74 -9.25 -21.78
N LEU A 1223 40.28 -8.12 -21.24
CA LEU A 1223 39.68 -8.06 -19.90
C LEU A 1223 38.31 -8.76 -19.88
N VAL A 1224 37.51 -8.59 -20.93
CA VAL A 1224 36.23 -9.31 -21.08
C VAL A 1224 36.47 -10.82 -21.21
N LEU A 1225 37.52 -11.24 -21.92
CA LEU A 1225 37.88 -12.66 -22.00
C LEU A 1225 38.25 -13.25 -20.63
N GLU A 1226 38.97 -12.49 -19.80
CA GLU A 1226 39.29 -12.87 -18.43
C GLU A 1226 38.04 -12.96 -17.55
N LEU A 1227 37.16 -11.96 -17.64
CA LEU A 1227 35.88 -11.93 -16.94
C LEU A 1227 35.03 -13.16 -17.27
N LEU A 1228 34.83 -13.45 -18.56
CA LEU A 1228 34.07 -14.61 -19.04
C LEU A 1228 34.67 -15.92 -18.52
N ASN A 1229 35.99 -16.04 -18.47
CA ASN A 1229 36.68 -17.23 -17.97
C ASN A 1229 36.48 -17.46 -16.46
N LEU A 1230 36.30 -16.39 -15.67
CA LEU A 1230 36.05 -16.46 -14.22
C LEU A 1230 34.59 -16.83 -13.90
N ILE A 1231 33.63 -16.33 -14.67
CA ILE A 1231 32.19 -16.49 -14.37
C ILE A 1231 31.54 -17.73 -15.01
N ILE A 1232 32.19 -18.35 -16.01
CA ILE A 1232 31.68 -19.55 -16.68
C ILE A 1232 32.33 -20.80 -16.06
N PRO A 1233 31.56 -21.80 -15.58
CA PRO A 1233 32.11 -23.02 -14.95
C PRO A 1233 32.85 -23.93 -15.93
N GLU A 1234 33.63 -24.88 -15.39
CA GLU A 1234 34.35 -25.89 -16.18
C GLU A 1234 33.50 -27.11 -16.56
N GLU A 1235 32.48 -27.45 -15.76
CA GLU A 1235 31.61 -28.63 -15.98
C GLU A 1235 30.14 -28.27 -16.25
N ILE A 1236 29.45 -29.19 -16.93
CA ILE A 1236 28.13 -29.01 -17.56
C ILE A 1236 27.03 -29.45 -16.61
N THR A 1237 26.33 -28.49 -15.98
CA THR A 1237 24.95 -28.69 -15.52
C THR A 1237 24.17 -27.37 -15.62
N GLY A 1238 23.13 -27.33 -16.46
CA GLY A 1238 22.16 -26.23 -16.50
C GLY A 1238 22.49 -25.00 -17.37
N PHE A 1239 23.45 -25.09 -18.31
CA PHE A 1239 23.91 -23.96 -19.15
C PHE A 1239 23.37 -23.95 -20.60
N TYR A 1240 22.37 -24.77 -20.93
CA TYR A 1240 21.90 -25.05 -22.30
C TYR A 1240 21.25 -23.87 -23.05
N GLY A 1241 21.02 -22.73 -22.39
CA GLY A 1241 20.39 -21.53 -22.98
C GLY A 1241 21.32 -20.33 -23.22
N LEU A 1242 22.62 -20.49 -22.95
CA LEU A 1242 23.63 -19.39 -22.89
C LEU A 1242 24.60 -19.38 -24.07
N ALA A 1243 24.67 -20.48 -24.83
CA ALA A 1243 25.66 -20.70 -25.89
C ALA A 1243 25.64 -19.58 -26.95
N ASP A 1244 24.47 -19.15 -27.40
CA ASP A 1244 24.36 -18.14 -28.46
C ASP A 1244 24.85 -16.74 -28.02
N TYR A 1245 24.63 -16.34 -26.76
CA TYR A 1245 25.12 -15.05 -26.25
C TYR A 1245 26.63 -15.07 -25.98
N LEU A 1246 27.13 -16.18 -25.44
CA LEU A 1246 28.57 -16.39 -25.29
C LEU A 1246 29.27 -16.38 -26.66
N ARG A 1247 28.67 -17.04 -27.66
CA ARG A 1247 29.13 -17.03 -29.04
C ARG A 1247 29.22 -15.62 -29.60
N ALA A 1248 28.19 -14.80 -29.40
CA ALA A 1248 28.19 -13.40 -29.83
C ALA A 1248 29.37 -12.61 -29.22
N CYS A 1249 29.62 -12.74 -27.92
CA CYS A 1249 30.76 -12.12 -27.26
C CYS A 1249 32.11 -12.63 -27.81
N LEU A 1250 32.27 -13.95 -27.96
CA LEU A 1250 33.51 -14.55 -28.50
C LEU A 1250 33.77 -14.18 -29.96
N ASP A 1251 32.73 -14.01 -30.77
CA ASP A 1251 32.83 -13.57 -32.15
C ASP A 1251 33.23 -12.09 -32.24
N GLU A 1252 32.68 -11.25 -31.36
CA GLU A 1252 33.04 -9.84 -31.29
C GLU A 1252 34.50 -9.65 -30.80
N ILE A 1253 34.94 -10.40 -29.79
CA ILE A 1253 36.35 -10.43 -29.34
C ILE A 1253 37.26 -10.86 -30.49
N ARG A 1254 36.93 -11.95 -31.20
CA ARG A 1254 37.69 -12.45 -32.35
C ARG A 1254 37.80 -11.41 -33.47
N SER A 1255 36.72 -10.67 -33.73
CA SER A 1255 36.70 -9.64 -34.77
C SER A 1255 37.57 -8.43 -34.41
N THR A 1256 37.80 -8.20 -33.12
CA THR A 1256 38.54 -7.04 -32.59
C THR A 1256 40.03 -7.35 -32.44
N ASP A 1257 40.40 -8.49 -31.85
CA ASP A 1257 41.78 -8.94 -31.70
C ASP A 1257 41.92 -10.44 -32.04
N ALA A 1258 42.43 -10.70 -33.25
CA ALA A 1258 42.59 -12.05 -33.77
C ALA A 1258 43.65 -12.88 -33.02
N ASN A 1259 44.55 -12.25 -32.25
CA ASN A 1259 45.58 -12.97 -31.49
C ASN A 1259 44.98 -13.73 -30.29
N LEU A 1260 43.88 -13.23 -29.71
CA LEU A 1260 43.20 -13.84 -28.56
C LEU A 1260 42.55 -15.18 -28.88
N VAL A 1261 42.34 -15.52 -30.16
CA VAL A 1261 41.83 -16.84 -30.58
C VAL A 1261 42.78 -17.99 -30.18
N ASN A 1262 44.07 -17.69 -30.07
CA ASN A 1262 45.08 -18.65 -29.61
C ASN A 1262 45.25 -18.68 -28.08
N ASP A 1263 44.57 -17.79 -27.36
CA ASP A 1263 44.59 -17.75 -25.91
C ASP A 1263 43.90 -19.02 -25.34
N PRO A 1264 44.51 -19.70 -24.35
CA PRO A 1264 43.90 -20.87 -23.71
C PRO A 1264 42.49 -20.60 -23.15
N ARG A 1265 42.24 -19.37 -22.65
CA ARG A 1265 40.93 -18.96 -22.10
C ARG A 1265 39.86 -18.91 -23.19
N TYR A 1266 40.21 -18.37 -24.37
CA TYR A 1266 39.30 -18.32 -25.52
C TYR A 1266 38.93 -19.72 -25.99
N ARG A 1267 39.94 -20.60 -26.13
CA ARG A 1267 39.71 -21.99 -26.57
C ARG A 1267 38.84 -22.78 -25.60
N ARG A 1268 39.04 -22.60 -24.29
CA ARG A 1268 38.17 -23.18 -23.25
C ARG A 1268 36.72 -22.75 -23.44
N LEU A 1269 36.46 -21.45 -23.59
CA LEU A 1269 35.12 -20.90 -23.73
C LEU A 1269 34.46 -21.30 -25.06
N ASP A 1270 35.24 -21.37 -26.15
CA ASP A 1270 34.79 -21.85 -27.46
C ASP A 1270 34.44 -23.35 -27.44
N GLU A 1271 35.22 -24.17 -26.74
CA GLU A 1271 34.89 -25.59 -26.52
C GLU A 1271 33.66 -25.77 -25.61
N PHE A 1272 33.54 -24.94 -24.57
CA PHE A 1272 32.38 -24.94 -23.67
C PHE A 1272 31.09 -24.60 -24.44
N GLU A 1273 31.12 -23.57 -25.29
CA GLU A 1273 29.98 -23.20 -26.15
C GLU A 1273 29.60 -24.34 -27.10
N ARG A 1274 30.57 -24.91 -27.82
CA ARG A 1274 30.31 -26.00 -28.78
C ARG A 1274 29.74 -27.26 -28.13
N LYS A 1275 30.19 -27.62 -26.92
CA LYS A 1275 29.68 -28.79 -26.18
C LYS A 1275 28.24 -28.61 -25.70
N ASN A 1276 27.81 -27.38 -25.41
CA ASN A 1276 26.47 -27.08 -24.90
C ASN A 1276 25.45 -26.72 -26.01
N ARG A 1277 25.89 -26.65 -27.28
CA ARG A 1277 25.04 -26.41 -28.45
C ARG A 1277 24.58 -27.69 -29.16
N LEU A 1278 25.30 -28.80 -28.92
CA LEU A 1278 24.95 -30.16 -29.33
C LEU A 1278 24.02 -30.79 -28.30
#